data_AF-A0A2P6CD47-F1
#
_entry.id   AF-A0A2P6CD47-F1
#
_cell.length_a   1.000
_cell.length_b   1.000
_cell.length_c   1.000
_cell.angle_alpha   90.00
_cell.angle_beta   90.00
_cell.angle_gamma   90.00
#
_symmetry.space_group_name_H-M   'P 1'
#
loop_
_entity.id
_entity.type
_entity.pdbx_description
1 polymer ?
#
loop_
_entity_poly.entity_id
_entity_poly.type
_entity_poly.pdbx_seq_one_letter_code
_entity_poly.pdbx_strand_id
1 'polypeptide(L)'
;MRSPLNRFFKTIVFVFTVVITTPLFSQTVSIDDTSSKEQIVNQLINNTCISKSNFNISPNQSVASFNNNNGNFPIEKGIIIRTGKAKYTEGTFTNTNLSSQISTTGDADLQTINKQEGGESDITDVGFLEFNFTPIAKNFNFNYIFASNEYGEFQCDSRDVFAIILTNVNTGEAINIAKTTDNSSISVKNIRDTQFNGICASSNVDLFESYYVNNSTNSTINMRGFTKILNASATVIPNNEYKIKFVIGDYNNSGFDSAVFIETGSFTNTLDLGTDKEICDGEEIILDSGFFKTDNYKFEWTKDDVLLTEIGTKITVNTSGTYKLVITSLTDASCVLSDEIKLKTITATKPDDVEICGEISTFNIQNTIDSKVLNGLNAANYNLNYFTTEENANNNTNAITDPANYPVTNNTFTLWARLSNKDKACFDVVSFNIKISAIPLVDDLPDVQVCDEYTLPTLTNGEYFTAPSGAGTKLSAGEKITKNSTIYIYNKDTVSNCSNQTSFKVSLTSNFSIPLEHCESYTIPENSFGKFYSSPNGVDEIAVGTVLTENTTVYFYSKVNGAVCQDKQFDLIIHPSPPTDTLNDIIACDSYTLETLPNGGEYFTAYRGGGTKYLPGDVINSSIRLFIYNKDEVTGCTSGGLLPSRVFVTIIKRSDFPDIIECGSYTIPTKTIGKYYTDSTLETELPAGTKITTSQNIYYYAEEITTGTNCTGYDISVTINPLPEADTLSDITRCEDDLPTLPALVNGNYFTGKNGSGTPLFEGDQISSSQRIYIYNTNASCSAETSFLVVIKPIPTIPDFFDISVCEPYILPELSFGGKFFTEANGAGTELKPGDAIEQTQDVYIFNQDPDIATCANEKVFTVNILDVKVDVFDDVKACESYVLPALTKPGNYYQNSDKTGMLNAGDVINTTQTIYIIGDDTRFIPCQNNSFFTVTVFAKPDLGTLNDIDKCGAITLPTITIPNIIVEYYRGPNKTDLIDPTAYTIRNLSKETITQTIYVHAYQKENPDCFIDDQFNITIYPLLNLNVLGGAICVNHETNQTNNPFLIETGLDPTIYNIKWYFEGNLLNTNSLADWNATEAGIYIIEATVISPKNNADCDYNATEVTIESSTPKFEVRFLTDNFSDLYAVEIETINQGLGNYVYSLENGPFQDSNVFLNIKPGTYTVTVKDLTGICNNITLDFVALNYPKFFNPNNNQWNIYDLKNDLKATIHIFDRYGKLLKIIKPSETGWDGFNNNGNKMPNTDYWFVLKYTKEGKEATFKSHFSLIRS
;
A
#
# COMPACT_ATOMS: atom_id res chain seq x y z
N MET A 1 -20.54 -23.02 -68.26
CA MET A 1 -20.30 -21.61 -67.89
C MET A 1 -19.89 -21.56 -66.43
N ARG A 2 -18.62 -21.22 -66.15
CA ARG A 2 -18.03 -21.22 -64.80
C ARG A 2 -18.40 -19.90 -64.11
N SER A 3 -19.27 -19.98 -63.11
CA SER A 3 -19.70 -18.85 -62.28
C SER A 3 -18.54 -18.34 -61.40
N PRO A 4 -18.32 -17.02 -61.29
CA PRO A 4 -17.16 -16.42 -60.62
C PRO A 4 -17.26 -16.37 -59.09
N LEU A 5 -18.37 -16.82 -58.49
CA LEU A 5 -18.61 -16.70 -57.05
C LEU A 5 -17.70 -17.59 -56.19
N ASN A 6 -17.24 -18.72 -56.73
CA ASN A 6 -16.45 -19.70 -55.97
C ASN A 6 -14.94 -19.36 -55.92
N ARG A 7 -14.49 -18.39 -56.74
CA ARG A 7 -13.09 -17.92 -56.73
C ARG A 7 -12.87 -16.82 -55.68
N PHE A 8 -13.88 -15.97 -55.45
CA PHE A 8 -13.82 -14.90 -54.46
C PHE A 8 -13.81 -15.44 -53.02
N PHE A 9 -14.63 -16.47 -52.73
CA PHE A 9 -14.64 -17.12 -51.41
C PHE A 9 -13.36 -17.90 -51.11
N LYS A 10 -12.76 -18.55 -52.11
CA LYS A 10 -11.49 -19.27 -51.92
C LYS A 10 -10.29 -18.33 -51.76
N THR A 11 -10.30 -17.16 -52.41
CA THR A 11 -9.26 -16.14 -52.22
C THR A 11 -9.41 -15.44 -50.86
N ILE A 12 -10.64 -15.16 -50.39
CA ILE A 12 -10.86 -14.62 -49.04
C ILE A 12 -10.47 -15.63 -47.97
N VAL A 13 -10.85 -16.90 -48.11
CA VAL A 13 -10.44 -17.93 -47.14
C VAL A 13 -8.93 -18.12 -47.17
N PHE A 14 -8.26 -18.16 -48.33
CA PHE A 14 -6.80 -18.30 -48.40
C PHE A 14 -6.04 -17.06 -47.88
N VAL A 15 -6.57 -15.84 -48.07
CA VAL A 15 -6.00 -14.61 -47.47
C VAL A 15 -6.26 -14.57 -45.96
N PHE A 16 -7.42 -15.04 -45.47
CA PHE A 16 -7.68 -15.18 -44.04
C PHE A 16 -6.81 -16.27 -43.39
N THR A 17 -6.54 -17.39 -44.08
CA THR A 17 -5.66 -18.45 -43.54
C THR A 17 -4.18 -18.06 -43.56
N VAL A 18 -3.75 -17.19 -44.49
CA VAL A 18 -2.36 -16.68 -44.53
C VAL A 18 -2.14 -15.52 -43.56
N VAL A 19 -3.17 -14.74 -43.22
CA VAL A 19 -3.10 -13.67 -42.19
C VAL A 19 -3.20 -14.23 -40.76
N ILE A 20 -3.73 -15.44 -40.56
CA ILE A 20 -3.86 -16.07 -39.22
C ILE A 20 -2.62 -16.89 -38.81
N THR A 21 -1.59 -17.01 -39.64
CA THR A 21 -0.36 -17.78 -39.32
C THR A 21 0.91 -16.94 -39.21
N THR A 22 0.83 -15.61 -39.07
CA THR A 22 2.01 -14.85 -38.63
C THR A 22 2.16 -15.03 -37.12
N PRO A 23 3.30 -15.52 -36.60
CA PRO A 23 3.56 -15.41 -35.17
C PRO A 23 3.47 -13.93 -34.78
N LEU A 24 2.51 -13.60 -33.92
CA LEU A 24 2.52 -12.34 -33.19
C LEU A 24 3.76 -12.40 -32.29
N PHE A 25 4.85 -11.76 -32.71
CA PHE A 25 5.95 -11.46 -31.80
C PHE A 25 5.41 -10.48 -30.75
N SER A 26 5.63 -10.77 -29.47
CA SER A 26 5.43 -9.78 -28.41
C SER A 26 6.26 -8.53 -28.76
N GLN A 27 5.64 -7.35 -28.79
CA GLN A 27 6.38 -6.10 -28.98
C GLN A 27 7.23 -5.87 -27.72
N THR A 28 8.54 -5.70 -27.91
CA THR A 28 9.52 -5.54 -26.82
C THR A 28 9.95 -4.08 -26.68
N VAL A 29 10.53 -3.76 -25.53
CA VAL A 29 11.12 -2.45 -25.27
C VAL A 29 12.32 -2.21 -26.18
N SER A 30 12.36 -1.04 -26.81
CA SER A 30 13.50 -0.51 -27.58
C SER A 30 14.18 0.62 -26.81
N ILE A 31 15.52 0.67 -26.86
CA ILE A 31 16.36 1.67 -26.19
C ILE A 31 17.04 2.59 -27.22
N ASP A 32 16.94 3.90 -27.00
CA ASP A 32 17.66 4.94 -27.75
C ASP A 32 18.72 5.61 -26.87
N ASP A 33 19.97 5.23 -27.08
CA ASP A 33 21.15 5.76 -26.40
C ASP A 33 21.83 6.91 -27.18
N THR A 34 21.16 7.46 -28.20
CA THR A 34 21.67 8.59 -29.00
C THR A 34 21.16 9.96 -28.55
N SER A 35 20.14 9.99 -27.68
CA SER A 35 19.55 11.22 -27.14
C SER A 35 20.55 12.03 -26.31
N SER A 36 20.56 13.35 -26.48
CA SER A 36 21.38 14.25 -25.65
C SER A 36 20.87 14.26 -24.21
N LYS A 37 21.74 14.63 -23.26
CA LYS A 37 21.36 14.75 -21.84
C LYS A 37 20.18 15.72 -21.62
N GLU A 38 20.10 16.80 -22.39
CA GLU A 38 18.97 17.74 -22.37
C GLU A 38 17.68 17.10 -22.92
N GLN A 39 17.77 16.32 -24.00
CA GLN A 39 16.62 15.61 -24.57
C GLN A 39 16.09 14.57 -23.59
N ILE A 40 16.97 13.84 -22.92
CA ILE A 40 16.66 12.87 -21.86
C ILE A 40 15.89 13.58 -20.72
N VAL A 41 16.44 14.63 -20.13
CA VAL A 41 15.76 15.34 -19.00
C VAL A 41 14.44 15.98 -19.41
N ASN A 42 14.35 16.52 -20.63
CA ASN A 42 13.10 17.10 -21.13
C ASN A 42 11.99 16.06 -21.33
N GLN A 43 12.31 14.77 -21.51
CA GLN A 43 11.30 13.71 -21.53
C GLN A 43 10.73 13.41 -20.14
N LEU A 44 11.53 13.51 -19.06
CA LEU A 44 11.01 13.36 -17.69
C LEU A 44 10.04 14.46 -17.33
N ILE A 45 10.41 15.70 -17.67
CA ILE A 45 9.71 16.92 -17.27
C ILE A 45 9.11 17.57 -18.50
N ASN A 46 7.91 17.14 -18.86
CA ASN A 46 7.13 17.70 -19.96
C ASN A 46 6.24 18.88 -19.52
N ASN A 47 6.73 19.70 -18.59
CA ASN A 47 6.06 20.92 -18.13
C ASN A 47 6.92 22.14 -18.49
N THR A 48 6.39 23.03 -19.33
CA THR A 48 7.05 24.26 -19.76
C THR A 48 7.24 25.27 -18.62
N CYS A 49 6.47 25.14 -17.53
CA CYS A 49 6.53 26.00 -16.36
C CYS A 49 7.67 25.68 -15.39
N ILE A 50 8.36 24.55 -15.55
CA ILE A 50 9.45 24.14 -14.65
C ILE A 50 10.78 24.50 -15.29
N SER A 51 11.50 25.44 -14.67
CA SER A 51 12.87 25.74 -15.07
C SER A 51 13.78 24.56 -14.73
N LYS A 52 14.70 24.27 -15.64
CA LYS A 52 15.62 23.15 -15.57
C LYS A 52 17.01 23.61 -15.98
N SER A 53 18.02 23.22 -15.24
CA SER A 53 19.42 23.61 -15.48
C SER A 53 20.38 22.53 -14.99
N ASN A 54 21.68 22.71 -15.24
CA ASN A 54 22.75 21.88 -14.69
C ASN A 54 22.62 20.37 -14.98
N PHE A 55 22.25 20.02 -16.22
CA PHE A 55 22.10 18.62 -16.64
C PHE A 55 23.44 17.88 -16.64
N ASN A 56 23.51 16.80 -15.88
CA ASN A 56 24.67 15.91 -15.83
C ASN A 56 24.23 14.44 -15.78
N ILE A 57 24.98 13.58 -16.45
CA ILE A 57 24.74 12.13 -16.50
C ILE A 57 26.06 11.40 -16.31
N SER A 58 26.00 10.19 -15.76
CA SER A 58 27.12 9.25 -15.73
C SER A 58 27.54 8.86 -17.17
N PRO A 59 28.62 8.07 -17.38
CA PRO A 59 29.21 7.85 -18.70
C PRO A 59 28.17 7.59 -19.80
N ASN A 60 28.27 8.35 -20.90
CA ASN A 60 27.36 8.31 -22.05
C ASN A 60 27.18 6.86 -22.54
N GLN A 61 26.10 6.21 -22.12
CA GLN A 61 25.60 4.85 -22.41
C GLN A 61 24.85 4.25 -21.21
N SER A 62 25.05 4.76 -19.98
CA SER A 62 24.29 4.31 -18.79
C SER A 62 22.87 4.83 -18.74
N VAL A 63 22.63 5.98 -19.36
CA VAL A 63 21.34 6.66 -19.38
C VAL A 63 20.86 6.73 -20.82
N ALA A 64 19.62 6.31 -21.07
CA ALA A 64 19.03 6.29 -22.41
C ALA A 64 17.51 6.47 -22.33
N SER A 65 16.88 6.78 -23.47
CA SER A 65 15.41 6.78 -23.60
C SER A 65 14.91 5.37 -23.96
N PHE A 66 13.69 5.02 -23.57
CA PHE A 66 13.05 3.77 -23.98
C PHE A 66 11.60 3.96 -24.47
N ASN A 67 11.15 3.02 -25.30
CA ASN A 67 9.77 2.91 -25.76
C ASN A 67 9.35 1.43 -25.73
N ASN A 68 8.20 1.14 -25.12
CA ASN A 68 7.63 -0.21 -25.03
C ASN A 68 6.93 -0.65 -26.33
N ASN A 69 6.76 0.24 -27.31
CA ASN A 69 6.18 -0.06 -28.61
C ASN A 69 4.78 -0.70 -28.49
N ASN A 70 3.94 -0.21 -27.56
CA ASN A 70 2.63 -0.80 -27.24
C ASN A 70 2.70 -2.29 -26.82
N GLY A 71 3.83 -2.74 -26.25
CA GLY A 71 4.02 -4.06 -25.67
C GLY A 71 3.42 -4.21 -24.27
N ASN A 72 3.69 -5.35 -23.63
CA ASN A 72 3.15 -5.66 -22.30
C ASN A 72 4.01 -5.14 -21.12
N PHE A 73 5.07 -4.35 -21.37
CA PHE A 73 5.81 -3.72 -20.27
C PHE A 73 4.95 -2.63 -19.59
N PRO A 74 4.97 -2.48 -18.26
CA PRO A 74 4.00 -1.60 -17.59
C PRO A 74 4.18 -0.09 -17.86
N ILE A 75 5.37 0.35 -18.30
CA ILE A 75 5.63 1.75 -18.66
C ILE A 75 5.71 1.89 -20.17
N GLU A 76 4.90 2.78 -20.76
CA GLU A 76 4.83 2.96 -22.22
C GLU A 76 6.13 3.51 -22.82
N LYS A 77 6.75 4.49 -22.16
CA LYS A 77 7.99 5.16 -22.59
C LYS A 77 8.61 5.93 -21.43
N GLY A 78 9.92 6.18 -21.48
CA GLY A 78 10.63 6.76 -20.33
C GLY A 78 12.13 6.88 -20.51
N ILE A 79 12.81 7.05 -19.39
CA ILE A 79 14.27 6.93 -19.28
C ILE A 79 14.61 5.62 -18.62
N ILE A 80 15.69 5.01 -19.08
CA ILE A 80 16.38 3.94 -18.36
C ILE A 80 17.72 4.44 -17.83
N ILE A 81 18.04 4.10 -16.59
CA ILE A 81 19.39 4.22 -16.02
C ILE A 81 19.83 2.81 -15.64
N ARG A 82 20.97 2.37 -16.15
CA ARG A 82 21.54 1.05 -15.89
C ARG A 82 22.95 1.18 -15.31
N THR A 83 23.28 0.31 -14.37
CA THR A 83 24.68 0.06 -13.98
C THR A 83 25.33 -0.66 -15.17
N GLY A 84 25.97 0.10 -16.06
CA GLY A 84 26.37 -0.40 -17.37
C GLY A 84 25.60 0.14 -18.57
N LYS A 85 25.72 -0.51 -19.73
CA LYS A 85 25.14 -0.05 -21.01
C LYS A 85 23.62 -0.26 -21.04
N ALA A 86 22.85 0.83 -21.01
CA ALA A 86 21.39 0.81 -21.10
C ALA A 86 20.85 0.04 -22.32
N LYS A 87 21.55 0.09 -23.46
CA LYS A 87 21.18 -0.60 -24.71
C LYS A 87 21.06 -2.12 -24.54
N TYR A 88 21.78 -2.71 -23.60
CA TYR A 88 21.74 -4.16 -23.34
C TYR A 88 20.44 -4.63 -22.68
N THR A 89 19.56 -3.72 -22.30
CA THR A 89 18.24 -4.00 -21.74
C THR A 89 17.17 -4.18 -22.84
N GLU A 90 17.50 -3.82 -24.08
CA GLU A 90 16.61 -3.92 -25.23
C GLU A 90 16.21 -5.37 -25.56
N GLY A 91 14.94 -5.57 -25.92
CA GLY A 91 14.45 -6.85 -26.42
C GLY A 91 14.01 -7.84 -25.34
N THR A 92 13.70 -9.07 -25.76
CA THR A 92 13.37 -10.18 -24.86
C THR A 92 14.59 -10.61 -24.04
N PHE A 93 14.37 -11.18 -22.86
CA PHE A 93 15.37 -11.86 -22.07
C PHE A 93 15.98 -13.06 -22.82
N THR A 94 17.27 -12.97 -23.15
CA THR A 94 18.02 -14.00 -23.91
C THR A 94 19.16 -14.65 -23.15
N ASN A 95 19.33 -14.33 -21.85
CA ASN A 95 20.47 -14.76 -21.05
C ASN A 95 21.85 -14.34 -21.63
N THR A 96 21.87 -13.24 -22.39
CA THR A 96 23.07 -12.61 -22.96
C THR A 96 23.07 -11.13 -22.59
N ASN A 97 24.24 -10.47 -22.59
CA ASN A 97 24.36 -9.05 -22.21
C ASN A 97 23.82 -8.73 -20.81
N LEU A 98 24.00 -9.67 -19.87
CA LEU A 98 23.53 -9.55 -18.48
C LEU A 98 24.36 -8.57 -17.65
N SER A 99 25.59 -8.31 -18.09
CA SER A 99 26.53 -7.39 -17.45
C SER A 99 27.27 -6.56 -18.48
N SER A 100 27.62 -5.34 -18.08
CA SER A 100 28.53 -4.45 -18.79
C SER A 100 29.02 -3.37 -17.85
N GLN A 101 30.33 -3.18 -17.73
CA GLN A 101 30.85 -2.09 -16.91
C GLN A 101 31.16 -0.86 -17.77
N ILE A 102 30.65 0.32 -17.38
CA ILE A 102 31.02 1.59 -18.04
C ILE A 102 31.62 2.62 -17.09
N SER A 103 31.49 2.40 -15.77
CA SER A 103 32.09 3.21 -14.71
C SER A 103 32.82 2.31 -13.72
N THR A 104 33.97 2.76 -13.21
CA THR A 104 34.59 2.17 -12.01
C THR A 104 34.43 3.08 -10.80
N THR A 105 33.67 4.16 -10.96
CA THR A 105 33.46 5.21 -9.97
C THR A 105 32.25 4.86 -9.12
N GLY A 106 32.42 4.93 -7.80
CA GLY A 106 31.32 4.82 -6.83
C GLY A 106 30.61 6.15 -6.59
N ASP A 107 29.61 6.12 -5.71
CA ASP A 107 28.83 7.30 -5.31
C ASP A 107 28.77 7.41 -3.78
N ALA A 108 29.11 8.58 -3.23
CA ALA A 108 29.25 8.76 -1.79
C ALA A 108 27.91 8.68 -1.04
N ASP A 109 26.83 9.19 -1.64
CA ASP A 109 25.50 9.15 -1.04
C ASP A 109 24.96 7.72 -1.07
N LEU A 110 25.10 7.04 -2.21
CA LEU A 110 24.70 5.64 -2.37
C LEU A 110 25.52 4.71 -1.46
N GLN A 111 26.82 4.98 -1.29
CA GLN A 111 27.68 4.27 -0.34
C GLN A 111 27.22 4.46 1.11
N THR A 112 26.75 5.66 1.46
CA THR A 112 26.24 5.96 2.81
C THR A 112 24.95 5.18 3.08
N ILE A 113 24.03 5.15 2.12
CA ILE A 113 22.78 4.37 2.19
C ILE A 113 23.11 2.87 2.35
N ASN A 114 24.03 2.35 1.53
CA ASN A 114 24.47 0.95 1.60
C ASN A 114 25.05 0.59 2.98
N LYS A 115 25.91 1.45 3.55
CA LYS A 115 26.49 1.23 4.89
C LYS A 115 25.45 1.26 6.01
N GLN A 116 24.46 2.16 5.93
CA GLN A 116 23.37 2.23 6.90
C GLN A 116 22.53 0.94 6.93
N GLU A 117 22.45 0.23 5.81
CA GLU A 117 21.73 -1.05 5.68
C GLU A 117 22.65 -2.28 5.86
N GLY A 118 23.83 -2.09 6.44
CA GLY A 118 24.79 -3.14 6.76
C GLY A 118 25.49 -3.74 5.54
N GLY A 119 25.67 -2.97 4.47
CA GLY A 119 26.58 -3.30 3.37
C GLY A 119 28.00 -2.85 3.72
N GLU A 120 28.95 -3.78 3.63
CA GLU A 120 30.36 -3.52 3.98
C GLU A 120 31.23 -3.24 2.75
N SER A 121 30.83 -3.72 1.58
CA SER A 121 31.55 -3.51 0.32
C SER A 121 31.25 -2.15 -0.33
N ASP A 122 32.12 -1.76 -1.25
CA ASP A 122 31.98 -0.54 -2.02
C ASP A 122 30.91 -0.67 -3.13
N ILE A 123 30.23 0.45 -3.40
CA ILE A 123 29.35 0.64 -4.55
C ILE A 123 30.19 1.02 -5.76
N THR A 124 29.97 0.34 -6.88
CA THR A 124 30.72 0.50 -8.13
C THR A 124 29.78 0.58 -9.34
N ASP A 125 30.32 0.79 -10.53
CA ASP A 125 29.58 0.91 -11.80
C ASP A 125 28.32 1.79 -11.77
N VAL A 126 28.48 2.97 -11.20
CA VAL A 126 27.35 3.86 -10.95
C VAL A 126 26.78 4.46 -12.25
N GLY A 127 25.49 4.24 -12.45
CA GLY A 127 24.63 4.96 -13.38
C GLY A 127 23.92 6.11 -12.68
N PHE A 128 23.98 7.34 -13.22
CA PHE A 128 23.21 8.45 -12.66
C PHE A 128 22.72 9.46 -13.68
N LEU A 129 21.63 10.13 -13.32
CA LEU A 129 21.10 11.32 -13.98
C LEU A 129 20.83 12.37 -12.91
N GLU A 130 21.43 13.55 -13.04
CA GLU A 130 21.20 14.69 -12.15
C GLU A 130 20.91 15.98 -12.92
N PHE A 131 20.07 16.83 -12.32
CA PHE A 131 19.80 18.18 -12.81
C PHE A 131 19.18 19.04 -11.70
N ASN A 132 19.22 20.35 -11.89
CA ASN A 132 18.49 21.29 -11.06
C ASN A 132 17.12 21.58 -11.66
N PHE A 133 16.12 21.73 -10.80
CA PHE A 133 14.80 22.23 -11.17
C PHE A 133 14.25 23.19 -10.11
N THR A 134 13.40 24.11 -10.53
CA THR A 134 12.62 24.93 -9.59
C THR A 134 11.15 24.50 -9.67
N PRO A 135 10.62 23.83 -8.62
CA PRO A 135 9.21 23.45 -8.56
C PRO A 135 8.32 24.68 -8.43
N ILE A 136 7.12 24.60 -8.98
CA ILE A 136 6.10 25.65 -8.91
C ILE A 136 4.93 25.29 -7.99
N ALA A 137 4.72 24.00 -7.71
CA ALA A 137 3.82 23.50 -6.67
C ALA A 137 4.55 22.66 -5.62
N LYS A 138 3.81 22.37 -4.54
CA LYS A 138 4.31 21.84 -3.27
C LYS A 138 4.71 20.37 -3.32
N ASN A 139 4.18 19.58 -4.25
CA ASN A 139 4.47 18.16 -4.34
C ASN A 139 4.91 17.80 -5.76
N PHE A 140 5.77 16.79 -5.85
CA PHE A 140 6.05 16.10 -7.10
C PHE A 140 6.14 14.60 -6.82
N ASN A 141 5.94 13.80 -7.86
CA ASN A 141 6.17 12.37 -7.79
C ASN A 141 6.81 11.84 -9.09
N PHE A 142 7.27 10.60 -9.06
CA PHE A 142 7.77 9.85 -10.21
C PHE A 142 7.35 8.39 -10.09
N ASN A 143 6.92 7.82 -11.20
CA ASN A 143 6.71 6.38 -11.32
C ASN A 143 7.97 5.74 -11.90
N TYR A 144 8.40 4.64 -11.30
CA TYR A 144 9.56 3.90 -11.76
C TYR A 144 9.43 2.39 -11.53
N ILE A 145 10.20 1.61 -12.27
CA ILE A 145 10.37 0.17 -12.10
C ILE A 145 11.84 -0.11 -11.84
N PHE A 146 12.14 -0.89 -10.81
CA PHE A 146 13.48 -1.44 -10.58
C PHE A 146 13.56 -2.84 -11.21
N ALA A 147 14.60 -3.09 -11.98
CA ALA A 147 14.85 -4.34 -12.68
C ALA A 147 16.29 -4.79 -12.45
N SER A 148 16.53 -6.10 -12.41
CA SER A 148 17.89 -6.61 -12.21
C SER A 148 18.10 -7.95 -12.88
N ASN A 149 19.33 -8.18 -13.36
CA ASN A 149 19.81 -9.49 -13.79
C ASN A 149 20.28 -10.37 -12.64
N GLU A 150 20.19 -9.92 -11.39
CA GLU A 150 20.60 -10.69 -10.22
C GLU A 150 19.45 -11.45 -9.55
N TYR A 151 18.21 -11.06 -9.86
CA TYR A 151 17.02 -11.77 -9.37
C TYR A 151 17.10 -13.25 -9.69
N GLY A 152 16.75 -14.09 -8.71
CA GLY A 152 16.80 -15.55 -8.80
C GLY A 152 18.14 -16.21 -8.49
N GLU A 153 19.29 -15.58 -8.77
CA GLU A 153 20.61 -16.21 -8.57
C GLU A 153 21.42 -15.52 -7.47
N PHE A 154 21.51 -14.19 -7.51
CA PHE A 154 22.28 -13.40 -6.55
C PHE A 154 21.39 -12.56 -5.61
N GLN A 155 20.06 -12.74 -5.65
CA GLN A 155 19.12 -11.93 -4.85
C GLN A 155 19.32 -11.98 -3.32
N CYS A 156 20.13 -12.91 -2.83
CA CYS A 156 20.46 -13.06 -1.42
C CYS A 156 21.67 -12.21 -1.00
N ASP A 157 22.66 -12.08 -1.89
CA ASP A 157 23.96 -11.49 -1.62
C ASP A 157 24.14 -10.12 -2.29
N SER A 158 23.47 -9.90 -3.43
CA SER A 158 23.47 -8.62 -4.10
C SER A 158 22.65 -7.58 -3.34
N ARG A 159 23.18 -6.36 -3.36
CA ARG A 159 22.55 -5.16 -2.84
C ARG A 159 22.64 -4.02 -3.85
N ASP A 160 22.55 -4.27 -5.15
CA ASP A 160 22.52 -3.18 -6.13
C ASP A 160 21.47 -2.15 -5.69
N VAL A 161 21.95 -0.95 -5.36
CA VAL A 161 21.15 0.06 -4.65
C VAL A 161 20.71 1.09 -5.65
N PHE A 162 19.41 1.40 -5.65
CA PHE A 162 18.86 2.56 -6.32
C PHE A 162 18.37 3.59 -5.29
N ALA A 163 18.69 4.86 -5.54
CA ALA A 163 18.21 6.00 -4.76
C ALA A 163 17.80 7.16 -5.66
N ILE A 164 16.84 7.96 -5.16
CA ILE A 164 16.50 9.26 -5.72
C ILE A 164 16.82 10.28 -4.64
N ILE A 165 17.90 11.02 -4.82
CA ILE A 165 18.39 12.00 -3.87
C ILE A 165 17.87 13.37 -4.26
N LEU A 166 17.07 13.97 -3.39
CA LEU A 166 16.56 15.32 -3.53
C LEU A 166 17.32 16.23 -2.58
N THR A 167 18.05 17.21 -3.13
CA THR A 167 18.84 18.18 -2.38
C THR A 167 18.26 19.59 -2.55
N ASN A 168 17.94 20.26 -1.44
CA ASN A 168 17.63 21.68 -1.45
C ASN A 168 18.91 22.48 -1.71
N VAL A 169 19.01 23.17 -2.85
CA VAL A 169 20.26 23.85 -3.26
C VAL A 169 20.64 24.96 -2.28
N ASN A 170 19.66 25.60 -1.65
CA ASN A 170 19.88 26.71 -0.73
C ASN A 170 20.32 26.26 0.67
N THR A 171 19.83 25.13 1.17
CA THR A 171 20.18 24.63 2.52
C THR A 171 21.23 23.53 2.51
N GLY A 172 21.45 22.86 1.37
CA GLY A 172 22.31 21.68 1.25
C GLY A 172 21.70 20.39 1.82
N GLU A 173 20.49 20.45 2.37
CA GLU A 173 19.82 19.28 2.95
C GLU A 173 19.41 18.29 1.85
N ALA A 174 19.75 17.02 2.02
CA ALA A 174 19.51 15.94 1.05
C ALA A 174 18.72 14.78 1.66
N ILE A 175 17.74 14.27 0.92
CA ILE A 175 16.90 13.14 1.32
C ILE A 175 16.80 12.10 0.20
N ASN A 176 16.83 10.80 0.55
CA ASN A 176 16.46 9.72 -0.38
C ASN A 176 14.94 9.51 -0.36
N ILE A 177 14.28 9.66 -1.51
CA ILE A 177 12.83 9.55 -1.66
C ILE A 177 12.38 8.25 -2.35
N ALA A 178 13.33 7.41 -2.80
CA ALA A 178 13.04 6.07 -3.32
C ALA A 178 13.21 5.04 -2.19
N LYS A 179 12.09 4.60 -1.62
CA LYS A 179 12.04 3.65 -0.51
C LYS A 179 10.86 2.69 -0.63
N THR A 180 10.98 1.53 -0.02
CA THR A 180 9.89 0.55 0.17
C THR A 180 8.91 1.00 1.26
N THR A 181 7.80 0.27 1.42
CA THR A 181 6.79 0.50 2.47
C THR A 181 7.33 0.33 3.90
N ASP A 182 8.38 -0.46 4.09
CA ASP A 182 9.09 -0.61 5.37
C ASP A 182 10.23 0.40 5.55
N ASN A 183 10.31 1.42 4.68
CA ASN A 183 11.29 2.51 4.70
C ASN A 183 12.74 2.07 4.40
N SER A 184 12.97 0.86 3.86
CA SER A 184 14.27 0.41 3.35
C SER A 184 14.54 0.90 1.92
N SER A 185 15.81 0.87 1.49
CA SER A 185 16.26 1.27 0.16
C SER A 185 15.76 0.32 -0.93
N ILE A 186 15.62 0.84 -2.16
CA ILE A 186 15.29 -0.01 -3.31
C ILE A 186 16.53 -0.78 -3.72
N SER A 187 16.50 -2.11 -3.52
CA SER A 187 17.58 -3.01 -3.92
C SER A 187 17.06 -4.42 -4.17
N VAL A 188 17.88 -5.24 -4.83
CA VAL A 188 17.61 -6.67 -5.04
C VAL A 188 17.42 -7.40 -3.71
N LYS A 189 18.19 -7.03 -2.67
CA LYS A 189 18.07 -7.59 -1.32
C LYS A 189 16.72 -7.30 -0.67
N ASN A 190 16.24 -6.07 -0.79
CA ASN A 190 15.08 -5.59 -0.05
C ASN A 190 13.75 -5.91 -0.75
N ILE A 191 13.77 -6.21 -2.06
CA ILE A 191 12.58 -6.60 -2.84
C ILE A 191 12.86 -7.94 -3.54
N ARG A 192 12.47 -9.06 -2.93
CA ARG A 192 12.73 -10.42 -3.45
C ARG A 192 11.74 -11.45 -2.95
N ASP A 193 11.62 -12.54 -3.70
CA ASP A 193 10.76 -13.67 -3.34
C ASP A 193 11.53 -15.00 -3.31
N THR A 194 11.38 -15.73 -2.21
CA THR A 194 11.89 -17.10 -2.01
C THR A 194 11.45 -18.07 -3.10
N GLN A 195 10.33 -17.81 -3.77
CA GLN A 195 9.86 -18.62 -4.90
C GLN A 195 10.90 -18.70 -6.03
N PHE A 196 11.71 -17.65 -6.23
CA PHE A 196 12.70 -17.57 -7.31
C PHE A 196 14.13 -17.87 -6.85
N ASN A 197 14.38 -17.81 -5.54
CA ASN A 197 15.62 -18.30 -4.91
C ASN A 197 15.35 -18.69 -3.45
N GLY A 198 15.34 -20.00 -3.17
CA GLY A 198 15.01 -20.52 -1.84
C GLY A 198 16.10 -20.34 -0.77
N ILE A 199 17.24 -19.70 -1.08
CA ILE A 199 18.39 -19.56 -0.18
C ILE A 199 18.13 -18.49 0.91
N CYS A 200 17.35 -17.45 0.62
CA CYS A 200 17.07 -16.35 1.55
C CYS A 200 15.58 -16.05 1.65
N ALA A 201 15.15 -15.58 2.83
CA ALA A 201 13.76 -15.22 3.08
C ALA A 201 13.27 -14.08 2.17
N SER A 202 11.98 -14.15 1.84
CA SER A 202 11.27 -13.15 1.06
C SER A 202 11.28 -11.79 1.76
N SER A 203 11.33 -10.71 0.98
CA SER A 203 11.30 -9.33 1.47
C SER A 203 10.50 -8.48 0.50
N ASN A 204 9.50 -7.74 0.99
CA ASN A 204 8.62 -6.88 0.18
C ASN A 204 8.06 -7.57 -1.10
N VAL A 205 7.60 -8.82 -0.98
CA VAL A 205 7.10 -9.64 -2.13
C VAL A 205 6.00 -8.96 -2.92
N ASP A 206 5.14 -8.20 -2.23
CA ASP A 206 4.04 -7.49 -2.87
C ASP A 206 4.51 -6.43 -3.89
N LEU A 207 5.76 -5.99 -3.81
CA LEU A 207 6.40 -5.07 -4.75
C LEU A 207 7.06 -5.78 -5.94
N PHE A 208 7.23 -7.10 -5.92
CA PHE A 208 7.82 -7.87 -7.02
C PHE A 208 6.75 -8.25 -8.05
N GLU A 209 7.00 -8.08 -9.35
CA GLU A 209 6.00 -8.33 -10.40
C GLU A 209 6.32 -9.58 -11.23
N SER A 210 7.53 -9.66 -11.78
CA SER A 210 7.82 -10.65 -12.83
C SER A 210 9.24 -11.19 -12.76
N TYR A 211 9.37 -12.48 -13.05
CA TYR A 211 10.63 -13.22 -13.18
C TYR A 211 10.64 -14.00 -14.50
N TYR A 212 11.53 -13.61 -15.42
CA TYR A 212 11.50 -14.05 -16.82
C TYR A 212 12.33 -15.30 -17.13
N VAL A 213 13.18 -15.77 -16.22
CA VAL A 213 14.02 -16.98 -16.47
C VAL A 213 13.16 -18.21 -16.77
N ASN A 214 12.00 -18.33 -16.13
CA ASN A 214 11.07 -19.46 -16.32
C ASN A 214 10.04 -19.23 -17.45
N ASN A 215 9.98 -18.03 -18.03
CA ASN A 215 9.00 -17.65 -19.06
C ASN A 215 9.56 -16.60 -20.03
N SER A 216 10.74 -16.87 -20.59
CA SER A 216 11.48 -15.93 -21.43
C SER A 216 10.71 -15.52 -22.69
N THR A 217 9.79 -16.36 -23.17
CA THR A 217 8.90 -16.08 -24.31
C THR A 217 7.95 -14.91 -24.09
N ASN A 218 7.64 -14.56 -22.84
CA ASN A 218 6.77 -13.42 -22.48
C ASN A 218 7.56 -12.18 -22.03
N SER A 219 8.89 -12.25 -22.02
CA SER A 219 9.73 -11.13 -21.59
C SER A 219 9.68 -9.97 -22.58
N THR A 220 9.62 -8.75 -22.04
CA THR A 220 9.58 -7.51 -22.84
C THR A 220 10.87 -6.68 -22.72
N ILE A 221 11.72 -7.03 -21.76
CA ILE A 221 13.05 -6.43 -21.49
C ILE A 221 14.07 -7.54 -21.24
N ASN A 222 15.35 -7.27 -21.52
CA ASN A 222 16.45 -8.19 -21.27
C ASN A 222 16.96 -8.05 -19.81
N MET A 223 16.08 -8.40 -18.86
CA MET A 223 16.34 -8.43 -17.41
C MET A 223 15.75 -9.72 -16.80
N ARG A 224 16.35 -10.30 -15.76
CA ARG A 224 15.81 -11.53 -15.13
C ARG A 224 14.51 -11.30 -14.38
N GLY A 225 14.33 -10.14 -13.76
CA GLY A 225 13.09 -9.77 -13.10
C GLY A 225 12.98 -8.28 -12.84
N PHE A 226 11.78 -7.83 -12.47
CA PHE A 226 11.51 -6.44 -12.14
C PHE A 226 10.31 -6.30 -11.18
N THR A 227 10.24 -5.14 -10.55
CA THR A 227 9.20 -4.77 -9.58
C THR A 227 7.89 -4.35 -10.25
N LYS A 228 6.82 -4.23 -9.47
CA LYS A 228 5.66 -3.41 -9.87
C LYS A 228 6.09 -1.97 -10.10
N ILE A 229 5.22 -1.17 -10.71
CA ILE A 229 5.42 0.28 -10.76
C ILE A 229 5.45 0.79 -9.31
N LEU A 230 6.57 1.38 -8.93
CA LEU A 230 6.81 2.04 -7.66
C LEU A 230 6.64 3.55 -7.85
N ASN A 231 6.28 4.25 -6.78
CA ASN A 231 6.14 5.70 -6.77
C ASN A 231 7.08 6.31 -5.73
N ALA A 232 7.89 7.28 -6.16
CA ALA A 232 8.65 8.15 -5.26
C ALA A 232 8.01 9.53 -5.28
N SER A 233 7.75 10.10 -4.11
CA SER A 233 7.16 11.45 -3.99
C SER A 233 7.85 12.25 -2.88
N ALA A 234 7.80 13.57 -3.01
CA ALA A 234 8.32 14.47 -2.00
C ALA A 234 7.56 15.80 -1.99
N THR A 235 7.52 16.40 -0.80
CA THR A 235 7.08 17.78 -0.63
C THR A 235 8.27 18.73 -0.77
N VAL A 236 8.10 19.77 -1.58
CA VAL A 236 9.08 20.81 -1.88
C VAL A 236 8.51 22.20 -1.62
N ILE A 237 9.40 23.18 -1.49
CA ILE A 237 9.03 24.58 -1.40
C ILE A 237 8.95 25.14 -2.84
N PRO A 238 7.79 25.60 -3.32
CA PRO A 238 7.66 26.27 -4.60
C PRO A 238 8.61 27.46 -4.74
N ASN A 239 9.15 27.64 -5.95
CA ASN A 239 10.15 28.64 -6.33
C ASN A 239 11.52 28.49 -5.63
N ASN A 240 11.74 27.42 -4.87
CA ASN A 240 13.05 27.09 -4.30
C ASN A 240 13.79 26.12 -5.23
N GLU A 241 15.06 26.37 -5.58
CA GLU A 241 15.79 25.47 -6.47
C GLU A 241 16.18 24.18 -5.75
N TYR A 242 15.92 23.04 -6.40
CA TYR A 242 16.31 21.71 -5.93
C TYR A 242 17.20 21.03 -6.97
N LYS A 243 18.20 20.28 -6.50
CA LYS A 243 18.95 19.32 -7.30
C LYS A 243 18.34 17.95 -7.08
N ILE A 244 17.98 17.25 -8.15
CA ILE A 244 17.53 15.85 -8.08
C ILE A 244 18.54 14.97 -8.78
N LYS A 245 18.89 13.85 -8.13
CA LYS A 245 19.82 12.86 -8.65
C LYS A 245 19.22 11.46 -8.54
N PHE A 246 18.96 10.84 -9.68
CA PHE A 246 18.64 9.43 -9.81
C PHE A 246 19.96 8.68 -9.91
N VAL A 247 20.22 7.75 -9.00
CA VAL A 247 21.52 7.05 -8.94
C VAL A 247 21.31 5.58 -8.61
N ILE A 248 21.95 4.72 -9.39
CA ILE A 248 21.97 3.26 -9.21
C ILE A 248 23.43 2.79 -9.29
N GLY A 249 23.81 1.81 -8.48
CA GLY A 249 25.18 1.31 -8.45
C GLY A 249 25.24 -0.14 -8.00
N ASP A 250 26.23 -0.85 -8.53
CA ASP A 250 26.47 -2.26 -8.26
C ASP A 250 27.12 -2.44 -6.90
N TYR A 251 26.63 -3.38 -6.11
CA TYR A 251 27.23 -3.71 -4.84
C TYR A 251 28.37 -4.72 -5.02
N ASN A 252 29.57 -4.39 -4.52
CA ASN A 252 30.75 -5.26 -4.46
C ASN A 252 31.42 -5.58 -5.81
N ASN A 253 30.67 -5.87 -6.88
CA ASN A 253 31.22 -6.13 -8.21
C ASN A 253 30.20 -5.85 -9.32
N SER A 254 30.67 -5.63 -10.55
CA SER A 254 29.84 -5.31 -11.73
C SER A 254 29.43 -6.52 -12.59
N GLY A 255 29.31 -7.70 -11.95
CA GLY A 255 29.10 -8.98 -12.63
C GLY A 255 27.72 -9.18 -13.24
N PHE A 256 26.74 -8.37 -12.83
CA PHE A 256 25.37 -8.33 -13.33
C PHE A 256 24.82 -6.92 -13.18
N ASP A 257 24.12 -6.45 -14.21
CA ASP A 257 23.63 -5.09 -14.22
C ASP A 257 22.19 -5.03 -13.68
N SER A 258 21.92 -3.96 -12.94
CA SER A 258 20.61 -3.53 -12.52
C SER A 258 20.19 -2.27 -13.28
N ALA A 259 18.89 -2.05 -13.42
CA ALA A 259 18.36 -0.91 -14.15
C ALA A 259 17.09 -0.36 -13.49
N VAL A 260 16.89 0.94 -13.64
CA VAL A 260 15.65 1.62 -13.29
C VAL A 260 15.03 2.22 -14.54
N PHE A 261 13.73 1.98 -14.73
CA PHE A 261 12.92 2.59 -15.77
C PHE A 261 12.06 3.66 -15.12
N ILE A 262 12.14 4.90 -15.59
CA ILE A 262 11.42 6.05 -15.06
C ILE A 262 10.44 6.53 -16.13
N GLU A 263 9.16 6.64 -15.78
CA GLU A 263 8.09 6.97 -16.72
C GLU A 263 8.18 8.41 -17.24
N THR A 264 8.04 8.61 -18.56
CA THR A 264 7.99 9.93 -19.22
C THR A 264 6.82 10.74 -18.66
N GLY A 265 7.04 12.01 -18.35
CA GLY A 265 5.98 12.89 -17.85
C GLY A 265 5.44 12.50 -16.47
N SER A 266 6.03 11.51 -15.80
CA SER A 266 5.67 11.18 -14.41
C SER A 266 6.08 12.28 -13.44
N PHE A 267 7.00 13.16 -13.82
CA PHE A 267 7.27 14.41 -13.11
C PHE A 267 6.12 15.40 -13.27
N THR A 268 5.05 15.11 -12.55
CA THR A 268 3.88 15.94 -12.43
C THR A 268 4.13 16.93 -11.30
N ASN A 269 4.66 18.10 -11.65
CA ASN A 269 4.35 19.31 -10.89
C ASN A 269 3.07 19.90 -11.51
N THR A 270 2.03 19.08 -11.51
CA THR A 270 0.70 19.47 -11.97
C THR A 270 0.05 20.23 -10.84
N LEU A 271 -0.70 21.26 -11.20
CA LEU A 271 -1.72 21.78 -10.31
C LEU A 271 -2.63 20.60 -9.90
N ASP A 272 -2.85 20.41 -8.60
CA ASP A 272 -3.70 19.34 -8.06
C ASP A 272 -4.59 19.95 -6.97
N LEU A 273 -5.89 20.02 -7.26
CA LEU A 273 -6.94 20.52 -6.37
C LEU A 273 -7.48 19.43 -5.43
N GLY A 274 -6.97 18.20 -5.57
CA GLY A 274 -7.39 17.00 -4.86
C GLY A 274 -8.43 16.17 -5.61
N THR A 275 -8.71 14.98 -5.09
CA THR A 275 -9.72 14.09 -5.67
C THR A 275 -11.13 14.67 -5.55
N ASP A 276 -12.04 14.23 -6.43
CA ASP A 276 -13.48 14.50 -6.34
C ASP A 276 -13.97 14.29 -4.89
N LYS A 277 -14.78 15.24 -4.39
CA LYS A 277 -15.30 15.21 -3.01
C LYS A 277 -16.82 15.20 -3.00
N GLU A 278 -17.35 14.48 -2.01
CA GLU A 278 -18.75 14.55 -1.65
C GLU A 278 -18.96 15.58 -0.53
N ILE A 279 -19.86 16.53 -0.76
CA ILE A 279 -20.10 17.69 0.10
C ILE A 279 -21.57 17.73 0.48
N CYS A 280 -21.86 18.28 1.65
CA CYS A 280 -23.21 18.71 1.99
C CYS A 280 -23.53 20.03 1.30
N ASP A 281 -24.80 20.26 0.95
CA ASP A 281 -25.21 21.54 0.36
C ASP A 281 -24.94 22.68 1.36
N GLY A 282 -24.18 23.69 0.95
CA GLY A 282 -23.73 24.80 1.80
C GLY A 282 -22.47 24.53 2.63
N GLU A 283 -21.85 23.34 2.55
CA GLU A 283 -20.56 23.03 3.21
C GLU A 283 -19.42 23.83 2.57
N GLU A 284 -18.77 24.71 3.34
CA GLU A 284 -17.62 25.47 2.85
C GLU A 284 -16.38 24.59 2.72
N ILE A 285 -15.87 24.47 1.50
CA ILE A 285 -14.62 23.80 1.16
C ILE A 285 -13.63 24.81 0.60
N ILE A 286 -12.39 24.76 1.09
CA ILE A 286 -11.29 25.52 0.51
C ILE A 286 -10.67 24.67 -0.59
N LEU A 287 -10.72 25.18 -1.82
CA LEU A 287 -9.93 24.65 -2.94
C LEU A 287 -8.63 25.45 -3.00
N ASP A 288 -7.50 24.75 -2.85
CA ASP A 288 -6.18 25.34 -2.72
C ASP A 288 -5.30 24.88 -3.87
N SER A 289 -4.73 25.82 -4.62
CA SER A 289 -3.84 25.53 -5.74
C SER A 289 -2.46 25.05 -5.28
N GLY A 290 -2.14 25.16 -3.99
CA GLY A 290 -0.82 24.88 -3.42
C GLY A 290 0.23 25.96 -3.69
N PHE A 291 -0.14 27.08 -4.32
CA PHE A 291 0.75 28.23 -4.54
C PHE A 291 0.73 29.17 -3.33
N PHE A 292 1.91 29.62 -2.90
CA PHE A 292 2.04 30.55 -1.77
C PHE A 292 1.65 32.00 -2.11
N LYS A 293 1.83 32.40 -3.38
CA LYS A 293 1.57 33.75 -3.87
C LYS A 293 1.28 33.74 -5.38
N THR A 294 0.71 34.83 -5.88
CA THR A 294 0.35 34.98 -7.30
C THR A 294 1.44 35.64 -8.15
N ASP A 295 2.60 35.96 -7.58
CA ASP A 295 3.69 36.63 -8.29
C ASP A 295 4.08 35.89 -9.57
N ASN A 296 4.17 36.61 -10.70
CA ASN A 296 4.50 36.09 -12.03
C ASN A 296 3.49 35.12 -12.66
N TYR A 297 2.31 34.90 -12.06
CA TYR A 297 1.27 34.01 -12.60
C TYR A 297 -0.15 34.60 -12.48
N LYS A 298 -1.01 34.29 -13.45
CA LYS A 298 -2.43 34.65 -13.48
C LYS A 298 -3.28 33.43 -13.12
N PHE A 299 -4.18 33.55 -12.15
CA PHE A 299 -5.07 32.48 -11.67
C PHE A 299 -6.50 32.74 -12.14
N GLU A 300 -7.12 31.75 -12.79
CA GLU A 300 -8.49 31.82 -13.33
C GLU A 300 -9.30 30.62 -12.86
N TRP A 301 -10.20 30.85 -11.90
CA TRP A 301 -11.12 29.84 -11.40
C TRP A 301 -12.43 29.85 -12.18
N THR A 302 -12.93 28.67 -12.52
CA THR A 302 -14.22 28.47 -13.17
C THR A 302 -15.05 27.45 -12.41
N LYS A 303 -16.37 27.59 -12.45
CA LYS A 303 -17.35 26.59 -12.02
C LYS A 303 -18.22 26.22 -13.21
N ASP A 304 -18.25 24.95 -13.59
CA ASP A 304 -19.00 24.43 -14.75
C ASP A 304 -18.71 25.28 -16.01
N ASP A 305 -17.42 25.53 -16.26
CA ASP A 305 -16.86 26.38 -17.33
C ASP A 305 -17.20 27.89 -17.26
N VAL A 306 -17.83 28.36 -16.19
CA VAL A 306 -18.13 29.79 -15.96
C VAL A 306 -17.09 30.42 -15.03
N LEU A 307 -16.45 31.51 -15.45
CA LEU A 307 -15.45 32.23 -14.67
C LEU A 307 -16.02 32.78 -13.35
N LEU A 308 -15.33 32.51 -12.24
CA LEU A 308 -15.66 33.01 -10.91
C LEU A 308 -15.07 34.42 -10.69
N THR A 309 -15.70 35.20 -9.82
CA THR A 309 -15.21 36.54 -9.43
C THR A 309 -14.07 36.49 -8.42
N GLU A 310 -13.90 35.37 -7.73
CA GLU A 310 -12.84 35.14 -6.76
C GLU A 310 -11.50 34.89 -7.45
N ILE A 311 -10.45 35.50 -6.93
CA ILE A 311 -9.09 35.46 -7.49
C ILE A 311 -8.08 35.07 -6.41
N GLY A 312 -6.98 34.45 -6.82
CA GLY A 312 -5.89 34.09 -5.92
C GLY A 312 -5.55 32.61 -5.94
N THR A 313 -4.65 32.21 -5.04
CA THR A 313 -4.14 30.83 -4.97
C THR A 313 -5.12 29.86 -4.30
N LYS A 314 -6.19 30.36 -3.67
CA LYS A 314 -7.24 29.55 -3.03
C LYS A 314 -8.59 30.21 -3.21
N ILE A 315 -9.66 29.43 -3.26
CA ILE A 315 -11.06 29.88 -3.23
C ILE A 315 -11.85 29.07 -2.20
N THR A 316 -12.93 29.66 -1.67
CA THR A 316 -13.86 28.96 -0.77
C THR A 316 -15.17 28.75 -1.51
N VAL A 317 -15.57 27.50 -1.64
CA VAL A 317 -16.76 27.10 -2.40
C VAL A 317 -17.71 26.32 -1.52
N ASN A 318 -19.02 26.41 -1.78
CA ASN A 318 -20.04 25.82 -0.93
C ASN A 318 -21.18 25.14 -1.69
N THR A 319 -21.00 24.94 -2.99
CA THR A 319 -22.02 24.34 -3.86
C THR A 319 -21.38 23.26 -4.73
N SER A 320 -22.16 22.25 -5.11
CA SER A 320 -21.72 21.22 -6.05
C SER A 320 -21.48 21.79 -7.45
N GLY A 321 -20.65 21.10 -8.22
CA GLY A 321 -20.23 21.51 -9.56
C GLY A 321 -18.80 21.03 -9.87
N THR A 322 -18.37 21.22 -11.11
CA THR A 322 -16.98 21.03 -11.50
C THR A 322 -16.25 22.35 -11.37
N TYR A 323 -15.29 22.43 -10.45
CA TYR A 323 -14.44 23.60 -10.27
C TYR A 323 -13.12 23.36 -10.97
N LYS A 324 -12.69 24.32 -11.79
CA LYS A 324 -11.46 24.23 -12.56
C LYS A 324 -10.62 25.48 -12.37
N LEU A 325 -9.34 25.30 -12.09
CA LEU A 325 -8.37 26.38 -12.02
C LEU A 325 -7.45 26.30 -13.23
N VAL A 326 -7.21 27.45 -13.88
CA VAL A 326 -6.16 27.64 -14.89
C VAL A 326 -5.16 28.66 -14.36
N ILE A 327 -3.87 28.33 -14.38
CA ILE A 327 -2.76 29.21 -14.01
C ILE A 327 -1.92 29.48 -15.25
N THR A 328 -1.68 30.74 -15.62
CA THR A 328 -0.83 31.13 -16.76
C THR A 328 0.33 32.00 -16.31
N SER A 329 1.57 31.71 -16.73
CA SER A 329 2.71 32.59 -16.42
C SER A 329 2.60 33.95 -17.12
N LEU A 330 2.97 35.01 -16.39
CA LEU A 330 3.02 36.39 -16.89
C LEU A 330 4.29 36.67 -17.70
N THR A 331 5.33 35.85 -17.56
CA THR A 331 6.62 36.00 -18.26
C THR A 331 6.76 35.04 -19.45
N ASP A 332 6.05 33.92 -19.43
CA ASP A 332 6.00 32.94 -20.53
C ASP A 332 4.57 32.45 -20.75
N ALA A 333 3.88 32.98 -21.75
CA ALA A 333 2.50 32.61 -22.05
C ALA A 333 2.33 31.14 -22.49
N SER A 334 3.42 30.42 -22.79
CA SER A 334 3.38 28.98 -23.08
C SER A 334 3.36 28.10 -21.83
N CYS A 335 3.58 28.68 -20.65
CA CYS A 335 3.41 28.05 -19.35
C CYS A 335 1.95 28.23 -18.87
N VAL A 336 1.14 27.19 -19.08
CA VAL A 336 -0.26 27.10 -18.62
C VAL A 336 -0.44 25.81 -17.83
N LEU A 337 -0.90 25.90 -16.59
CA LEU A 337 -1.33 24.78 -15.77
C LEU A 337 -2.85 24.79 -15.67
N SER A 338 -3.47 23.62 -15.58
CA SER A 338 -4.88 23.54 -15.25
C SER A 338 -5.22 22.25 -14.53
N ASP A 339 -6.19 22.31 -13.64
CA ASP A 339 -6.76 21.15 -12.97
C ASP A 339 -8.24 21.38 -12.63
N GLU A 340 -8.99 20.29 -12.45
CA GLU A 340 -10.40 20.32 -12.09
C GLU A 340 -10.74 19.34 -10.97
N ILE A 341 -11.64 19.75 -10.08
CA ILE A 341 -12.20 18.95 -9.00
C ILE A 341 -13.71 18.98 -9.08
N LYS A 342 -14.35 17.80 -8.96
CA LYS A 342 -15.80 17.71 -8.90
C LYS A 342 -16.28 17.61 -7.47
N LEU A 343 -17.14 18.55 -7.08
CA LEU A 343 -17.87 18.50 -5.82
C LEU A 343 -19.27 17.96 -6.11
N LYS A 344 -19.65 16.85 -5.47
CA LYS A 344 -20.96 16.21 -5.60
C LYS A 344 -21.70 16.24 -4.26
N THR A 345 -23.02 16.28 -4.30
CA THR A 345 -23.86 16.04 -3.12
C THR A 345 -24.33 14.60 -3.08
N ILE A 346 -24.60 14.07 -1.88
CA ILE A 346 -25.26 12.77 -1.71
C ILE A 346 -26.56 12.73 -2.51
N THR A 347 -26.82 11.62 -3.23
CA THR A 347 -28.05 11.43 -4.01
C THR A 347 -28.56 10.01 -3.79
N ALA A 348 -29.80 9.88 -3.29
CA ALA A 348 -30.48 8.61 -3.12
C ALA A 348 -31.12 8.20 -4.46
N THR A 349 -30.97 6.94 -4.85
CA THR A 349 -31.65 6.46 -6.06
C THR A 349 -33.10 6.15 -5.74
N LYS A 350 -34.05 6.74 -6.47
CA LYS A 350 -35.47 6.42 -6.31
C LYS A 350 -35.72 4.96 -6.76
N PRO A 351 -36.19 4.07 -5.88
CA PRO A 351 -36.49 2.70 -6.23
C PRO A 351 -37.83 2.60 -6.99
N ASP A 352 -37.99 1.54 -7.80
CA ASP A 352 -39.27 1.23 -8.44
C ASP A 352 -40.36 0.88 -7.42
N ASP A 353 -41.62 1.20 -7.75
CA ASP A 353 -42.78 0.79 -6.96
C ASP A 353 -42.88 -0.75 -6.87
N VAL A 354 -43.30 -1.26 -5.71
CA VAL A 354 -43.36 -2.70 -5.42
C VAL A 354 -44.80 -3.19 -5.44
N GLU A 355 -45.09 -4.19 -6.28
CA GLU A 355 -46.37 -4.92 -6.29
C GLU A 355 -46.19 -6.30 -5.65
N ILE A 356 -46.99 -6.59 -4.62
CA ILE A 356 -46.97 -7.84 -3.85
C ILE A 356 -48.28 -8.59 -4.09
N CYS A 357 -48.21 -9.90 -4.22
CA CYS A 357 -49.36 -10.76 -4.48
C CYS A 357 -49.72 -11.60 -3.26
N GLY A 358 -50.98 -11.55 -2.85
CA GLY A 358 -51.53 -12.32 -1.72
C GLY A 358 -51.78 -11.48 -0.48
N GLU A 359 -52.07 -12.14 0.64
CA GLU A 359 -52.24 -11.49 1.94
C GLU A 359 -50.94 -11.58 2.72
N ILE A 360 -50.40 -10.43 3.11
CA ILE A 360 -49.24 -10.33 4.00
C ILE A 360 -49.59 -9.47 5.21
N SER A 361 -49.15 -9.89 6.39
CA SER A 361 -49.28 -9.10 7.62
C SER A 361 -48.09 -8.16 7.85
N THR A 362 -46.93 -8.48 7.28
CA THR A 362 -45.69 -7.70 7.37
C THR A 362 -44.93 -7.69 6.04
N PHE A 363 -44.16 -6.63 5.80
CA PHE A 363 -43.31 -6.44 4.62
C PHE A 363 -41.87 -6.13 5.05
N ASN A 364 -40.90 -6.81 4.46
CA ASN A 364 -39.49 -6.54 4.70
C ASN A 364 -39.00 -5.47 3.73
N ILE A 365 -39.01 -4.22 4.19
CA ILE A 365 -38.55 -3.06 3.42
C ILE A 365 -37.06 -3.20 3.13
N GLN A 366 -36.28 -3.57 4.15
CA GLN A 366 -34.82 -3.62 4.11
C GLN A 366 -34.31 -4.52 2.97
N ASN A 367 -34.74 -5.78 2.95
CA ASN A 367 -34.34 -6.76 1.93
C ASN A 367 -34.82 -6.39 0.51
N THR A 368 -35.87 -5.58 0.39
CA THR A 368 -36.50 -5.28 -0.90
C THR A 368 -36.01 -3.97 -1.52
N ILE A 369 -35.62 -3.00 -0.69
CA ILE A 369 -35.40 -1.61 -1.08
C ILE A 369 -33.95 -1.15 -0.89
N ASP A 370 -33.20 -1.67 0.10
CA ASP A 370 -31.88 -1.13 0.47
C ASP A 370 -30.92 -1.04 -0.72
N SER A 371 -30.72 -2.14 -1.44
CA SER A 371 -29.78 -2.20 -2.56
C SER A 371 -30.19 -1.30 -3.73
N LYS A 372 -31.49 -1.00 -3.88
CA LYS A 372 -32.02 -0.13 -4.93
C LYS A 372 -31.81 1.34 -4.60
N VAL A 373 -31.98 1.72 -3.35
CA VAL A 373 -31.72 3.11 -2.89
C VAL A 373 -30.22 3.40 -2.89
N LEU A 374 -29.41 2.42 -2.46
CA LEU A 374 -27.95 2.51 -2.46
C LEU A 374 -27.35 2.46 -3.88
N ASN A 375 -27.93 1.69 -4.81
CA ASN A 375 -27.49 1.57 -6.21
C ASN A 375 -25.96 1.43 -6.39
N GLY A 376 -25.34 0.53 -5.62
CA GLY A 376 -23.90 0.28 -5.65
C GLY A 376 -23.06 1.13 -4.69
N LEU A 377 -23.66 2.05 -3.95
CA LEU A 377 -23.02 2.71 -2.81
C LEU A 377 -22.72 1.71 -1.69
N ASN A 378 -21.55 1.84 -1.06
CA ASN A 378 -21.13 0.98 0.04
C ASN A 378 -21.97 1.28 1.30
N ALA A 379 -22.84 0.35 1.69
CA ALA A 379 -23.71 0.46 2.87
C ALA A 379 -22.96 0.75 4.19
N ALA A 380 -21.66 0.45 4.27
CA ALA A 380 -20.85 0.77 5.43
C ALA A 380 -20.75 2.29 5.69
N ASN A 381 -20.86 3.14 4.66
CA ASN A 381 -20.62 4.58 4.73
C ASN A 381 -21.91 5.42 4.90
N TYR A 382 -23.08 4.79 4.83
CA TYR A 382 -24.37 5.49 4.82
C TYR A 382 -25.34 4.90 5.84
N ASN A 383 -26.18 5.77 6.40
CA ASN A 383 -27.38 5.38 7.14
C ASN A 383 -28.59 5.44 6.20
N LEU A 384 -29.35 4.35 6.15
CA LEU A 384 -30.58 4.27 5.36
C LEU A 384 -31.75 4.02 6.30
N ASN A 385 -32.62 5.02 6.43
CA ASN A 385 -33.79 4.98 7.30
C ASN A 385 -35.07 5.13 6.48
N TYR A 386 -36.17 4.54 6.97
CA TYR A 386 -37.47 4.56 6.30
C TYR A 386 -38.54 5.27 7.12
N PHE A 387 -39.48 5.92 6.45
CA PHE A 387 -40.51 6.75 7.07
C PHE A 387 -41.85 6.60 6.35
N THR A 388 -42.95 6.88 7.05
CA THR A 388 -44.30 6.86 6.50
C THR A 388 -44.75 8.21 5.94
N THR A 389 -44.02 9.30 6.19
CA THR A 389 -44.30 10.63 5.67
C THR A 389 -43.01 11.35 5.25
N GLU A 390 -43.14 12.24 4.27
CA GLU A 390 -42.04 13.07 3.73
C GLU A 390 -41.42 13.98 4.80
N GLU A 391 -42.27 14.64 5.59
CA GLU A 391 -41.85 15.56 6.66
C GLU A 391 -40.94 14.87 7.68
N ASN A 392 -41.31 13.65 8.09
CA ASN A 392 -40.51 12.84 9.00
C ASN A 392 -39.18 12.39 8.38
N ALA A 393 -39.18 12.04 7.09
CA ALA A 393 -37.97 11.69 6.37
C ALA A 393 -37.01 12.88 6.27
N ASN A 394 -37.51 14.08 6.00
CA ASN A 394 -36.72 15.31 5.94
C ASN A 394 -36.16 15.71 7.32
N ASN A 395 -36.96 15.58 8.38
CA ASN A 395 -36.56 15.96 9.74
C ASN A 395 -35.83 14.85 10.54
N ASN A 396 -35.69 13.65 9.97
CA ASN A 396 -35.18 12.43 10.63
C ASN A 396 -35.96 12.04 11.90
N THR A 397 -37.26 12.33 11.93
CA THR A 397 -38.11 12.07 13.10
C THR A 397 -39.02 10.88 12.84
N ASN A 398 -39.31 10.07 13.86
CA ASN A 398 -40.24 8.93 13.76
C ASN A 398 -39.85 7.92 12.64
N ALA A 399 -38.57 7.55 12.56
CA ALA A 399 -38.11 6.49 11.67
C ALA A 399 -38.81 5.16 12.00
N ILE A 400 -39.08 4.36 10.97
CA ILE A 400 -39.59 2.99 11.11
C ILE A 400 -38.54 2.16 11.85
N THR A 401 -38.89 1.68 13.04
CA THR A 401 -37.96 1.02 13.97
C THR A 401 -37.63 -0.42 13.59
N ASP A 402 -38.54 -1.11 12.89
CA ASP A 402 -38.32 -2.47 12.37
C ASP A 402 -38.67 -2.52 10.87
N PRO A 403 -37.77 -2.07 9.99
CA PRO A 403 -37.97 -2.13 8.55
C PRO A 403 -37.92 -3.57 8.01
N ALA A 404 -37.41 -4.54 8.77
CA ALA A 404 -37.40 -5.94 8.38
C ALA A 404 -38.79 -6.60 8.53
N ASN A 405 -39.64 -6.07 9.41
CA ASN A 405 -41.00 -6.58 9.66
C ASN A 405 -42.06 -5.46 9.68
N TYR A 406 -42.07 -4.57 8.68
CA TYR A 406 -43.02 -3.45 8.64
C TYR A 406 -44.48 -3.93 8.57
N PRO A 407 -45.37 -3.52 9.48
CA PRO A 407 -46.76 -3.99 9.50
C PRO A 407 -47.58 -3.41 8.34
N VAL A 408 -48.24 -4.30 7.61
CA VAL A 408 -49.12 -3.93 6.50
C VAL A 408 -50.53 -3.75 7.02
N THR A 409 -51.07 -2.54 6.87
CA THR A 409 -52.44 -2.19 7.32
C THR A 409 -53.38 -1.83 6.18
N ASN A 410 -52.84 -1.48 5.00
CA ASN A 410 -53.59 -1.08 3.81
C ASN A 410 -53.05 -1.77 2.55
N ASN A 411 -53.91 -1.96 1.55
CA ASN A 411 -53.53 -2.59 0.28
C ASN A 411 -52.71 -1.66 -0.64
N THR A 412 -52.60 -0.37 -0.34
CA THR A 412 -51.73 0.56 -1.06
C THR A 412 -51.26 1.65 -0.10
N PHE A 413 -49.95 1.90 -0.06
CA PHE A 413 -49.34 2.94 0.78
C PHE A 413 -47.98 3.38 0.23
N THR A 414 -47.54 4.58 0.61
CA THR A 414 -46.25 5.17 0.19
C THR A 414 -45.29 5.18 1.36
N LEU A 415 -44.02 4.85 1.10
CA LEU A 415 -42.92 4.96 2.06
C LEU A 415 -41.84 5.89 1.51
N TRP A 416 -41.07 6.46 2.43
CA TRP A 416 -39.99 7.40 2.16
C TRP A 416 -38.69 6.81 2.69
N ALA A 417 -37.64 6.83 1.87
CA ALA A 417 -36.29 6.43 2.26
C ALA A 417 -35.41 7.67 2.37
N ARG A 418 -34.72 7.81 3.52
CA ARG A 418 -33.70 8.84 3.75
C ARG A 418 -32.34 8.16 3.74
N LEU A 419 -31.50 8.53 2.79
CA LEU A 419 -30.10 8.14 2.75
C LEU A 419 -29.28 9.29 3.32
N SER A 420 -28.52 9.06 4.39
CA SER A 420 -27.58 10.05 4.94
C SER A 420 -26.19 9.47 5.06
N ASN A 421 -25.17 10.32 5.02
CA ASN A 421 -23.82 9.88 5.33
C ASN A 421 -23.71 9.51 6.82
N LYS A 422 -22.82 8.59 7.20
CA LYS A 422 -22.56 8.29 8.62
C LYS A 422 -21.72 9.35 9.32
N ASP A 423 -20.84 10.01 8.56
CA ASP A 423 -19.83 10.94 9.08
C ASP A 423 -20.20 12.42 8.82
N LYS A 424 -21.31 12.69 8.11
CA LYS A 424 -21.77 14.05 7.77
C LYS A 424 -23.30 14.19 7.92
N ALA A 425 -23.77 15.42 8.14
CA ALA A 425 -25.18 15.71 8.38
C ALA A 425 -26.08 15.77 7.12
N CYS A 426 -25.53 15.67 5.91
CA CYS A 426 -26.31 15.69 4.67
C CYS A 426 -27.06 14.39 4.40
N PHE A 427 -28.21 14.54 3.75
CA PHE A 427 -29.10 13.45 3.40
C PHE A 427 -29.86 13.76 2.11
N ASP A 428 -30.37 12.72 1.47
CA ASP A 428 -31.33 12.81 0.37
C ASP A 428 -32.53 11.91 0.66
N VAL A 429 -33.70 12.30 0.15
CA VAL A 429 -34.99 11.65 0.45
C VAL A 429 -35.71 11.28 -0.85
N VAL A 430 -36.06 10.00 -0.99
CA VAL A 430 -36.83 9.47 -2.11
C VAL A 430 -38.06 8.71 -1.61
N SER A 431 -39.07 8.52 -2.48
CA SER A 431 -40.30 7.79 -2.16
C SER A 431 -40.60 6.67 -3.16
N PHE A 432 -41.38 5.70 -2.70
CA PHE A 432 -41.89 4.58 -3.50
C PHE A 432 -43.23 4.07 -2.95
N ASN A 433 -44.03 3.45 -3.81
CA ASN A 433 -45.32 2.88 -3.45
C ASN A 433 -45.23 1.36 -3.24
N ILE A 434 -45.98 0.86 -2.26
CA ILE A 434 -46.26 -0.56 -2.06
C ILE A 434 -47.73 -0.80 -2.39
N LYS A 435 -48.00 -1.76 -3.28
CA LYS A 435 -49.36 -2.19 -3.65
C LYS A 435 -49.51 -3.69 -3.44
N ILE A 436 -50.59 -4.09 -2.78
CA ILE A 436 -50.92 -5.49 -2.48
C ILE A 436 -52.17 -5.88 -3.28
N SER A 437 -52.01 -6.88 -4.14
CA SER A 437 -53.02 -7.38 -5.05
C SER A 437 -53.38 -8.84 -4.68
N ALA A 438 -54.66 -9.22 -4.81
CA ALA A 438 -55.09 -10.58 -4.52
C ALA A 438 -54.51 -11.59 -5.53
N ILE A 439 -54.19 -12.80 -5.08
CA ILE A 439 -53.79 -13.89 -6.00
C ILE A 439 -55.02 -14.47 -6.71
N PRO A 440 -54.93 -14.82 -8.00
CA PRO A 440 -56.02 -15.51 -8.69
C PRO A 440 -56.21 -16.93 -8.12
N LEU A 441 -57.44 -17.44 -8.14
CA LEU A 441 -57.72 -18.83 -7.73
C LEU A 441 -57.12 -19.81 -8.75
N VAL A 442 -56.56 -20.92 -8.27
CA VAL A 442 -56.07 -22.01 -9.11
C VAL A 442 -56.51 -23.33 -8.49
N ASP A 443 -56.94 -24.27 -9.31
CA ASP A 443 -57.36 -25.59 -8.83
C ASP A 443 -56.15 -26.36 -8.29
N ASP A 444 -56.31 -27.03 -7.15
CA ASP A 444 -55.28 -27.92 -6.59
C ASP A 444 -55.73 -29.37 -6.74
N LEU A 445 -54.91 -30.16 -7.43
CA LEU A 445 -55.19 -31.58 -7.64
C LEU A 445 -54.21 -32.40 -6.80
N PRO A 446 -54.65 -33.51 -6.19
CA PRO A 446 -53.74 -34.37 -5.46
C PRO A 446 -52.77 -35.08 -6.41
N ASP A 447 -51.57 -35.37 -5.92
CA ASP A 447 -50.64 -36.30 -6.59
C ASP A 447 -51.33 -37.63 -6.87
N VAL A 448 -51.09 -38.19 -8.06
CA VAL A 448 -51.72 -39.42 -8.53
C VAL A 448 -50.67 -40.46 -8.88
N GLN A 449 -50.89 -41.66 -8.37
CA GLN A 449 -50.09 -42.84 -8.66
C GLN A 449 -50.96 -43.86 -9.39
N VAL A 450 -50.51 -44.31 -10.56
CA VAL A 450 -51.22 -45.28 -11.42
C VAL A 450 -50.22 -46.22 -12.05
N CYS A 451 -50.64 -47.41 -12.50
CA CYS A 451 -49.67 -48.38 -13.04
C CYS A 451 -49.05 -47.90 -14.37
N ASP A 452 -49.86 -47.48 -15.37
CA ASP A 452 -49.38 -47.27 -16.75
C ASP A 452 -49.71 -45.90 -17.38
N GLU A 453 -50.89 -45.32 -17.14
CA GLU A 453 -51.27 -44.01 -17.69
C GLU A 453 -52.28 -43.27 -16.80
N TYR A 454 -52.25 -41.93 -16.83
CA TYR A 454 -53.20 -41.05 -16.13
C TYR A 454 -53.87 -40.08 -17.10
N THR A 455 -55.19 -39.90 -17.01
CA THR A 455 -55.93 -38.95 -17.87
C THR A 455 -56.24 -37.67 -17.09
N LEU A 456 -55.85 -36.51 -17.63
CA LEU A 456 -56.04 -35.22 -16.95
C LEU A 456 -57.52 -34.87 -16.78
N PRO A 457 -58.00 -34.53 -15.57
CA PRO A 457 -59.38 -34.12 -15.35
C PRO A 457 -59.64 -32.68 -15.85
N THR A 458 -60.91 -32.29 -15.99
CA THR A 458 -61.29 -30.90 -16.30
C THR A 458 -61.05 -29.97 -15.12
N LEU A 459 -60.49 -28.79 -15.36
CA LEU A 459 -60.25 -27.74 -14.36
C LEU A 459 -61.38 -26.71 -14.32
N THR A 460 -61.60 -26.15 -13.13
CA THR A 460 -62.47 -25.01 -12.82
C THR A 460 -61.70 -23.69 -12.90
N ASN A 461 -60.47 -23.64 -12.37
CA ASN A 461 -59.59 -22.45 -12.39
C ASN A 461 -58.16 -22.81 -12.81
N GLY A 462 -57.63 -22.10 -13.82
CA GLY A 462 -56.29 -22.29 -14.37
C GLY A 462 -56.20 -23.23 -15.57
N GLU A 463 -54.98 -23.40 -16.10
CA GLU A 463 -54.70 -24.25 -17.26
C GLU A 463 -53.47 -25.14 -17.01
N TYR A 464 -53.40 -26.32 -17.63
CA TYR A 464 -52.28 -27.26 -17.43
C TYR A 464 -51.05 -26.94 -18.28
N PHE A 465 -49.86 -27.11 -17.68
CA PHE A 465 -48.56 -26.92 -18.32
C PHE A 465 -47.53 -27.97 -17.89
N THR A 466 -46.55 -28.24 -18.75
CA THR A 466 -45.46 -29.18 -18.44
C THR A 466 -44.29 -28.55 -17.68
N ALA A 467 -44.32 -27.24 -17.43
CA ALA A 467 -43.29 -26.52 -16.67
C ALA A 467 -43.92 -25.41 -15.80
N PRO A 468 -43.25 -24.96 -14.73
CA PRO A 468 -43.79 -23.95 -13.82
C PRO A 468 -43.99 -22.59 -14.49
N SER A 469 -44.78 -21.73 -13.84
CA SER A 469 -45.08 -20.34 -14.24
C SER A 469 -45.76 -20.20 -15.61
N GLY A 470 -46.54 -21.21 -16.01
CA GLY A 470 -47.21 -21.24 -17.31
C GLY A 470 -46.26 -21.47 -18.49
N ALA A 471 -45.03 -21.94 -18.24
CA ALA A 471 -44.05 -22.25 -19.27
C ALA A 471 -44.23 -23.69 -19.81
N GLY A 472 -43.54 -24.01 -20.91
CA GLY A 472 -43.60 -25.33 -21.53
C GLY A 472 -44.84 -25.56 -22.39
N THR A 473 -45.21 -26.83 -22.59
CA THR A 473 -46.35 -27.20 -23.43
C THR A 473 -47.63 -27.12 -22.63
N LYS A 474 -48.63 -26.41 -23.17
CA LYS A 474 -49.98 -26.39 -22.61
C LYS A 474 -50.70 -27.70 -22.91
N LEU A 475 -51.29 -28.32 -21.88
CA LEU A 475 -51.99 -29.61 -21.99
C LEU A 475 -53.51 -29.42 -21.87
N SER A 476 -54.28 -30.31 -22.49
CA SER A 476 -55.74 -30.25 -22.44
C SER A 476 -56.34 -31.26 -21.46
N ALA A 477 -57.48 -30.92 -20.85
CA ALA A 477 -58.25 -31.89 -20.09
C ALA A 477 -58.65 -33.08 -21.00
N GLY A 478 -58.51 -34.31 -20.49
CA GLY A 478 -58.69 -35.55 -21.24
C GLY A 478 -57.42 -36.10 -21.90
N GLU A 479 -56.31 -35.37 -21.86
CA GLU A 479 -55.02 -35.85 -22.37
C GLU A 479 -54.38 -36.88 -21.43
N LYS A 480 -53.68 -37.87 -22.01
CA LYS A 480 -53.07 -38.99 -21.27
C LYS A 480 -51.59 -38.74 -21.00
N ILE A 481 -51.21 -38.83 -19.73
CA ILE A 481 -49.83 -38.81 -19.27
C ILE A 481 -49.32 -40.25 -19.18
N THR A 482 -48.33 -40.58 -20.01
CA THR A 482 -47.74 -41.93 -20.16
C THR A 482 -46.29 -42.01 -19.70
N LYS A 483 -45.78 -40.96 -19.07
CA LYS A 483 -44.46 -40.91 -18.41
C LYS A 483 -44.58 -40.19 -17.08
N ASN A 484 -43.69 -40.47 -16.13
CA ASN A 484 -43.62 -39.73 -14.89
C ASN A 484 -43.43 -38.24 -15.21
N SER A 485 -44.33 -37.40 -14.73
CA SER A 485 -44.36 -35.98 -15.06
C SER A 485 -44.92 -35.20 -13.88
N THR A 486 -44.37 -34.02 -13.63
CA THR A 486 -45.02 -33.03 -12.78
C THR A 486 -45.83 -32.13 -13.69
N ILE A 487 -47.13 -32.04 -13.44
CA ILE A 487 -48.03 -31.20 -14.22
C ILE A 487 -48.37 -29.98 -13.37
N TYR A 488 -48.21 -28.79 -13.96
CA TYR A 488 -48.47 -27.52 -13.32
C TYR A 488 -49.85 -27.02 -13.75
N ILE A 489 -50.63 -26.49 -12.82
CA ILE A 489 -51.84 -25.74 -13.11
C ILE A 489 -51.53 -24.28 -12.83
N TYR A 490 -51.63 -23.42 -13.84
CA TYR A 490 -51.24 -22.02 -13.75
C TYR A 490 -52.42 -21.10 -14.07
N ASN A 491 -52.60 -20.06 -13.27
CA ASN A 491 -53.57 -18.99 -13.52
C ASN A 491 -52.93 -17.61 -13.28
N LYS A 492 -53.17 -16.64 -14.16
CA LYS A 492 -52.66 -15.26 -14.03
C LYS A 492 -53.82 -14.28 -14.14
N ASP A 493 -53.89 -13.33 -13.20
CA ASP A 493 -54.84 -12.23 -13.25
C ASP A 493 -54.49 -11.29 -14.43
N THR A 494 -55.51 -10.75 -15.08
CA THR A 494 -55.37 -9.87 -16.25
C THR A 494 -55.26 -8.40 -15.88
N VAL A 495 -55.57 -8.04 -14.63
CA VAL A 495 -55.54 -6.65 -14.12
C VAL A 495 -54.34 -6.40 -13.21
N SER A 496 -53.96 -7.38 -12.37
CA SER A 496 -52.71 -7.34 -11.58
C SER A 496 -51.65 -8.27 -12.20
N ASN A 497 -50.37 -8.08 -11.89
CA ASN A 497 -49.34 -9.02 -12.33
C ASN A 497 -49.32 -10.33 -11.52
N CYS A 498 -50.30 -10.54 -10.62
CA CYS A 498 -50.37 -11.69 -9.76
C CYS A 498 -50.78 -12.95 -10.50
N SER A 499 -49.99 -14.00 -10.30
CA SER A 499 -50.29 -15.34 -10.75
C SER A 499 -50.27 -16.31 -9.59
N ASN A 500 -51.05 -17.37 -9.72
CA ASN A 500 -51.07 -18.46 -8.77
C ASN A 500 -50.88 -19.77 -9.53
N GLN A 501 -50.23 -20.73 -8.89
CA GLN A 501 -50.04 -22.04 -9.47
C GLN A 501 -50.07 -23.13 -8.41
N THR A 502 -50.54 -24.28 -8.81
CA THR A 502 -50.39 -25.54 -8.09
C THR A 502 -49.69 -26.50 -9.03
N SER A 503 -49.27 -27.64 -8.50
CA SER A 503 -48.73 -28.71 -9.31
C SER A 503 -49.02 -30.02 -8.64
N PHE A 504 -49.20 -31.04 -9.45
CA PHE A 504 -49.36 -32.40 -8.96
C PHE A 504 -48.49 -33.34 -9.79
N LYS A 505 -48.04 -34.40 -9.14
CA LYS A 505 -47.19 -35.42 -9.77
C LYS A 505 -48.07 -36.53 -10.28
N VAL A 506 -47.80 -36.90 -11.53
CA VAL A 506 -48.26 -38.17 -12.11
C VAL A 506 -47.10 -39.15 -12.03
N SER A 507 -47.25 -40.18 -11.20
CA SER A 507 -46.24 -41.23 -11.02
C SER A 507 -46.75 -42.57 -11.56
N LEU A 508 -46.02 -43.12 -12.52
CA LEU A 508 -46.28 -44.40 -13.15
C LEU A 508 -45.36 -45.48 -12.57
N THR A 509 -45.95 -46.54 -12.04
CA THR A 509 -45.23 -47.56 -11.27
C THR A 509 -44.61 -48.68 -12.10
N SER A 510 -45.02 -48.87 -13.36
CA SER A 510 -44.60 -50.04 -14.16
C SER A 510 -43.17 -50.00 -14.72
N ASN A 511 -42.44 -48.87 -14.59
CA ASN A 511 -41.14 -48.64 -15.23
C ASN A 511 -39.93 -48.62 -14.27
N PHE A 512 -40.05 -49.08 -13.02
CA PHE A 512 -38.93 -49.03 -12.07
C PHE A 512 -37.80 -50.03 -12.43
N SER A 513 -36.54 -49.57 -12.32
CA SER A 513 -35.32 -50.35 -12.55
C SER A 513 -34.16 -49.80 -11.72
N ILE A 514 -33.25 -50.67 -11.29
CA ILE A 514 -32.00 -50.31 -10.58
C ILE A 514 -30.77 -50.87 -11.32
N PRO A 515 -29.58 -50.23 -11.20
CA PRO A 515 -28.32 -50.82 -11.68
C PRO A 515 -28.02 -52.12 -10.95
N LEU A 516 -27.47 -53.12 -11.64
CA LEU A 516 -27.26 -54.47 -11.09
C LEU A 516 -25.84 -54.71 -10.55
N GLU A 517 -24.85 -53.90 -10.94
CA GLU A 517 -23.43 -54.07 -10.60
C GLU A 517 -22.96 -52.93 -9.67
N HIS A 518 -22.38 -53.26 -8.52
CA HIS A 518 -21.94 -52.29 -7.50
C HIS A 518 -20.59 -52.68 -6.88
N CYS A 519 -19.84 -51.71 -6.36
CA CYS A 519 -18.55 -51.92 -5.68
C CYS A 519 -18.72 -51.73 -4.16
N GLU A 520 -18.08 -52.58 -3.35
CA GLU A 520 -18.11 -52.64 -1.87
C GLU A 520 -19.47 -52.93 -1.23
N SER A 521 -20.50 -52.19 -1.60
CA SER A 521 -21.83 -52.37 -1.04
C SER A 521 -22.92 -51.72 -1.89
N TYR A 522 -24.15 -52.19 -1.70
CA TYR A 522 -25.36 -51.55 -2.19
C TYR A 522 -26.31 -51.31 -1.03
N THR A 523 -26.68 -50.05 -0.82
CA THR A 523 -27.62 -49.69 0.25
C THR A 523 -29.03 -49.65 -0.30
N ILE A 524 -29.97 -50.38 0.32
CA ILE A 524 -31.37 -50.41 -0.10
C ILE A 524 -31.94 -48.98 -0.04
N PRO A 525 -32.32 -48.39 -1.20
CA PRO A 525 -32.80 -47.03 -1.24
C PRO A 525 -34.23 -46.94 -0.73
N GLU A 526 -34.57 -45.79 -0.16
CA GLU A 526 -35.98 -45.49 0.15
C GLU A 526 -36.76 -45.32 -1.16
N ASN A 527 -37.90 -45.99 -1.28
CA ASN A 527 -38.75 -45.87 -2.46
C ASN A 527 -40.23 -45.77 -2.06
N SER A 528 -40.89 -44.72 -2.52
CA SER A 528 -42.28 -44.40 -2.19
C SER A 528 -43.31 -45.25 -2.96
N PHE A 529 -42.88 -45.94 -4.01
CA PHE A 529 -43.78 -46.61 -4.97
C PHE A 529 -43.92 -48.11 -4.75
N GLY A 530 -42.94 -48.72 -4.08
CA GLY A 530 -42.85 -50.14 -3.78
C GLY A 530 -41.71 -50.39 -2.81
N LYS A 531 -41.65 -51.59 -2.26
CA LYS A 531 -40.58 -51.95 -1.33
C LYS A 531 -39.71 -53.06 -1.89
N PHE A 532 -38.53 -53.21 -1.31
CA PHE A 532 -37.62 -54.30 -1.63
C PHE A 532 -37.87 -55.49 -0.73
N TYR A 533 -37.80 -56.68 -1.29
CA TYR A 533 -38.10 -57.95 -0.65
C TYR A 533 -37.03 -58.98 -1.01
N SER A 534 -36.78 -59.94 -0.15
CA SER A 534 -35.84 -61.05 -0.44
C SER A 534 -36.51 -62.21 -1.20
N SER A 535 -37.84 -62.20 -1.31
CA SER A 535 -38.63 -63.18 -2.07
C SER A 535 -39.69 -62.55 -2.98
N PRO A 536 -40.15 -63.24 -4.05
CA PRO A 536 -41.21 -62.74 -4.93
C PRO A 536 -42.56 -62.54 -4.21
N ASN A 537 -43.49 -61.83 -4.85
CA ASN A 537 -44.84 -61.53 -4.39
C ASN A 537 -44.92 -60.66 -3.13
N GLY A 538 -43.86 -59.92 -2.80
CA GLY A 538 -43.81 -59.03 -1.64
C GLY A 538 -43.69 -59.76 -0.31
N VAL A 539 -42.93 -60.85 -0.27
CA VAL A 539 -42.69 -61.67 0.92
C VAL A 539 -41.27 -61.41 1.43
N ASP A 540 -41.11 -61.29 2.75
CA ASP A 540 -39.82 -61.01 3.43
C ASP A 540 -39.20 -59.66 3.05
N GLU A 541 -39.77 -58.56 3.56
CA GLU A 541 -39.34 -57.18 3.28
C GLU A 541 -37.91 -56.89 3.76
N ILE A 542 -37.11 -56.23 2.93
CA ILE A 542 -35.77 -55.73 3.26
C ILE A 542 -35.88 -54.24 3.63
N ALA A 543 -35.42 -53.88 4.83
CA ALA A 543 -35.53 -52.51 5.34
C ALA A 543 -34.69 -51.51 4.51
N VAL A 544 -35.21 -50.30 4.34
CA VAL A 544 -34.48 -49.17 3.74
C VAL A 544 -33.24 -48.84 4.56
N GLY A 545 -32.13 -48.52 3.88
CA GLY A 545 -30.84 -48.26 4.51
C GLY A 545 -30.04 -49.51 4.86
N THR A 546 -30.59 -50.71 4.63
CA THR A 546 -29.84 -51.96 4.76
C THR A 546 -28.70 -51.97 3.75
N VAL A 547 -27.47 -52.11 4.25
CA VAL A 547 -26.26 -52.21 3.44
C VAL A 547 -26.06 -53.68 3.08
N LEU A 548 -26.21 -54.01 1.81
CA LEU A 548 -25.85 -55.30 1.26
C LEU A 548 -24.39 -55.24 0.85
N THR A 549 -23.57 -56.18 1.31
CA THR A 549 -22.14 -56.25 1.01
C THR A 549 -21.77 -57.50 0.21
N GLU A 550 -22.76 -58.31 -0.16
CA GLU A 550 -22.60 -59.55 -0.93
C GLU A 550 -23.66 -59.62 -2.03
N ASN A 551 -23.40 -60.42 -3.09
CA ASN A 551 -24.35 -60.66 -4.17
C ASN A 551 -25.69 -61.12 -3.59
N THR A 552 -26.74 -60.36 -3.88
CA THR A 552 -28.06 -60.55 -3.26
C THR A 552 -29.14 -60.35 -4.31
N THR A 553 -30.04 -61.32 -4.43
CA THR A 553 -31.27 -61.13 -5.21
C THR A 553 -32.29 -60.37 -4.36
N VAL A 554 -32.84 -59.30 -4.93
CA VAL A 554 -33.90 -58.51 -4.33
C VAL A 554 -35.07 -58.36 -5.31
N TYR A 555 -36.29 -58.30 -4.78
CA TYR A 555 -37.51 -58.12 -5.56
C TYR A 555 -38.10 -56.75 -5.23
N PHE A 556 -38.33 -55.93 -6.25
CA PHE A 556 -39.12 -54.71 -6.08
C PHE A 556 -40.58 -55.02 -6.33
N TYR A 557 -41.39 -54.86 -5.29
CA TYR A 557 -42.81 -55.16 -5.31
C TYR A 557 -43.63 -53.90 -5.05
N SER A 558 -44.56 -53.59 -5.95
CA SER A 558 -45.45 -52.44 -5.86
C SER A 558 -46.92 -52.80 -6.12
N LYS A 559 -47.81 -52.23 -5.30
CA LYS A 559 -49.26 -52.29 -5.45
C LYS A 559 -49.85 -50.90 -5.46
N VAL A 560 -50.79 -50.66 -6.36
CA VAL A 560 -51.62 -49.44 -6.37
C VAL A 560 -53.08 -49.87 -6.36
N ASN A 561 -53.86 -49.39 -5.38
CA ASN A 561 -55.28 -49.71 -5.22
C ASN A 561 -55.61 -51.22 -5.22
N GLY A 562 -54.73 -52.04 -4.63
CA GLY A 562 -54.90 -53.50 -4.52
C GLY A 562 -54.51 -54.30 -5.77
N ALA A 563 -54.25 -53.64 -6.91
CA ALA A 563 -53.69 -54.26 -8.10
C ALA A 563 -52.15 -54.27 -8.02
N VAL A 564 -51.53 -55.40 -8.38
CA VAL A 564 -50.07 -55.52 -8.48
C VAL A 564 -49.64 -54.77 -9.73
N CYS A 565 -48.87 -53.69 -9.58
CA CYS A 565 -48.32 -52.96 -10.72
C CYS A 565 -46.97 -53.55 -11.15
N GLN A 566 -46.16 -54.05 -10.21
CA GLN A 566 -44.85 -54.64 -10.51
C GLN A 566 -44.41 -55.63 -9.43
N ASP A 567 -43.85 -56.76 -9.84
CA ASP A 567 -43.12 -57.72 -9.01
C ASP A 567 -41.89 -58.15 -9.80
N LYS A 568 -40.79 -57.40 -9.65
CA LYS A 568 -39.62 -57.51 -10.52
C LYS A 568 -38.38 -57.88 -9.72
N GLN A 569 -37.75 -58.97 -10.15
CA GLN A 569 -36.48 -59.45 -9.62
C GLN A 569 -35.31 -58.60 -10.12
N PHE A 570 -34.38 -58.31 -9.23
CA PHE A 570 -33.08 -57.72 -9.50
C PHE A 570 -32.00 -58.56 -8.82
N ASP A 571 -31.10 -59.13 -9.61
CA ASP A 571 -29.95 -59.86 -9.10
C ASP A 571 -28.79 -58.89 -8.94
N LEU A 572 -28.53 -58.43 -7.71
CA LEU A 572 -27.45 -57.49 -7.43
C LEU A 572 -26.13 -58.24 -7.30
N ILE A 573 -25.13 -57.76 -8.02
CA ILE A 573 -23.76 -58.24 -7.99
C ILE A 573 -22.92 -57.15 -7.32
N ILE A 574 -22.33 -57.48 -6.18
CA ILE A 574 -21.51 -56.60 -5.35
C ILE A 574 -20.07 -57.11 -5.38
N HIS A 575 -19.21 -56.34 -6.03
CA HIS A 575 -17.80 -56.65 -6.16
C HIS A 575 -17.02 -56.07 -4.97
N PRO A 576 -16.14 -56.84 -4.33
CA PRO A 576 -15.23 -56.28 -3.35
C PRO A 576 -14.27 -55.28 -4.01
N SER A 577 -13.99 -54.15 -3.35
CA SER A 577 -12.94 -53.23 -3.83
C SER A 577 -11.57 -53.90 -3.78
N PRO A 578 -10.68 -53.61 -4.75
CA PRO A 578 -9.32 -54.10 -4.71
C PRO A 578 -8.55 -53.46 -3.54
N PRO A 579 -7.69 -54.20 -2.81
CA PRO A 579 -6.92 -53.66 -1.69
C PRO A 579 -5.94 -52.54 -2.13
N THR A 580 -5.77 -51.51 -1.28
CA THR A 580 -4.83 -50.38 -1.51
C THR A 580 -3.49 -50.63 -0.80
N ASP A 581 -2.39 -50.49 -1.52
CA ASP A 581 -1.04 -50.55 -0.95
C ASP A 581 -0.59 -49.22 -0.32
N THR A 582 0.21 -49.26 0.74
CA THR A 582 0.79 -48.10 1.43
C THR A 582 2.30 -48.24 1.58
N LEU A 583 3.05 -47.17 1.29
CA LEU A 583 4.51 -47.15 1.35
C LEU A 583 5.03 -45.92 2.12
N ASN A 584 6.08 -46.08 2.92
CA ASN A 584 6.74 -44.97 3.61
C ASN A 584 7.66 -44.20 2.65
N ASP A 585 8.00 -42.96 2.98
CA ASP A 585 8.97 -42.16 2.21
C ASP A 585 10.35 -42.81 2.19
N ILE A 586 11.02 -42.68 1.05
CA ILE A 586 12.23 -43.41 0.67
C ILE A 586 13.37 -42.42 0.43
N ILE A 587 14.54 -42.74 0.98
CA ILE A 587 15.82 -42.08 0.68
C ILE A 587 16.76 -43.16 0.15
N ALA A 588 17.34 -42.96 -1.03
CA ALA A 588 18.24 -43.91 -1.69
C ALA A 588 19.40 -43.19 -2.40
N CYS A 589 20.55 -43.85 -2.53
CA CYS A 589 21.68 -43.31 -3.26
C CYS A 589 21.62 -43.70 -4.74
N ASP A 590 21.99 -42.76 -5.61
CA ASP A 590 22.09 -42.83 -7.07
C ASP A 590 20.80 -43.14 -7.85
N SER A 591 20.06 -44.16 -7.45
CA SER A 591 18.78 -44.52 -8.00
C SER A 591 17.97 -45.39 -7.05
N TYR A 592 16.66 -45.42 -7.22
CA TYR A 592 15.77 -46.32 -6.51
C TYR A 592 14.89 -47.07 -7.49
N THR A 593 14.89 -48.39 -7.41
CA THR A 593 14.00 -49.21 -8.23
C THR A 593 12.69 -49.41 -7.48
N LEU A 594 11.58 -48.96 -8.07
CA LEU A 594 10.26 -49.07 -7.43
C LEU A 594 9.93 -50.53 -7.14
N GLU A 595 9.57 -50.82 -5.89
CA GLU A 595 9.23 -52.17 -5.47
C GLU A 595 7.85 -52.60 -5.96
N THR A 596 7.66 -53.92 -6.09
CA THR A 596 6.36 -54.52 -6.40
C THR A 596 5.40 -54.32 -5.25
N LEU A 597 4.29 -53.66 -5.53
CA LEU A 597 3.24 -53.41 -4.56
C LEU A 597 2.47 -54.72 -4.28
N PRO A 598 2.35 -55.16 -3.01
CA PRO A 598 1.82 -56.48 -2.66
C PRO A 598 0.41 -56.80 -3.16
N ASN A 599 -0.45 -55.79 -3.29
CA ASN A 599 -1.84 -55.95 -3.74
C ASN A 599 -2.06 -55.60 -5.22
N GLY A 600 -0.97 -55.40 -5.98
CA GLY A 600 -1.04 -55.12 -7.42
C GLY A 600 -1.38 -53.67 -7.77
N GLY A 601 -1.24 -52.73 -6.83
CA GLY A 601 -1.31 -51.31 -7.14
C GLY A 601 -0.21 -50.85 -8.09
N GLU A 602 -0.44 -49.72 -8.74
CA GLU A 602 0.48 -49.09 -9.68
C GLU A 602 0.80 -47.66 -9.24
N TYR A 603 1.99 -47.17 -9.58
CA TYR A 603 2.45 -45.84 -9.18
C TYR A 603 2.10 -44.80 -10.24
N PHE A 604 1.67 -43.61 -9.82
CA PHE A 604 1.31 -42.52 -10.71
C PHE A 604 1.79 -41.18 -10.17
N THR A 605 2.02 -40.19 -11.03
CA THR A 605 2.41 -38.84 -10.56
C THR A 605 1.23 -37.98 -10.08
N ALA A 606 -0.03 -38.43 -10.23
CA ALA A 606 -1.21 -37.74 -9.70
C ALA A 606 -2.29 -38.72 -9.16
N TYR A 607 -3.25 -38.17 -8.40
CA TYR A 607 -4.29 -38.92 -7.70
C TYR A 607 -5.29 -39.63 -8.64
N ARG A 608 -5.88 -40.75 -8.20
CA ARG A 608 -6.84 -41.61 -8.93
C ARG A 608 -6.35 -42.13 -10.29
N GLY A 609 -5.05 -42.42 -10.38
CA GLY A 609 -4.43 -42.93 -11.61
C GLY A 609 -4.21 -41.85 -12.68
N GLY A 610 -4.18 -40.57 -12.29
CA GLY A 610 -3.83 -39.45 -13.17
C GLY A 610 -2.31 -39.27 -13.29
N GLY A 611 -1.88 -38.53 -14.32
CA GLY A 611 -0.44 -38.26 -14.53
C GLY A 611 0.31 -39.45 -15.16
N THR A 612 1.63 -39.44 -15.03
CA THR A 612 2.51 -40.46 -15.63
C THR A 612 2.52 -41.71 -14.75
N LYS A 613 2.27 -42.86 -15.37
CA LYS A 613 2.33 -44.18 -14.73
C LYS A 613 3.79 -44.66 -14.63
N TYR A 614 4.16 -45.16 -13.47
CA TYR A 614 5.41 -45.86 -13.19
C TYR A 614 5.11 -47.30 -12.79
N LEU A 615 5.86 -48.24 -13.34
CA LEU A 615 5.73 -49.65 -13.09
C LEU A 615 6.71 -50.10 -12.01
N PRO A 616 6.36 -51.10 -11.18
CA PRO A 616 7.35 -51.80 -10.38
C PRO A 616 8.53 -52.29 -11.23
N GLY A 617 9.75 -52.01 -10.77
CA GLY A 617 10.98 -52.23 -11.53
C GLY A 617 11.49 -50.99 -12.29
N ASP A 618 10.69 -49.93 -12.42
CA ASP A 618 11.16 -48.67 -12.99
C ASP A 618 12.20 -48.02 -12.07
N VAL A 619 13.27 -47.53 -12.67
CA VAL A 619 14.39 -46.92 -11.97
C VAL A 619 14.16 -45.42 -11.85
N ILE A 620 13.94 -44.97 -10.64
CA ILE A 620 13.88 -43.56 -10.28
C ILE A 620 15.30 -43.05 -10.07
N ASN A 621 15.74 -42.17 -10.97
CA ASN A 621 17.09 -41.59 -10.95
C ASN A 621 17.10 -40.12 -10.51
N SER A 622 15.94 -39.57 -10.11
CA SER A 622 15.78 -38.21 -9.60
C SER A 622 14.59 -38.19 -8.64
N SER A 623 14.66 -37.34 -7.61
CA SER A 623 13.65 -37.33 -6.54
C SER A 623 12.23 -37.02 -7.08
N ILE A 624 11.23 -37.82 -6.67
CA ILE A 624 9.86 -37.74 -7.21
C ILE A 624 8.81 -38.11 -6.14
N ARG A 625 7.61 -37.54 -6.27
CA ARG A 625 6.41 -37.93 -5.50
C ARG A 625 5.50 -38.82 -6.35
N LEU A 626 5.07 -39.95 -5.81
CA LEU A 626 4.19 -40.91 -6.47
C LEU A 626 2.95 -41.22 -5.62
N PHE A 627 1.83 -41.46 -6.29
CA PHE A 627 0.55 -41.91 -5.74
C PHE A 627 0.32 -43.36 -6.12
N ILE A 628 -0.26 -44.14 -5.20
CA ILE A 628 -0.54 -45.56 -5.43
C ILE A 628 -2.02 -45.73 -5.77
N TYR A 629 -2.30 -46.40 -6.90
CA TYR A 629 -3.66 -46.60 -7.42
C TYR A 629 -3.87 -48.04 -7.89
N ASN A 630 -5.00 -48.65 -7.52
CA ASN A 630 -5.35 -50.02 -7.94
C ASN A 630 -6.77 -50.04 -8.51
N LYS A 631 -6.98 -50.80 -9.60
CA LYS A 631 -8.27 -50.97 -10.27
C LYS A 631 -8.44 -52.43 -10.68
N ASP A 632 -9.58 -53.02 -10.33
CA ASP A 632 -9.97 -54.33 -10.83
C ASP A 632 -10.45 -54.17 -12.28
N GLU A 633 -9.74 -54.78 -13.22
CA GLU A 633 -10.05 -54.65 -14.66
C GLU A 633 -11.27 -55.46 -15.11
N VAL A 634 -11.71 -56.45 -14.32
CA VAL A 634 -12.87 -57.29 -14.64
C VAL A 634 -14.16 -56.64 -14.15
N THR A 635 -14.13 -56.02 -12.97
CA THR A 635 -15.33 -55.46 -12.31
C THR A 635 -15.42 -53.94 -12.42
N GLY A 636 -14.29 -53.27 -12.73
CA GLY A 636 -14.21 -51.81 -12.86
C GLY A 636 -14.07 -51.05 -11.54
N CYS A 637 -14.08 -51.75 -10.39
CA CYS A 637 -13.96 -51.16 -9.07
C CYS A 637 -12.54 -50.64 -8.79
N THR A 638 -12.42 -49.49 -8.13
CA THR A 638 -11.14 -48.80 -7.87
C THR A 638 -10.87 -48.68 -6.38
N SER A 639 -9.60 -48.74 -5.98
CA SER A 639 -9.21 -48.57 -4.58
C SER A 639 -9.04 -47.09 -4.20
N GLY A 640 -9.26 -46.75 -2.93
CA GLY A 640 -9.05 -45.42 -2.36
C GLY A 640 -10.32 -44.59 -2.13
N GLY A 641 -10.76 -44.53 -0.88
CA GLY A 641 -11.78 -43.58 -0.42
C GLY A 641 -11.29 -42.12 -0.45
N LEU A 642 -11.82 -41.26 0.43
CA LEU A 642 -11.59 -39.81 0.44
C LEU A 642 -10.12 -39.35 0.71
N LEU A 643 -9.19 -40.26 1.04
CA LEU A 643 -7.78 -39.95 1.34
C LEU A 643 -6.79 -40.74 0.44
N PRO A 644 -5.84 -40.09 -0.26
CA PRO A 644 -4.90 -40.75 -1.16
C PRO A 644 -3.68 -41.41 -0.48
N SER A 645 -3.34 -42.64 -0.89
CA SER A 645 -2.05 -43.28 -0.58
C SER A 645 -0.93 -42.73 -1.48
N ARG A 646 0.21 -42.31 -0.90
CA ARG A 646 1.34 -41.67 -1.61
C ARG A 646 2.70 -41.99 -0.97
N VAL A 647 3.78 -41.81 -1.74
CA VAL A 647 5.18 -41.97 -1.31
C VAL A 647 6.09 -40.92 -1.97
N PHE A 648 7.08 -40.41 -1.22
CA PHE A 648 8.17 -39.61 -1.74
C PHE A 648 9.45 -40.44 -1.87
N VAL A 649 10.09 -40.40 -3.03
CA VAL A 649 11.39 -41.04 -3.29
C VAL A 649 12.44 -39.94 -3.45
N THR A 650 13.47 -39.95 -2.61
CA THR A 650 14.59 -38.99 -2.62
C THR A 650 15.87 -39.69 -3.06
N ILE A 651 16.56 -39.14 -4.08
CA ILE A 651 17.77 -39.73 -4.68
C ILE A 651 18.98 -38.82 -4.44
N ILE A 652 20.07 -39.36 -3.87
CA ILE A 652 21.33 -38.65 -3.57
C ILE A 652 22.46 -39.25 -4.41
N LYS A 653 23.22 -38.47 -5.21
CA LYS A 653 24.27 -39.01 -6.11
C LYS A 653 25.68 -38.55 -5.76
N ARG A 654 26.71 -39.34 -6.11
CA ARG A 654 28.13 -38.90 -6.01
C ARG A 654 28.43 -37.66 -6.84
N SER A 655 27.74 -37.48 -7.98
CA SER A 655 27.87 -36.30 -8.84
C SER A 655 27.48 -35.00 -8.14
N ASP A 656 26.69 -35.07 -7.07
CA ASP A 656 26.22 -33.90 -6.33
C ASP A 656 27.34 -33.30 -5.44
N PHE A 657 28.53 -33.92 -5.45
CA PHE A 657 29.67 -33.60 -4.58
C PHE A 657 31.02 -33.57 -5.35
N PRO A 658 31.21 -32.74 -6.38
CA PRO A 658 32.45 -32.73 -7.17
C PRO A 658 33.69 -32.28 -6.36
N ASP A 659 34.88 -32.75 -6.77
CA ASP A 659 36.16 -32.31 -6.19
C ASP A 659 36.40 -30.82 -6.46
N ILE A 660 37.04 -30.13 -5.51
CA ILE A 660 37.19 -28.68 -5.49
C ILE A 660 38.66 -28.31 -5.60
N ILE A 661 39.02 -27.41 -6.52
CA ILE A 661 40.37 -26.85 -6.65
C ILE A 661 40.25 -25.33 -6.59
N GLU A 662 40.80 -24.72 -5.55
CA GLU A 662 40.69 -23.28 -5.28
C GLU A 662 42.05 -22.67 -4.94
N CYS A 663 42.28 -21.41 -5.26
CA CYS A 663 43.46 -20.67 -4.79
C CYS A 663 43.09 -20.00 -3.45
N GLY A 664 43.83 -20.27 -2.37
CA GLY A 664 43.63 -19.62 -1.06
C GLY A 664 42.78 -20.35 -0.01
N SER A 665 41.47 -20.59 -0.22
CA SER A 665 40.60 -21.31 0.75
C SER A 665 39.24 -21.76 0.18
N TYR A 666 38.53 -22.68 0.85
CA TYR A 666 37.18 -23.21 0.51
C TYR A 666 36.26 -23.28 1.75
N THR A 667 34.94 -23.13 1.64
CA THR A 667 34.00 -23.15 2.80
C THR A 667 32.91 -24.22 2.67
N ILE A 668 32.61 -24.97 3.75
CA ILE A 668 31.62 -26.08 3.75
C ILE A 668 30.17 -25.58 3.64
N PRO A 669 29.32 -26.13 2.75
CA PRO A 669 27.90 -25.72 2.59
C PRO A 669 26.92 -26.42 3.56
N THR A 670 25.71 -25.88 3.75
CA THR A 670 24.59 -26.46 4.55
C THR A 670 23.75 -27.48 3.76
N LYS A 671 23.26 -28.58 4.39
CA LYS A 671 22.39 -29.62 3.77
C LYS A 671 21.19 -30.00 4.65
N THR A 672 20.05 -30.37 4.04
CA THR A 672 18.77 -30.73 4.70
C THR A 672 18.65 -32.20 5.09
N ILE A 673 19.39 -33.07 4.40
CA ILE A 673 19.56 -34.50 4.69
C ILE A 673 21.06 -34.75 4.67
N GLY A 674 21.57 -35.56 5.60
CA GLY A 674 23.01 -35.88 5.69
C GLY A 674 23.91 -34.80 6.30
N LYS A 675 25.19 -35.14 6.49
CA LYS A 675 26.22 -34.34 7.20
C LYS A 675 27.60 -34.49 6.55
N TYR A 676 28.48 -33.51 6.76
CA TYR A 676 29.89 -33.54 6.32
C TYR A 676 30.82 -33.93 7.46
N TYR A 677 31.93 -34.59 7.14
CA TYR A 677 32.90 -35.13 8.10
C TYR A 677 34.33 -34.95 7.60
N THR A 678 35.27 -34.85 8.55
CA THR A 678 36.71 -34.69 8.25
C THR A 678 37.32 -35.94 7.63
N ASP A 679 36.73 -37.10 7.86
CA ASP A 679 37.24 -38.39 7.40
C ASP A 679 36.11 -39.42 7.22
N SER A 680 36.46 -40.59 6.67
CA SER A 680 35.54 -41.69 6.42
C SER A 680 35.12 -42.46 7.67
N THR A 681 35.64 -42.13 8.86
CA THR A 681 35.26 -42.76 10.15
C THR A 681 34.02 -42.13 10.76
N LEU A 682 33.63 -40.95 10.28
CA LEU A 682 32.43 -40.20 10.67
C LEU A 682 32.42 -39.76 12.15
N GLU A 683 33.56 -39.82 12.84
CA GLU A 683 33.68 -39.44 14.25
C GLU A 683 33.64 -37.91 14.44
N THR A 684 34.24 -37.16 13.51
CA THR A 684 34.34 -35.70 13.59
C THR A 684 33.56 -35.04 12.46
N GLU A 685 32.38 -34.52 12.82
CA GLU A 685 31.52 -33.74 11.92
C GLU A 685 32.19 -32.41 11.57
N LEU A 686 32.10 -32.02 10.30
CA LEU A 686 32.45 -30.68 9.79
C LEU A 686 31.16 -29.87 9.69
N PRO A 687 30.91 -28.92 10.59
CA PRO A 687 29.75 -28.06 10.52
C PRO A 687 29.76 -27.24 9.23
N ALA A 688 28.58 -26.97 8.70
CA ALA A 688 28.44 -26.01 7.62
C ALA A 688 28.98 -24.63 8.03
N GLY A 689 29.67 -23.96 7.11
CA GLY A 689 30.36 -22.68 7.33
C GLY A 689 31.84 -22.78 7.73
N THR A 690 32.38 -23.98 7.98
CA THR A 690 33.81 -24.17 8.27
C THR A 690 34.67 -23.85 7.05
N LYS A 691 35.74 -23.05 7.23
CA LYS A 691 36.73 -22.73 6.19
C LYS A 691 37.89 -23.72 6.18
N ILE A 692 38.18 -24.27 5.01
CA ILE A 692 39.33 -25.13 4.67
C ILE A 692 40.37 -24.27 3.96
N THR A 693 41.51 -24.03 4.61
CA THR A 693 42.60 -23.21 4.08
C THR A 693 43.82 -24.03 3.63
N THR A 694 43.75 -25.35 3.79
CA THR A 694 44.80 -26.29 3.36
C THR A 694 44.15 -27.47 2.64
N SER A 695 44.77 -27.98 1.58
CA SER A 695 44.24 -29.11 0.82
C SER A 695 43.95 -30.31 1.72
N GLN A 696 42.72 -30.81 1.68
CA GLN A 696 42.27 -31.98 2.44
C GLN A 696 41.07 -32.63 1.76
N ASN A 697 40.81 -33.89 2.09
CA ASN A 697 39.56 -34.55 1.71
C ASN A 697 38.50 -34.33 2.78
N ILE A 698 37.24 -34.23 2.37
CA ILE A 698 36.07 -34.24 3.26
C ILE A 698 35.05 -35.27 2.77
N TYR A 699 34.13 -35.68 3.64
CA TYR A 699 33.22 -36.78 3.35
C TYR A 699 31.78 -36.41 3.66
N TYR A 700 30.86 -36.76 2.75
CA TYR A 700 29.43 -36.61 2.98
C TYR A 700 28.76 -37.95 3.34
N TYR A 701 27.81 -37.90 4.27
CA TYR A 701 27.07 -39.06 4.79
C TYR A 701 25.57 -38.77 4.84
N ALA A 702 24.73 -39.69 4.35
CA ALA A 702 23.30 -39.76 4.64
C ALA A 702 22.84 -41.21 4.79
N GLU A 703 21.88 -41.53 5.65
CA GLU A 703 21.40 -42.90 5.88
C GLU A 703 20.19 -43.22 4.96
N GLU A 704 20.22 -44.33 4.21
CA GLU A 704 19.05 -44.77 3.44
C GLU A 704 18.00 -45.43 4.34
N ILE A 705 16.73 -45.22 4.02
CA ILE A 705 15.61 -45.78 4.78
C ILE A 705 15.29 -47.22 4.34
N THR A 706 15.48 -47.54 3.06
CA THR A 706 14.95 -48.79 2.46
C THR A 706 15.87 -50.00 2.57
N THR A 707 17.19 -49.81 2.51
CA THR A 707 18.14 -50.93 2.53
C THR A 707 18.99 -50.99 3.80
N GLY A 708 18.97 -49.92 4.62
CA GLY A 708 19.89 -49.74 5.75
C GLY A 708 21.35 -49.52 5.32
N THR A 709 21.61 -49.40 4.02
CA THR A 709 22.91 -48.97 3.49
C THR A 709 22.99 -47.46 3.60
N ASN A 710 24.16 -46.93 3.90
CA ASN A 710 24.36 -45.50 4.02
C ASN A 710 24.90 -44.95 2.68
N CYS A 711 24.47 -43.75 2.29
CA CYS A 711 25.14 -42.96 1.25
C CYS A 711 26.47 -42.47 1.82
N THR A 712 27.42 -43.38 1.96
CA THR A 712 28.76 -43.12 2.48
C THR A 712 29.82 -43.29 1.44
N GLY A 713 30.84 -42.43 1.56
CA GLY A 713 31.98 -42.46 0.66
C GLY A 713 31.85 -41.52 -0.52
N TYR A 714 30.98 -40.51 -0.45
CA TYR A 714 31.13 -39.33 -1.32
C TYR A 714 32.23 -38.45 -0.72
N ASP A 715 33.46 -38.84 -1.03
CA ASP A 715 34.66 -38.07 -0.74
C ASP A 715 34.73 -36.87 -1.67
N ILE A 716 35.14 -35.72 -1.15
CA ILE A 716 35.37 -34.51 -1.92
C ILE A 716 36.81 -34.12 -1.68
N SER A 717 37.63 -34.18 -2.73
CA SER A 717 39.01 -33.71 -2.66
C SER A 717 39.03 -32.20 -2.76
N VAL A 718 39.39 -31.50 -1.68
CA VAL A 718 39.57 -30.04 -1.68
C VAL A 718 41.06 -29.75 -1.82
N THR A 719 41.46 -29.15 -2.94
CA THR A 719 42.85 -28.73 -3.24
C THR A 719 42.96 -27.21 -3.15
N ILE A 720 43.76 -26.72 -2.21
CA ILE A 720 44.06 -25.30 -2.03
C ILE A 720 45.46 -24.98 -2.57
N ASN A 721 45.53 -24.22 -3.67
CA ASN A 721 46.80 -23.79 -4.27
C ASN A 721 47.28 -22.43 -3.69
N PRO A 722 48.59 -22.26 -3.39
CA PRO A 722 49.13 -21.00 -2.90
C PRO A 722 49.32 -19.96 -4.02
N LEU A 723 49.01 -18.70 -3.74
CA LEU A 723 49.19 -17.56 -4.65
C LEU A 723 50.67 -17.18 -4.80
N PRO A 724 51.16 -16.81 -6.01
CA PRO A 724 52.51 -16.24 -6.19
C PRO A 724 52.60 -14.79 -5.69
N GLU A 725 53.80 -14.28 -5.37
CA GLU A 725 54.00 -12.87 -4.97
C GLU A 725 54.19 -11.96 -6.21
N ALA A 726 53.57 -10.78 -6.22
CA ALA A 726 53.76 -9.76 -7.27
C ALA A 726 54.15 -8.42 -6.63
N ASP A 727 55.18 -7.76 -7.17
CA ASP A 727 55.68 -6.50 -6.63
C ASP A 727 54.65 -5.37 -6.76
N THR A 728 54.72 -4.36 -5.89
CA THR A 728 53.78 -3.24 -5.86
C THR A 728 54.53 -1.92 -6.02
N LEU A 729 54.07 -1.03 -6.91
CA LEU A 729 54.63 0.30 -7.15
C LEU A 729 53.57 1.38 -6.94
N SER A 730 54.01 2.61 -6.68
CA SER A 730 53.14 3.78 -6.53
C SER A 730 52.87 4.48 -7.86
N ASP A 731 51.75 5.18 -7.95
CA ASP A 731 51.36 5.96 -9.14
C ASP A 731 52.38 7.08 -9.47
N ILE A 732 52.56 7.35 -10.78
CA ILE A 732 53.52 8.33 -11.31
C ILE A 732 52.79 9.35 -12.17
N THR A 733 52.97 10.65 -11.90
CA THR A 733 52.42 11.75 -12.71
C THR A 733 53.56 12.65 -13.21
N ARG A 734 53.60 12.93 -14.51
CA ARG A 734 54.63 13.74 -15.20
C ARG A 734 54.07 14.56 -16.36
N CYS A 735 54.81 15.58 -16.80
CA CYS A 735 54.49 16.40 -17.97
C CYS A 735 55.09 15.79 -19.25
N GLU A 736 54.58 16.14 -20.42
CA GLU A 736 55.02 15.58 -21.71
C GLU A 736 56.49 15.86 -22.06
N ASP A 737 57.16 16.81 -21.38
CA ASP A 737 58.59 17.12 -21.53
C ASP A 737 59.51 16.35 -20.56
N ASP A 738 58.96 15.59 -19.59
CA ASP A 738 59.71 14.77 -18.63
C ASP A 738 59.08 13.37 -18.47
N LEU A 739 59.24 12.52 -19.49
CA LEU A 739 58.60 11.20 -19.53
C LEU A 739 59.25 10.18 -18.55
N PRO A 740 58.48 9.52 -17.68
CA PRO A 740 59.01 8.57 -16.69
C PRO A 740 59.42 7.23 -17.33
N THR A 741 60.49 6.64 -16.79
CA THR A 741 60.99 5.29 -17.15
C THR A 741 60.58 4.25 -16.11
N LEU A 742 60.24 3.03 -16.54
CA LEU A 742 59.87 1.93 -15.64
C LEU A 742 61.07 1.40 -14.82
N PRO A 743 60.94 1.21 -13.49
CA PRO A 743 62.01 0.65 -12.65
C PRO A 743 62.09 -0.88 -12.74
N ALA A 744 63.20 -1.47 -12.27
CA ALA A 744 63.36 -2.93 -12.20
C ALA A 744 62.33 -3.59 -11.26
N LEU A 745 61.81 -4.77 -11.62
CA LEU A 745 60.96 -5.60 -10.77
C LEU A 745 61.74 -6.82 -10.24
N VAL A 746 61.43 -7.23 -9.01
CA VAL A 746 61.89 -8.47 -8.36
C VAL A 746 60.91 -9.61 -8.63
N ASN A 747 59.60 -9.38 -8.54
CA ASN A 747 58.54 -10.39 -8.77
C ASN A 747 57.44 -9.88 -9.72
N GLY A 748 57.39 -10.45 -10.93
CA GLY A 748 56.39 -10.14 -11.96
C GLY A 748 56.98 -9.42 -13.17
N ASN A 749 56.16 -9.19 -14.20
CA ASN A 749 56.53 -8.42 -15.40
C ASN A 749 55.49 -7.32 -15.69
N TYR A 750 55.90 -6.23 -16.33
CA TYR A 750 55.00 -5.13 -16.70
C TYR A 750 54.18 -5.42 -17.95
N PHE A 751 52.91 -5.04 -17.92
CA PHE A 751 52.00 -5.11 -19.05
C PHE A 751 51.09 -3.89 -19.11
N THR A 752 50.66 -3.50 -20.31
CA THR A 752 49.66 -2.44 -20.49
C THR A 752 48.22 -2.90 -20.24
N GLY A 753 48.00 -4.18 -19.92
CA GLY A 753 46.68 -4.77 -19.65
C GLY A 753 46.68 -5.79 -18.51
N LYS A 754 45.50 -6.01 -17.92
CA LYS A 754 45.27 -6.93 -16.79
C LYS A 754 45.60 -8.38 -17.16
N ASN A 755 45.93 -9.20 -16.16
CA ASN A 755 46.26 -10.62 -16.26
C ASN A 755 47.42 -10.93 -17.22
N GLY A 756 48.39 -10.00 -17.31
CA GLY A 756 49.52 -10.12 -18.23
C GLY A 756 49.15 -9.98 -19.71
N SER A 757 48.02 -9.33 -20.01
CA SER A 757 47.59 -9.05 -21.38
C SER A 757 48.05 -7.66 -21.86
N GLY A 758 47.90 -7.38 -23.16
CA GLY A 758 48.40 -6.14 -23.74
C GLY A 758 49.87 -6.20 -24.14
N THR A 759 50.52 -5.05 -24.27
CA THR A 759 51.92 -4.96 -24.68
C THR A 759 52.81 -5.18 -23.46
N PRO A 760 53.74 -6.15 -23.49
CA PRO A 760 54.73 -6.30 -22.44
C PRO A 760 55.69 -5.11 -22.46
N LEU A 761 55.96 -4.55 -21.29
CA LEU A 761 56.89 -3.45 -21.08
C LEU A 761 58.09 -3.92 -20.25
N PHE A 762 59.23 -3.28 -20.42
CA PHE A 762 60.49 -3.67 -19.79
C PHE A 762 61.04 -2.55 -18.92
N GLU A 763 61.91 -2.92 -17.98
CA GLU A 763 62.70 -1.95 -17.22
C GLU A 763 63.40 -0.97 -18.16
N GLY A 764 63.27 0.33 -17.88
CA GLY A 764 63.83 1.42 -18.67
C GLY A 764 62.92 1.95 -19.77
N ASP A 765 61.78 1.30 -20.08
CA ASP A 765 60.85 1.79 -21.09
C ASP A 765 60.23 3.14 -20.65
N GLN A 766 60.23 4.12 -21.56
CA GLN A 766 59.62 5.43 -21.35
C GLN A 766 58.13 5.41 -21.68
N ILE A 767 57.32 5.96 -20.79
CA ILE A 767 55.86 6.02 -20.97
C ILE A 767 55.48 7.40 -21.50
N SER A 768 55.13 7.48 -22.78
CA SER A 768 54.84 8.74 -23.49
C SER A 768 53.36 9.14 -23.52
N SER A 769 52.47 8.34 -22.93
CA SER A 769 51.04 8.64 -22.85
C SER A 769 50.45 8.09 -21.56
N SER A 770 49.42 8.76 -21.04
CA SER A 770 48.73 8.36 -19.81
C SER A 770 48.14 6.95 -19.94
N GLN A 771 48.56 6.02 -19.10
CA GLN A 771 48.06 4.64 -19.07
C GLN A 771 48.29 3.98 -17.71
N ARG A 772 47.47 2.98 -17.37
CA ARG A 772 47.69 2.12 -16.20
C ARG A 772 48.58 0.94 -16.58
N ILE A 773 49.58 0.66 -15.77
CA ILE A 773 50.55 -0.41 -15.98
C ILE A 773 50.36 -1.48 -14.90
N TYR A 774 50.31 -2.73 -15.33
CA TYR A 774 50.04 -3.90 -14.48
C TYR A 774 51.34 -4.67 -14.27
N ILE A 775 51.57 -5.13 -13.04
CA ILE A 775 52.67 -6.04 -12.68
C ILE A 775 52.03 -7.42 -12.46
N TYR A 776 52.26 -8.32 -13.40
CA TYR A 776 51.64 -9.64 -13.40
C TYR A 776 52.68 -10.73 -13.10
N ASN A 777 52.40 -11.57 -12.11
CA ASN A 777 53.17 -12.77 -11.81
C ASN A 777 52.28 -14.02 -11.79
N THR A 778 52.82 -15.13 -12.26
CA THR A 778 52.09 -16.39 -12.41
C THR A 778 53.01 -17.53 -12.07
N ASN A 779 52.53 -18.46 -11.23
CA ASN A 779 53.15 -19.77 -11.06
C ASN A 779 52.39 -20.81 -11.91
N ALA A 780 52.67 -22.09 -11.72
CA ALA A 780 52.06 -23.16 -12.52
C ALA A 780 50.53 -23.30 -12.33
N SER A 781 49.95 -22.74 -11.27
CA SER A 781 48.56 -23.03 -10.86
C SER A 781 47.73 -21.80 -10.46
N CYS A 782 48.35 -20.71 -10.03
CA CYS A 782 47.68 -19.47 -9.64
C CYS A 782 48.48 -18.26 -10.13
N SER A 783 47.82 -17.12 -10.28
CA SER A 783 48.43 -15.83 -10.63
C SER A 783 48.14 -14.77 -9.58
N ALA A 784 48.99 -13.74 -9.55
CA ALA A 784 48.84 -12.57 -8.71
C ALA A 784 49.24 -11.32 -9.52
N GLU A 785 48.51 -10.23 -9.29
CA GLU A 785 48.64 -8.99 -10.05
C GLU A 785 48.59 -7.79 -9.10
N THR A 786 49.41 -6.79 -9.39
CA THR A 786 49.25 -5.42 -8.86
C THR A 786 49.26 -4.43 -10.03
N SER A 787 48.96 -3.15 -9.78
CA SER A 787 49.01 -2.14 -10.83
C SER A 787 49.26 -0.76 -10.26
N PHE A 788 49.78 0.14 -11.10
CA PHE A 788 49.95 1.56 -10.79
C PHE A 788 49.66 2.41 -12.03
N LEU A 789 49.23 3.65 -11.82
CA LEU A 789 48.83 4.58 -12.87
C LEU A 789 50.00 5.48 -13.28
N VAL A 790 50.23 5.63 -14.58
CA VAL A 790 51.12 6.64 -15.15
C VAL A 790 50.30 7.69 -15.88
N VAL A 791 50.40 8.96 -15.47
CA VAL A 791 49.68 10.10 -16.08
C VAL A 791 50.68 11.07 -16.72
N ILE A 792 50.56 11.28 -18.04
CA ILE A 792 51.29 12.27 -18.85
C ILE A 792 50.36 13.43 -19.21
N LYS A 793 50.68 14.64 -18.73
CA LYS A 793 49.91 15.85 -19.03
C LYS A 793 50.56 16.71 -20.14
N PRO A 794 49.80 17.29 -21.08
CA PRO A 794 50.33 18.17 -22.12
C PRO A 794 50.71 19.57 -21.60
N ILE A 795 51.68 20.25 -22.23
CA ILE A 795 52.08 21.61 -21.85
C ILE A 795 50.96 22.61 -22.22
N PRO A 796 50.52 23.48 -21.30
CA PRO A 796 49.51 24.51 -21.60
C PRO A 796 49.96 25.47 -22.73
N THR A 797 49.08 25.86 -23.65
CA THR A 797 49.42 26.73 -24.82
C THR A 797 49.03 28.21 -24.61
N ILE A 798 49.81 29.15 -25.18
CA ILE A 798 49.59 30.62 -25.09
C ILE A 798 49.64 31.29 -26.50
N PRO A 799 48.60 32.05 -26.93
CA PRO A 799 48.57 32.83 -28.18
C PRO A 799 49.63 33.96 -28.24
N ASP A 800 49.90 34.55 -29.42
CA ASP A 800 50.86 35.68 -29.59
C ASP A 800 50.27 37.04 -29.16
N PHE A 801 51.08 37.91 -28.53
CA PHE A 801 50.71 39.28 -28.05
C PHE A 801 51.70 40.36 -28.58
N PHE A 802 51.26 41.62 -28.69
CA PHE A 802 52.02 42.76 -29.25
C PHE A 802 52.10 43.97 -28.26
N ASP A 803 53.10 44.84 -28.43
CA ASP A 803 53.31 46.04 -27.59
C ASP A 803 52.29 47.18 -27.87
N ILE A 804 51.97 47.98 -26.83
CA ILE A 804 50.89 48.99 -26.83
C ILE A 804 51.38 50.34 -26.25
N SER A 805 50.90 51.49 -26.77
CA SER A 805 51.20 52.85 -26.27
C SER A 805 49.95 53.72 -26.11
N VAL A 806 49.69 54.26 -24.91
CA VAL A 806 48.46 55.01 -24.54
C VAL A 806 48.73 56.19 -23.58
N CYS A 807 47.80 57.15 -23.46
CA CYS A 807 47.92 58.33 -22.59
C CYS A 807 47.24 58.17 -21.22
N GLU A 808 46.47 57.11 -21.06
CA GLU A 808 45.74 56.72 -19.85
C GLU A 808 46.11 55.27 -19.51
N PRO A 809 45.95 54.81 -18.26
CA PRO A 809 46.30 53.44 -17.86
C PRO A 809 45.67 52.36 -18.76
N TYR A 810 46.48 51.39 -19.16
CA TYR A 810 46.02 50.30 -20.03
C TYR A 810 45.43 49.15 -19.21
N ILE A 811 44.15 48.84 -19.39
CA ILE A 811 43.47 47.76 -18.66
C ILE A 811 43.79 46.39 -19.29
N LEU A 812 44.25 45.44 -18.47
CA LEU A 812 44.52 44.08 -18.92
C LEU A 812 43.21 43.34 -19.28
N PRO A 813 43.13 42.66 -20.44
CA PRO A 813 41.93 41.94 -20.85
C PRO A 813 41.77 40.60 -20.12
N GLU A 814 40.56 40.03 -20.13
CA GLU A 814 40.34 38.64 -19.71
C GLU A 814 41.00 37.65 -20.67
N LEU A 815 41.73 36.68 -20.10
CA LEU A 815 42.33 35.58 -20.85
C LEU A 815 41.32 34.44 -20.98
N SER A 816 40.97 34.06 -22.21
CA SER A 816 40.04 32.97 -22.50
C SER A 816 40.66 31.56 -22.32
N PHE A 817 41.89 31.50 -21.79
CA PHE A 817 42.68 30.31 -21.51
C PHE A 817 43.29 30.46 -20.11
N GLY A 818 43.57 29.37 -19.39
CA GLY A 818 43.91 29.36 -17.95
C GLY A 818 45.25 30.00 -17.52
N GLY A 819 45.83 30.90 -18.32
CA GLY A 819 47.03 31.66 -17.97
C GLY A 819 46.74 32.86 -17.06
N LYS A 820 47.79 33.38 -16.43
CA LYS A 820 47.76 34.55 -15.53
C LYS A 820 48.82 35.57 -15.96
N PHE A 821 48.59 36.84 -15.70
CA PHE A 821 49.59 37.88 -15.98
C PHE A 821 50.53 38.10 -14.78
N PHE A 822 51.77 38.45 -15.04
CA PHE A 822 52.81 38.70 -14.03
C PHE A 822 53.71 39.86 -14.44
N THR A 823 54.32 40.52 -13.46
CA THR A 823 55.29 41.61 -13.70
C THR A 823 56.70 41.11 -14.00
N GLU A 824 57.00 39.82 -13.78
CA GLU A 824 58.31 39.21 -14.05
C GLU A 824 58.14 37.83 -14.70
N ALA A 825 59.23 37.32 -15.29
CA ALA A 825 59.28 36.02 -15.97
C ALA A 825 59.17 34.82 -15.01
N ASN A 826 58.77 33.66 -15.55
CA ASN A 826 58.49 32.39 -14.89
C ASN A 826 57.39 32.43 -13.82
N GLY A 827 56.37 33.28 -14.02
CA GLY A 827 55.29 33.45 -13.04
C GLY A 827 55.74 34.07 -11.71
N ALA A 828 56.85 34.81 -11.73
CA ALA A 828 57.39 35.53 -10.58
C ALA A 828 56.88 36.98 -10.52
N GLY A 829 57.24 37.71 -9.46
CA GLY A 829 56.76 39.08 -9.26
C GLY A 829 55.30 39.15 -8.80
N THR A 830 54.60 40.22 -9.15
CA THR A 830 53.19 40.43 -8.77
C THR A 830 52.28 39.85 -9.84
N GLU A 831 51.33 38.99 -9.45
CA GLU A 831 50.25 38.53 -10.33
C GLU A 831 49.33 39.72 -10.65
N LEU A 832 49.17 40.02 -11.94
CA LEU A 832 48.25 41.03 -12.45
C LEU A 832 46.98 40.32 -12.94
N LYS A 833 45.81 40.82 -12.55
CA LYS A 833 44.53 40.23 -12.91
C LYS A 833 43.94 40.90 -14.15
N PRO A 834 43.12 40.19 -14.94
CA PRO A 834 42.23 40.84 -15.88
C PRO A 834 41.43 41.96 -15.22
N GLY A 835 41.43 43.14 -15.84
CA GLY A 835 40.86 44.37 -15.28
C GLY A 835 41.88 45.26 -14.54
N ASP A 836 43.07 44.75 -14.20
CA ASP A 836 44.11 45.58 -13.58
C ASP A 836 44.68 46.59 -14.59
N ALA A 837 44.95 47.80 -14.12
CA ALA A 837 45.44 48.90 -14.93
C ALA A 837 46.97 48.98 -14.92
N ILE A 838 47.58 49.05 -16.09
CA ILE A 838 49.00 49.34 -16.26
C ILE A 838 49.17 50.86 -16.36
N GLU A 839 49.55 51.47 -15.24
CA GLU A 839 49.61 52.93 -15.09
C GLU A 839 50.98 53.54 -15.41
N GLN A 840 52.01 52.71 -15.57
CA GLN A 840 53.36 53.13 -15.95
C GLN A 840 53.90 52.20 -17.02
N THR A 841 54.83 52.68 -17.83
CA THR A 841 55.45 51.87 -18.87
C THR A 841 56.14 50.64 -18.26
N GLN A 842 55.69 49.43 -18.59
CA GLN A 842 56.26 48.17 -18.09
C GLN A 842 56.00 46.99 -19.04
N ASP A 843 56.81 45.94 -18.87
CA ASP A 843 56.61 44.63 -19.50
C ASP A 843 55.59 43.81 -18.68
N VAL A 844 54.77 43.03 -19.37
CA VAL A 844 53.77 42.13 -18.78
C VAL A 844 53.97 40.72 -19.33
N TYR A 845 54.18 39.76 -18.43
CA TYR A 845 54.38 38.35 -18.73
C TYR A 845 53.06 37.58 -18.57
N ILE A 846 52.79 36.59 -19.41
CA ILE A 846 51.63 35.70 -19.34
C ILE A 846 52.17 34.31 -19.07
N PHE A 847 51.88 33.75 -17.89
CA PHE A 847 52.36 32.46 -17.43
C PHE A 847 51.19 31.49 -17.23
N ASN A 848 51.29 30.28 -17.79
CA ASN A 848 50.26 29.25 -17.72
C ASN A 848 50.89 27.92 -17.30
N GLN A 849 50.48 27.38 -16.16
CA GLN A 849 51.09 26.21 -15.51
C GLN A 849 50.00 25.22 -15.08
N ASP A 850 50.25 23.93 -15.27
CA ASP A 850 49.35 22.89 -14.78
C ASP A 850 49.30 22.91 -13.23
N PRO A 851 48.11 22.89 -12.60
CA PRO A 851 47.97 23.02 -11.15
C PRO A 851 48.68 21.94 -10.33
N ASP A 852 48.87 20.75 -10.92
CA ASP A 852 49.36 19.57 -10.20
C ASP A 852 50.84 19.24 -10.50
N ILE A 853 51.43 19.86 -11.53
CA ILE A 853 52.80 19.58 -11.99
C ILE A 853 53.54 20.89 -12.26
N ALA A 854 54.33 21.34 -11.29
CA ALA A 854 55.04 22.62 -11.37
C ALA A 854 56.01 22.76 -12.56
N THR A 855 56.51 21.66 -13.12
CA THR A 855 57.38 21.69 -14.31
C THR A 855 56.61 21.84 -15.62
N CYS A 856 55.28 21.68 -15.61
CA CYS A 856 54.42 21.71 -16.80
C CYS A 856 53.87 23.13 -17.03
N ALA A 857 54.71 24.03 -17.57
CA ALA A 857 54.38 25.45 -17.72
C ALA A 857 54.82 26.05 -19.06
N ASN A 858 54.19 27.16 -19.46
CA ASN A 858 54.48 27.93 -20.67
C ASN A 858 54.37 29.44 -20.39
N GLU A 859 55.11 30.29 -21.11
CA GLU A 859 55.17 31.75 -20.89
C GLU A 859 55.34 32.59 -22.17
N LYS A 860 54.75 33.81 -22.20
CA LYS A 860 55.00 34.88 -23.20
C LYS A 860 55.04 36.28 -22.58
N VAL A 861 55.56 37.29 -23.30
CA VAL A 861 55.72 38.68 -22.82
C VAL A 861 55.31 39.74 -23.86
N PHE A 862 54.79 40.89 -23.41
CA PHE A 862 54.53 42.11 -24.22
C PHE A 862 54.70 43.41 -23.39
N THR A 863 54.95 44.57 -24.02
CA THR A 863 55.22 45.86 -23.35
C THR A 863 54.06 46.87 -23.48
N VAL A 864 53.73 47.59 -22.39
CA VAL A 864 52.76 48.70 -22.37
C VAL A 864 53.50 50.03 -22.10
N ASN A 865 53.23 51.09 -22.87
CA ASN A 865 53.84 52.43 -22.72
C ASN A 865 52.80 53.52 -22.33
N ILE A 866 53.01 54.30 -21.25
CA ILE A 866 52.09 55.36 -20.75
C ILE A 866 52.71 56.78 -20.85
N LEU A 867 51.97 57.79 -21.34
CA LEU A 867 52.41 59.20 -21.53
C LEU A 867 51.52 60.19 -20.72
N ASP A 868 52.03 60.95 -19.72
CA ASP A 868 51.20 61.52 -18.63
C ASP A 868 51.41 63.02 -18.23
N VAL A 869 50.30 63.70 -17.88
CA VAL A 869 50.16 64.98 -17.14
C VAL A 869 49.26 64.73 -15.91
N LYS A 870 49.75 64.81 -14.67
CA LYS A 870 49.01 64.34 -13.46
C LYS A 870 48.21 65.43 -12.71
N VAL A 871 46.90 65.22 -12.51
CA VAL A 871 46.04 65.92 -11.51
C VAL A 871 45.74 65.00 -10.30
N ASP A 872 45.19 65.52 -9.20
CA ASP A 872 44.76 64.67 -8.08
C ASP A 872 43.54 63.85 -8.47
N VAL A 873 43.46 62.62 -7.99
CA VAL A 873 42.34 61.70 -8.20
C VAL A 873 41.84 61.32 -6.82
N PHE A 874 40.53 61.42 -6.61
CA PHE A 874 39.85 60.87 -5.45
C PHE A 874 38.90 59.79 -5.94
N ASP A 875 38.70 58.77 -5.13
CA ASP A 875 37.66 57.78 -5.38
C ASP A 875 36.27 58.39 -5.16
N ASP A 876 35.24 57.83 -5.81
CA ASP A 876 33.85 58.16 -5.50
C ASP A 876 33.57 57.92 -4.01
N VAL A 877 32.96 58.90 -3.36
CA VAL A 877 32.70 58.84 -1.93
C VAL A 877 31.22 58.69 -1.65
N LYS A 878 30.87 57.62 -0.92
CA LYS A 878 29.55 57.47 -0.31
C LYS A 878 29.61 58.01 1.11
N ALA A 879 28.90 59.10 1.37
CA ALA A 879 28.92 59.79 2.65
C ALA A 879 27.57 59.66 3.36
N CYS A 880 27.61 59.54 4.68
CA CYS A 880 26.42 59.60 5.51
C CYS A 880 26.22 61.05 5.97
N GLU A 881 25.07 61.64 5.63
CA GLU A 881 24.66 63.01 5.91
C GLU A 881 25.48 64.13 5.23
N SER A 882 26.82 64.05 5.20
CA SER A 882 27.65 65.05 4.51
C SER A 882 29.09 64.58 4.26
N TYR A 883 29.79 65.23 3.33
CA TYR A 883 31.20 65.01 3.01
C TYR A 883 31.96 66.34 2.94
N VAL A 884 33.20 66.40 3.42
CA VAL A 884 34.04 67.61 3.38
C VAL A 884 35.13 67.44 2.32
N LEU A 885 35.25 68.38 1.38
CA LEU A 885 36.23 68.28 0.31
C LEU A 885 37.67 68.36 0.86
N PRO A 886 38.55 67.41 0.51
CA PRO A 886 39.95 67.41 0.95
C PRO A 886 40.78 68.48 0.21
N ALA A 887 42.03 68.69 0.63
CA ALA A 887 42.96 69.59 -0.06
C ALA A 887 43.65 68.90 -1.25
N LEU A 888 43.82 69.62 -2.37
CA LEU A 888 44.55 69.16 -3.55
C LEU A 888 46.08 69.19 -3.32
N THR A 889 46.77 68.13 -3.76
CA THR A 889 48.23 67.92 -3.68
C THR A 889 48.96 68.05 -5.02
N LYS A 890 48.25 68.03 -6.15
CA LYS A 890 48.74 68.17 -7.53
C LYS A 890 48.11 69.40 -8.23
N PRO A 891 48.62 69.86 -9.39
CA PRO A 891 48.10 71.05 -10.06
C PRO A 891 46.66 70.82 -10.58
N GLY A 892 45.67 71.52 -10.03
CA GLY A 892 44.26 71.43 -10.43
C GLY A 892 43.35 72.28 -9.53
N ASN A 893 42.06 72.43 -9.87
CA ASN A 893 41.05 73.07 -9.01
C ASN A 893 39.75 72.25 -9.04
N TYR A 894 38.98 72.25 -7.95
CA TYR A 894 37.65 71.61 -7.90
C TYR A 894 36.57 72.46 -8.60
N TYR A 895 35.63 71.81 -9.27
CA TYR A 895 34.49 72.42 -9.94
C TYR A 895 33.24 71.55 -9.79
N GLN A 896 32.08 72.18 -9.80
CA GLN A 896 30.78 71.48 -9.87
C GLN A 896 30.50 70.92 -11.26
N ASN A 897 31.08 71.50 -12.31
CA ASN A 897 30.83 71.12 -13.71
C ASN A 897 32.15 70.87 -14.48
N SER A 898 32.08 69.99 -15.48
CA SER A 898 33.22 69.60 -16.32
C SER A 898 33.74 70.70 -17.27
N ASP A 899 32.96 71.77 -17.47
CA ASP A 899 33.31 72.93 -18.30
C ASP A 899 34.10 74.01 -17.53
N LYS A 900 34.62 73.67 -16.34
CA LYS A 900 35.30 74.58 -15.39
C LYS A 900 34.38 75.66 -14.80
N THR A 901 33.06 75.44 -14.76
CA THR A 901 32.12 76.34 -14.05
C THR A 901 31.78 75.82 -12.64
N GLY A 902 31.42 76.74 -11.73
CA GLY A 902 31.05 76.39 -10.35
C GLY A 902 32.24 75.94 -9.49
N MET A 903 33.30 76.75 -9.41
CA MET A 903 34.51 76.43 -8.65
C MET A 903 34.22 76.20 -7.15
N LEU A 904 34.81 75.14 -6.59
CA LEU A 904 34.72 74.75 -5.18
C LEU A 904 36.10 74.83 -4.53
N ASN A 905 36.14 74.97 -3.20
CA ASN A 905 37.38 75.02 -2.44
C ASN A 905 37.52 73.79 -1.54
N ALA A 906 38.77 73.40 -1.27
CA ALA A 906 39.07 72.46 -0.22
C ALA A 906 38.48 72.96 1.12
N GLY A 907 37.77 72.09 1.83
CA GLY A 907 37.05 72.39 3.07
C GLY A 907 35.55 72.66 2.90
N ASP A 908 35.04 72.78 1.67
CA ASP A 908 33.60 72.95 1.43
C ASP A 908 32.83 71.65 1.77
N VAL A 909 31.63 71.79 2.35
CA VAL A 909 30.77 70.66 2.77
C VAL A 909 29.74 70.35 1.69
N ILE A 910 29.73 69.11 1.22
CA ILE A 910 28.77 68.55 0.27
C ILE A 910 27.70 67.78 1.05
N ASN A 911 26.46 68.24 0.99
CA ASN A 911 25.31 67.66 1.71
C ASN A 911 24.22 67.11 0.77
N THR A 912 24.44 67.17 -0.54
CA THR A 912 23.58 66.60 -1.58
C THR A 912 24.42 65.82 -2.56
N THR A 913 23.88 64.72 -3.10
CA THR A 913 24.58 63.90 -4.10
C THR A 913 24.94 64.73 -5.34
N GLN A 914 26.23 64.82 -5.66
CA GLN A 914 26.74 65.55 -6.82
C GLN A 914 28.13 65.07 -7.24
N THR A 915 28.46 65.25 -8.52
CA THR A 915 29.80 64.99 -9.07
C THR A 915 30.68 66.23 -8.95
N ILE A 916 31.94 66.02 -8.55
CA ILE A 916 32.96 67.05 -8.35
C ILE A 916 34.11 66.80 -9.33
N TYR A 917 34.49 67.80 -10.12
CA TYR A 917 35.52 67.72 -11.16
C TYR A 917 36.82 68.40 -10.71
N ILE A 918 37.99 67.83 -11.04
CA ILE A 918 39.33 68.39 -10.84
C ILE A 918 40.03 68.47 -12.19
N ILE A 919 40.43 69.66 -12.64
CA ILE A 919 40.90 69.85 -14.03
C ILE A 919 42.27 70.55 -14.08
N GLY A 920 43.22 70.01 -14.87
CA GLY A 920 44.57 70.55 -15.13
C GLY A 920 45.06 70.33 -16.58
N ASP A 921 45.85 71.27 -17.13
CA ASP A 921 46.23 71.29 -18.56
C ASP A 921 47.77 71.41 -18.77
N ASP A 922 48.38 70.67 -19.74
CA ASP A 922 49.74 70.96 -20.29
C ASP A 922 49.67 71.25 -21.81
N THR A 923 50.19 72.38 -22.24
CA THR A 923 49.86 72.98 -23.55
C THR A 923 50.94 72.81 -24.62
N ARG A 924 51.76 71.74 -24.62
CA ARG A 924 53.04 71.79 -25.36
C ARG A 924 53.30 70.91 -26.58
N PHE A 925 52.71 69.73 -26.84
CA PHE A 925 52.96 69.09 -28.17
C PHE A 925 51.95 68.06 -28.69
N ILE A 926 51.03 67.55 -27.85
CA ILE A 926 49.76 66.87 -28.18
C ILE A 926 48.82 67.24 -27.02
N PRO A 927 47.53 67.58 -27.21
CA PRO A 927 46.71 68.08 -26.10
C PRO A 927 46.30 66.91 -25.19
N CYS A 928 47.14 66.59 -24.21
CA CYS A 928 46.74 65.78 -23.05
C CYS A 928 46.23 66.75 -21.99
N GLN A 929 44.91 66.79 -21.86
CA GLN A 929 44.20 67.50 -20.80
C GLN A 929 43.82 66.43 -19.78
N ASN A 930 44.29 66.54 -18.54
CA ASN A 930 43.94 65.56 -17.53
C ASN A 930 42.92 66.18 -16.59
N ASN A 931 41.72 65.62 -16.60
CA ASN A 931 40.70 65.90 -15.61
C ASN A 931 40.38 64.60 -14.88
N SER A 932 40.23 64.71 -13.57
CA SER A 932 39.60 63.67 -12.78
C SER A 932 38.28 64.21 -12.28
N PHE A 933 37.41 63.33 -11.85
CA PHE A 933 36.20 63.69 -11.15
C PHE A 933 35.87 62.57 -10.19
N PHE A 934 35.09 62.89 -9.18
CA PHE A 934 34.58 61.91 -8.25
C PHE A 934 33.19 62.33 -7.82
N THR A 935 32.32 61.36 -7.58
CA THR A 935 30.96 61.57 -7.16
C THR A 935 30.87 61.45 -5.65
N VAL A 936 30.34 62.48 -5.02
CA VAL A 936 29.93 62.42 -3.62
C VAL A 936 28.46 62.03 -3.60
N THR A 937 28.15 60.83 -3.10
CA THR A 937 26.78 60.35 -2.93
C THR A 937 26.40 60.44 -1.46
N VAL A 938 25.44 61.31 -1.12
CA VAL A 938 25.04 61.58 0.27
C VAL A 938 23.77 60.80 0.61
N PHE A 939 23.85 59.97 1.64
CA PHE A 939 22.72 59.19 2.16
C PHE A 939 22.22 59.78 3.48
N ALA A 940 20.91 59.78 3.68
CA ALA A 940 20.32 60.05 4.99
C ALA A 940 20.38 58.79 5.87
N LYS A 941 20.55 58.96 7.19
CA LYS A 941 20.42 57.82 8.12
C LYS A 941 19.00 57.23 8.03
N PRO A 942 18.86 55.89 8.14
CA PRO A 942 17.56 55.26 8.16
C PRO A 942 16.72 55.73 9.37
N ASP A 943 15.41 55.87 9.19
CA ASP A 943 14.44 56.17 10.26
C ASP A 943 13.60 54.92 10.54
N LEU A 944 13.78 54.32 11.71
CA LEU A 944 13.06 53.12 12.15
C LEU A 944 11.75 53.42 12.88
N GLY A 945 11.43 54.70 13.13
CA GLY A 945 10.32 55.08 14.02
C GLY A 945 10.58 54.67 15.48
N THR A 946 9.52 54.58 16.30
CA THR A 946 9.62 54.09 17.69
C THR A 946 9.38 52.58 17.73
N LEU A 947 10.40 51.81 18.13
CA LEU A 947 10.27 50.39 18.41
C LEU A 947 9.71 50.20 19.83
N ASN A 948 8.52 49.58 19.94
CA ASN A 948 7.90 49.30 21.24
C ASN A 948 8.27 47.89 21.72
N ASP A 949 8.42 47.73 23.04
CA ASP A 949 8.55 46.43 23.69
C ASP A 949 7.31 45.55 23.39
N ILE A 950 7.54 44.24 23.22
CA ILE A 950 6.49 43.28 22.86
C ILE A 950 6.30 42.24 23.95
N ASP A 951 5.08 42.13 24.45
CA ASP A 951 4.70 41.10 25.42
C ASP A 951 3.75 40.07 24.76
N LYS A 952 4.06 38.78 24.86
CA LYS A 952 3.24 37.67 24.30
C LYS A 952 3.26 36.41 25.17
N CYS A 953 2.31 35.51 24.95
CA CYS A 953 2.28 34.19 25.60
C CYS A 953 2.74 33.09 24.64
N GLY A 954 3.48 32.11 25.16
CA GLY A 954 3.92 30.92 24.43
C GLY A 954 5.03 31.18 23.41
N ALA A 955 4.73 31.89 22.32
CA ALA A 955 5.65 32.10 21.22
C ALA A 955 5.40 33.41 20.45
N ILE A 956 6.45 33.99 19.87
CA ILE A 956 6.35 35.16 18.98
C ILE A 956 7.30 35.05 17.79
N THR A 957 6.80 35.45 16.62
CA THR A 957 7.59 35.69 15.40
C THR A 957 7.89 37.19 15.31
N LEU A 958 9.14 37.56 15.01
CA LEU A 958 9.54 38.96 14.97
C LEU A 958 8.82 39.73 13.84
N PRO A 959 8.46 40.99 14.05
CA PRO A 959 7.84 41.80 13.00
C PRO A 959 8.81 42.03 11.84
N THR A 960 8.35 41.90 10.61
CA THR A 960 9.14 42.27 9.43
C THR A 960 9.01 43.77 9.18
N ILE A 961 10.09 44.53 9.39
CA ILE A 961 10.14 45.95 9.04
C ILE A 961 10.69 46.06 7.62
N THR A 962 9.90 46.59 6.68
CA THR A 962 10.32 46.79 5.29
C THR A 962 10.33 48.27 4.96
N ILE A 963 11.52 48.82 4.71
CA ILE A 963 11.73 50.21 4.31
C ILE A 963 12.48 50.19 2.96
N PRO A 964 12.00 50.89 1.91
CA PRO A 964 12.66 50.90 0.60
C PRO A 964 14.12 51.36 0.70
N ASN A 965 15.03 50.65 0.03
CA ASN A 965 16.49 50.91 -0.02
C ASN A 965 17.23 50.83 1.33
N ILE A 966 16.57 50.41 2.40
CA ILE A 966 17.16 50.12 3.71
C ILE A 966 17.15 48.61 3.94
N ILE A 967 18.26 48.08 4.42
CA ILE A 967 18.33 46.72 4.95
C ILE A 967 18.15 46.82 6.48
N VAL A 968 17.22 46.05 7.03
CA VAL A 968 16.96 45.95 8.47
C VAL A 968 17.27 44.53 8.92
N GLU A 969 18.18 44.40 9.88
CA GLU A 969 18.68 43.15 10.41
C GLU A 969 18.43 43.09 11.93
N TYR A 970 18.08 41.89 12.42
CA TYR A 970 17.81 41.63 13.84
C TYR A 970 18.91 40.76 14.45
N TYR A 971 19.29 41.00 15.70
CA TYR A 971 20.36 40.28 16.38
C TYR A 971 20.00 39.94 17.83
N ARG A 972 20.52 38.81 18.35
CA ARG A 972 20.28 38.38 19.74
C ARG A 972 21.21 39.05 20.74
N GLY A 973 22.36 39.55 20.28
CA GLY A 973 23.34 40.21 21.12
C GLY A 973 23.82 41.54 20.54
N PRO A 974 24.43 42.39 21.38
CA PRO A 974 24.99 43.65 20.92
C PRO A 974 26.11 43.42 19.90
N ASN A 975 26.43 44.45 19.11
CA ASN A 975 27.46 44.41 18.06
C ASN A 975 27.21 43.38 16.95
N LYS A 976 25.94 43.22 16.51
CA LYS A 976 25.57 42.35 15.39
C LYS A 976 25.90 40.86 15.61
N THR A 977 25.78 40.40 16.85
CA THR A 977 26.04 39.00 17.21
C THR A 977 24.77 38.17 17.11
N ASP A 978 24.88 36.98 16.50
CA ASP A 978 23.78 36.04 16.22
C ASP A 978 22.63 36.69 15.42
N LEU A 979 22.83 36.83 14.10
CA LEU A 979 21.85 37.33 13.15
C LEU A 979 20.57 36.48 13.19
N ILE A 980 19.42 37.15 13.18
CA ILE A 980 18.10 36.56 13.25
C ILE A 980 17.35 36.86 11.95
N ASP A 981 16.90 35.81 11.27
CA ASP A 981 15.87 35.93 10.23
C ASP A 981 14.49 36.12 10.91
N PRO A 982 13.84 37.30 10.76
CA PRO A 982 12.59 37.58 11.45
C PRO A 982 11.42 36.69 10.99
N THR A 983 11.48 36.09 9.80
CA THR A 983 10.41 35.23 9.26
C THR A 983 10.60 33.75 9.61
N ALA A 984 11.84 33.33 9.87
CA ALA A 984 12.16 31.96 10.27
C ALA A 984 12.33 31.78 11.79
N TYR A 985 12.44 32.88 12.55
CA TYR A 985 12.74 32.83 13.98
C TYR A 985 11.51 33.08 14.85
N THR A 986 11.02 31.99 15.46
CA THR A 986 9.99 32.04 16.51
C THR A 986 10.66 31.86 17.86
N ILE A 987 10.60 32.87 18.73
CA ILE A 987 11.06 32.75 20.11
C ILE A 987 9.95 32.05 20.89
N ARG A 988 10.24 30.85 21.43
CA ARG A 988 9.30 30.04 22.21
C ARG A 988 9.73 29.99 23.67
N ASN A 989 8.78 30.19 24.58
CA ASN A 989 9.03 29.92 25.99
C ASN A 989 8.82 28.44 26.28
N LEU A 990 9.93 27.71 26.41
CA LEU A 990 9.95 26.28 26.77
C LEU A 990 10.08 26.05 28.29
N SER A 991 10.14 27.12 29.08
CA SER A 991 10.31 27.08 30.52
C SER A 991 8.97 27.36 31.23
N LYS A 992 8.84 26.98 32.51
CA LYS A 992 7.65 27.31 33.34
C LYS A 992 7.69 28.75 33.90
N GLU A 993 8.66 29.56 33.49
CA GLU A 993 8.91 30.91 34.00
C GLU A 993 8.85 31.92 32.85
N THR A 994 8.50 33.17 33.13
CA THR A 994 8.52 34.24 32.12
C THR A 994 9.94 34.50 31.62
N ILE A 995 10.15 34.47 30.31
CA ILE A 995 11.43 34.83 29.69
C ILE A 995 11.36 36.23 29.14
N THR A 996 12.42 37.03 29.30
CA THR A 996 12.57 38.33 28.65
C THR A 996 13.89 38.37 27.91
N GLN A 997 13.86 38.79 26.65
CA GLN A 997 15.02 38.90 25.78
C GLN A 997 15.02 40.27 25.08
N THR A 998 16.17 40.93 25.06
CA THR A 998 16.38 42.14 24.25
C THR A 998 16.77 41.74 22.84
N ILE A 999 16.12 42.33 21.83
CA ILE A 999 16.45 42.20 20.42
C ILE A 999 17.06 43.50 19.94
N TYR A 1000 18.20 43.39 19.27
CA TYR A 1000 18.91 44.51 18.67
C TYR A 1000 18.55 44.61 17.19
N VAL A 1001 18.29 45.82 16.70
CA VAL A 1001 17.92 46.12 15.32
C VAL A 1001 19.01 46.99 14.71
N HIS A 1002 19.56 46.55 13.59
CA HIS A 1002 20.52 47.31 12.80
C HIS A 1002 19.88 47.65 11.45
N ALA A 1003 19.79 48.94 11.12
CA ALA A 1003 19.27 49.36 9.83
C ALA A 1003 20.29 50.23 9.09
N TYR A 1004 20.55 49.91 7.83
CA TYR A 1004 21.53 50.61 7.01
C TYR A 1004 21.05 50.79 5.57
N GLN A 1005 21.58 51.83 4.92
CA GLN A 1005 21.32 52.07 3.50
C GLN A 1005 21.96 50.96 2.67
N LYS A 1006 21.17 50.27 1.84
CA LYS A 1006 21.64 49.14 1.01
C LYS A 1006 22.88 49.48 0.18
N GLU A 1007 22.93 50.71 -0.33
CA GLU A 1007 24.03 51.19 -1.16
C GLU A 1007 25.17 51.83 -0.36
N ASN A 1008 24.99 52.13 0.94
CA ASN A 1008 26.02 52.65 1.85
C ASN A 1008 25.85 52.08 3.28
N PRO A 1009 26.40 50.89 3.55
CA PRO A 1009 26.27 50.22 4.85
C PRO A 1009 26.82 51.01 6.04
N ASP A 1010 27.74 51.94 5.80
CA ASP A 1010 28.30 52.82 6.84
C ASP A 1010 27.32 53.94 7.26
N CYS A 1011 26.22 54.14 6.52
CA CYS A 1011 25.14 55.03 6.90
C CYS A 1011 24.00 54.25 7.54
N PHE A 1012 24.10 54.06 8.86
CA PHE A 1012 23.25 53.18 9.63
C PHE A 1012 22.70 53.82 10.90
N ILE A 1013 21.74 53.13 11.51
CA ILE A 1013 21.24 53.35 12.85
C ILE A 1013 21.14 51.99 13.57
N ASP A 1014 21.45 51.98 14.86
CA ASP A 1014 21.22 50.85 15.76
C ASP A 1014 20.14 51.23 16.77
N ASP A 1015 19.21 50.32 17.02
CA ASP A 1015 18.17 50.46 18.04
C ASP A 1015 17.89 49.09 18.72
N GLN A 1016 17.03 49.04 19.73
CA GLN A 1016 16.68 47.81 20.44
C GLN A 1016 15.28 47.87 21.05
N PHE A 1017 14.67 46.71 21.26
CA PHE A 1017 13.43 46.56 22.05
C PHE A 1017 13.44 45.23 22.82
N ASN A 1018 12.61 45.14 23.86
CA ASN A 1018 12.48 43.92 24.65
C ASN A 1018 11.29 43.07 24.19
N ILE A 1019 11.46 41.76 24.29
CA ILE A 1019 10.41 40.77 24.12
C ILE A 1019 10.25 40.01 25.42
N THR A 1020 9.07 40.07 26.01
CA THR A 1020 8.70 39.28 27.18
C THR A 1020 7.70 38.19 26.78
N ILE A 1021 8.07 36.93 27.00
CA ILE A 1021 7.23 35.76 26.71
C ILE A 1021 6.83 35.06 28.00
N TYR A 1022 5.53 35.07 28.28
CA TYR A 1022 4.95 34.35 29.42
C TYR A 1022 4.67 32.88 29.06
N PRO A 1023 4.87 31.92 29.99
CA PRO A 1023 4.62 30.51 29.73
C PRO A 1023 3.11 30.22 29.60
N LEU A 1024 2.77 29.23 28.76
CA LEU A 1024 1.38 28.73 28.69
C LEU A 1024 1.00 28.02 30.00
N LEU A 1025 -0.27 28.11 30.37
CA LEU A 1025 -0.82 27.45 31.56
C LEU A 1025 -1.02 25.95 31.29
N ASN A 1026 -0.99 25.09 32.32
CA ASN A 1026 -1.31 23.67 32.15
C ASN A 1026 -2.68 23.36 32.73
N LEU A 1027 -3.50 22.63 31.98
CA LEU A 1027 -4.80 22.14 32.42
C LEU A 1027 -4.63 20.72 32.94
N ASN A 1028 -5.09 20.44 34.15
CA ASN A 1028 -5.06 19.08 34.71
C ASN A 1028 -6.47 18.51 34.64
N VAL A 1029 -6.71 17.63 33.67
CA VAL A 1029 -8.00 16.96 33.46
C VAL A 1029 -7.79 15.46 33.56
N LEU A 1030 -8.69 14.76 34.26
CA LEU A 1030 -8.60 13.32 34.47
C LEU A 1030 -9.38 12.57 33.39
N GLY A 1031 -8.78 11.53 32.83
CA GLY A 1031 -9.45 10.57 31.94
C GLY A 1031 -10.39 9.63 32.69
N GLY A 1032 -11.17 8.87 31.93
CA GLY A 1032 -12.23 8.02 32.47
C GLY A 1032 -12.66 6.91 31.53
N ALA A 1033 -13.78 6.28 31.83
CA ALA A 1033 -14.33 5.18 31.02
C ALA A 1033 -15.81 5.38 30.72
N ILE A 1034 -16.22 5.03 29.51
CA ILE A 1034 -17.61 4.97 29.06
C ILE A 1034 -18.14 3.53 29.17
N CYS A 1035 -19.45 3.38 29.37
CA CYS A 1035 -20.10 2.07 29.28
C CYS A 1035 -20.75 1.89 27.91
N VAL A 1036 -20.37 0.81 27.22
CA VAL A 1036 -20.88 0.47 25.90
C VAL A 1036 -21.66 -0.84 25.97
N ASN A 1037 -22.85 -0.85 25.38
CA ASN A 1037 -23.71 -2.02 25.32
C ASN A 1037 -23.12 -3.08 24.39
N HIS A 1038 -22.93 -4.30 24.89
CA HIS A 1038 -22.29 -5.38 24.14
C HIS A 1038 -23.05 -5.82 22.86
N GLU A 1039 -24.37 -5.67 22.81
CA GLU A 1039 -25.18 -6.14 21.66
C GLU A 1039 -25.37 -5.07 20.60
N THR A 1040 -25.49 -3.81 21.01
CA THR A 1040 -25.80 -2.68 20.12
C THR A 1040 -24.58 -1.82 19.79
N ASN A 1041 -23.45 -2.00 20.50
CA ASN A 1041 -22.27 -1.14 20.48
C ASN A 1041 -22.56 0.35 20.75
N GLN A 1042 -23.71 0.66 21.36
CA GLN A 1042 -24.07 2.03 21.72
C GLN A 1042 -23.58 2.37 23.13
N THR A 1043 -23.18 3.63 23.33
CA THR A 1043 -22.77 4.12 24.64
C THR A 1043 -23.99 4.39 25.51
N ASN A 1044 -24.08 3.65 26.61
CA ASN A 1044 -25.21 3.69 27.54
C ASN A 1044 -24.91 4.53 28.78
N ASN A 1045 -23.63 4.81 29.05
CA ASN A 1045 -23.21 5.76 30.08
C ASN A 1045 -21.96 6.52 29.59
N PRO A 1046 -22.10 7.78 29.14
CA PRO A 1046 -20.97 8.61 28.72
C PRO A 1046 -20.17 9.13 29.92
N PHE A 1047 -18.93 9.53 29.68
CA PHE A 1047 -18.03 10.09 30.69
C PHE A 1047 -17.93 11.60 30.53
N LEU A 1048 -18.27 12.36 31.58
CA LEU A 1048 -18.15 13.81 31.56
C LEU A 1048 -16.71 14.23 31.88
N ILE A 1049 -16.05 14.84 30.90
CA ILE A 1049 -14.73 15.46 31.05
C ILE A 1049 -14.94 16.91 31.52
N GLU A 1050 -14.60 17.19 32.78
CA GLU A 1050 -14.74 18.53 33.37
C GLU A 1050 -13.42 19.32 33.30
N THR A 1051 -13.42 20.48 32.63
CA THR A 1051 -12.20 21.31 32.52
C THR A 1051 -12.05 22.29 33.67
N GLY A 1052 -13.17 22.68 34.29
CA GLY A 1052 -13.22 23.75 35.28
C GLY A 1052 -12.96 25.16 34.71
N LEU A 1053 -12.94 25.32 33.40
CA LEU A 1053 -12.74 26.60 32.71
C LEU A 1053 -14.07 27.32 32.44
N ASP A 1054 -14.06 28.65 32.54
CA ASP A 1054 -15.24 29.48 32.22
C ASP A 1054 -15.26 29.81 30.71
N PRO A 1055 -16.29 29.38 29.95
CA PRO A 1055 -16.36 29.57 28.51
C PRO A 1055 -16.63 31.04 28.12
N THR A 1056 -16.90 31.92 29.07
CA THR A 1056 -16.98 33.38 28.85
C THR A 1056 -15.61 34.07 28.92
N ILE A 1057 -14.61 33.40 29.51
CA ILE A 1057 -13.24 33.88 29.64
C ILE A 1057 -12.35 33.18 28.60
N TYR A 1058 -12.59 31.90 28.35
CA TYR A 1058 -11.82 31.07 27.43
C TYR A 1058 -12.69 30.57 26.27
N ASN A 1059 -12.12 30.57 25.07
CA ASN A 1059 -12.60 29.85 23.92
C ASN A 1059 -12.01 28.44 23.95
N ILE A 1060 -12.86 27.45 24.24
CA ILE A 1060 -12.49 26.06 24.50
C ILE A 1060 -12.96 25.20 23.33
N LYS A 1061 -12.00 24.57 22.66
CA LYS A 1061 -12.22 23.64 21.56
C LYS A 1061 -11.85 22.23 21.98
N TRP A 1062 -12.68 21.30 21.58
CA TRP A 1062 -12.53 19.88 21.81
C TRP A 1062 -12.24 19.20 20.49
N TYR A 1063 -11.28 18.28 20.52
CA TYR A 1063 -10.97 17.42 19.39
C TYR A 1063 -11.03 15.97 19.86
N PHE A 1064 -11.44 15.08 18.96
CA PHE A 1064 -11.40 13.64 19.15
C PHE A 1064 -10.62 13.03 18.00
N GLU A 1065 -9.53 12.32 18.30
CA GLU A 1065 -8.63 11.73 17.30
C GLU A 1065 -8.19 12.74 16.23
N GLY A 1066 -7.98 14.00 16.62
CA GLY A 1066 -7.58 15.11 15.75
C GLY A 1066 -8.71 15.84 15.01
N ASN A 1067 -9.96 15.37 15.09
CA ASN A 1067 -11.12 16.02 14.47
C ASN A 1067 -11.79 16.99 15.44
N LEU A 1068 -12.12 18.20 14.97
CA LEU A 1068 -12.80 19.22 15.79
C LEU A 1068 -14.25 18.79 16.08
N LEU A 1069 -14.58 18.64 17.37
CA LEU A 1069 -15.91 18.21 17.83
C LEU A 1069 -16.90 19.37 17.96
N ASN A 1070 -16.41 20.57 18.28
CA ASN A 1070 -17.23 21.76 18.48
C ASN A 1070 -16.60 23.02 17.91
N THR A 1071 -17.46 23.88 17.37
CA THR A 1071 -17.08 25.24 16.95
C THR A 1071 -17.42 26.30 18.01
N ASN A 1072 -18.34 26.00 18.93
CA ASN A 1072 -18.75 26.88 20.02
C ASN A 1072 -18.03 26.53 21.32
N SER A 1073 -17.53 27.53 22.06
CA SER A 1073 -16.83 27.31 23.34
C SER A 1073 -17.70 26.56 24.35
N LEU A 1074 -17.25 25.37 24.76
CA LEU A 1074 -17.92 24.51 25.74
C LEU A 1074 -16.96 24.16 26.86
N ALA A 1075 -17.39 24.40 28.10
CA ALA A 1075 -16.59 24.17 29.30
C ALA A 1075 -16.25 22.69 29.50
N ASP A 1076 -17.25 21.82 29.41
CA ASP A 1076 -17.14 20.40 29.70
C ASP A 1076 -17.65 19.58 28.52
N TRP A 1077 -17.15 18.35 28.37
CA TRP A 1077 -17.52 17.47 27.26
C TRP A 1077 -18.01 16.11 27.73
N ASN A 1078 -19.16 15.67 27.21
CA ASN A 1078 -19.71 14.37 27.53
C ASN A 1078 -19.21 13.34 26.50
N ALA A 1079 -18.12 12.65 26.81
CA ALA A 1079 -17.49 11.69 25.92
C ALA A 1079 -18.39 10.47 25.73
N THR A 1080 -18.80 10.22 24.49
CA THR A 1080 -19.59 9.04 24.09
C THR A 1080 -18.77 8.00 23.36
N GLU A 1081 -17.52 8.31 23.02
CA GLU A 1081 -16.61 7.43 22.28
C GLU A 1081 -15.29 7.28 23.04
N ALA A 1082 -14.69 6.09 23.00
CA ALA A 1082 -13.39 5.81 23.60
C ALA A 1082 -12.27 6.22 22.63
N GLY A 1083 -11.20 6.79 23.16
CA GLY A 1083 -10.09 7.34 22.39
C GLY A 1083 -9.46 8.56 23.06
N ILE A 1084 -8.66 9.31 22.30
CA ILE A 1084 -7.94 10.48 22.78
C ILE A 1084 -8.72 11.75 22.46
N TYR A 1085 -9.07 12.48 23.52
CA TYR A 1085 -9.65 13.82 23.44
C TYR A 1085 -8.55 14.85 23.68
N ILE A 1086 -8.52 15.91 22.88
CA ILE A 1086 -7.59 17.04 23.03
C ILE A 1086 -8.40 18.29 23.33
N ILE A 1087 -7.99 19.01 24.37
CA ILE A 1087 -8.60 20.26 24.81
C ILE A 1087 -7.66 21.40 24.46
N GLU A 1088 -8.13 22.35 23.66
CA GLU A 1088 -7.44 23.61 23.38
C GLU A 1088 -8.23 24.77 23.97
N ALA A 1089 -7.65 25.47 24.95
CA ALA A 1089 -8.29 26.62 25.59
C ALA A 1089 -7.47 27.90 25.37
N THR A 1090 -8.08 28.87 24.70
CA THR A 1090 -7.49 30.19 24.40
C THR A 1090 -8.27 31.31 25.08
N VAL A 1091 -7.62 32.33 25.60
CA VAL A 1091 -8.30 33.44 26.29
C VAL A 1091 -9.01 34.35 25.27
N ILE A 1092 -10.29 34.67 25.52
CA ILE A 1092 -11.12 35.47 24.58
C ILE A 1092 -10.68 36.94 24.57
N SER A 1093 -10.27 37.47 25.72
CA SER A 1093 -9.81 38.86 25.87
C SER A 1093 -8.85 38.95 27.06
N PRO A 1094 -7.53 38.88 26.83
CA PRO A 1094 -6.54 38.91 27.91
C PRO A 1094 -6.61 40.25 28.64
N LYS A 1095 -6.73 40.23 29.97
CA LYS A 1095 -6.86 41.47 30.78
C LYS A 1095 -5.51 42.19 30.94
N ASN A 1096 -4.42 41.47 30.75
CA ASN A 1096 -3.04 41.97 30.72
C ASN A 1096 -2.17 41.00 29.91
N ASN A 1097 -0.92 41.38 29.63
CA ASN A 1097 -0.04 40.59 28.78
C ASN A 1097 0.47 39.27 29.42
N ALA A 1098 0.17 39.03 30.71
CA ALA A 1098 0.49 37.80 31.43
C ALA A 1098 -0.67 36.79 31.48
N ASP A 1099 -1.82 37.11 30.88
CA ASP A 1099 -3.05 36.32 30.89
C ASP A 1099 -3.00 35.29 29.74
N CYS A 1100 -2.27 34.19 29.95
CA CYS A 1100 -1.92 33.25 28.88
C CYS A 1100 -2.94 32.14 28.63
N ASP A 1101 -2.91 31.63 27.38
CA ASP A 1101 -3.62 30.43 26.97
C ASP A 1101 -3.12 29.18 27.70
N TYR A 1102 -3.89 28.10 27.64
CA TYR A 1102 -3.47 26.79 28.14
C TYR A 1102 -2.74 25.99 27.06
N ASN A 1103 -1.80 25.13 27.47
CA ASN A 1103 -1.29 24.06 26.63
C ASN A 1103 -2.42 23.11 26.24
N ALA A 1104 -2.35 22.57 25.02
CA ALA A 1104 -3.23 21.50 24.59
C ALA A 1104 -3.11 20.33 25.58
N THR A 1105 -4.25 19.86 26.07
CA THR A 1105 -4.30 18.82 27.12
C THR A 1105 -4.98 17.58 26.56
N GLU A 1106 -4.27 16.45 26.60
CA GLU A 1106 -4.78 15.15 26.18
C GLU A 1106 -5.47 14.43 27.34
N VAL A 1107 -6.64 13.86 27.06
CA VAL A 1107 -7.44 13.06 27.98
C VAL A 1107 -7.85 11.77 27.28
N THR A 1108 -7.50 10.62 27.86
CA THR A 1108 -7.86 9.31 27.31
C THR A 1108 -9.15 8.80 27.93
N ILE A 1109 -10.07 8.34 27.09
CA ILE A 1109 -11.33 7.69 27.49
C ILE A 1109 -11.31 6.23 27.06
N GLU A 1110 -11.54 5.31 28.01
CA GLU A 1110 -11.60 3.86 27.75
C GLU A 1110 -13.04 3.37 27.62
N SER A 1111 -13.28 2.23 26.96
CA SER A 1111 -14.61 1.61 26.87
C SER A 1111 -14.74 0.37 27.75
N SER A 1112 -15.82 0.30 28.54
CA SER A 1112 -16.23 -0.89 29.32
C SER A 1112 -17.45 -1.54 28.68
N THR A 1113 -17.34 -2.82 28.30
CA THR A 1113 -18.41 -3.60 27.63
C THR A 1113 -18.78 -4.89 28.39
N PRO A 1114 -19.34 -4.81 29.60
CA PRO A 1114 -19.65 -6.03 30.35
C PRO A 1114 -20.81 -6.83 29.75
N LYS A 1115 -20.70 -8.16 29.83
CA LYS A 1115 -21.73 -9.12 29.38
C LYS A 1115 -21.85 -10.28 30.37
N PHE A 1116 -23.10 -10.62 30.70
CA PHE A 1116 -23.45 -11.70 31.63
C PHE A 1116 -24.55 -12.57 31.03
N GLU A 1117 -24.55 -13.86 31.37
CA GLU A 1117 -25.58 -14.83 30.96
C GLU A 1117 -26.03 -15.69 32.16
N VAL A 1118 -27.26 -16.22 32.12
CA VAL A 1118 -27.78 -17.09 33.19
C VAL A 1118 -27.48 -18.54 32.87
N ARG A 1119 -26.68 -19.19 33.71
CA ARG A 1119 -26.35 -20.62 33.62
C ARG A 1119 -27.15 -21.42 34.65
N PHE A 1120 -27.97 -22.35 34.20
CA PHE A 1120 -28.68 -23.27 35.10
C PHE A 1120 -27.73 -24.36 35.62
N LEU A 1121 -27.62 -24.50 36.94
CA LEU A 1121 -26.84 -25.55 37.61
C LEU A 1121 -27.68 -26.79 37.94
N THR A 1122 -29.00 -26.72 37.74
CA THR A 1122 -29.96 -27.80 37.98
C THR A 1122 -30.77 -28.10 36.72
N ASP A 1123 -31.20 -29.35 36.55
CA ASP A 1123 -32.02 -29.76 35.42
C ASP A 1123 -33.42 -29.13 35.42
N ASN A 1124 -34.00 -29.01 34.23
CA ASN A 1124 -35.37 -28.51 34.04
C ASN A 1124 -36.40 -29.40 34.75
N PHE A 1125 -37.48 -28.79 35.24
CA PHE A 1125 -38.57 -29.40 36.01
C PHE A 1125 -38.16 -29.92 37.40
N SER A 1126 -37.09 -29.36 37.97
CA SER A 1126 -36.68 -29.61 39.36
C SER A 1126 -37.61 -28.91 40.36
N ASP A 1127 -37.78 -29.49 41.56
CA ASP A 1127 -38.56 -28.87 42.64
C ASP A 1127 -37.91 -27.57 43.17
N LEU A 1128 -36.58 -27.50 43.09
CA LEU A 1128 -35.76 -26.33 43.40
C LEU A 1128 -34.64 -26.20 42.37
N TYR A 1129 -34.34 -24.96 42.00
CA TYR A 1129 -33.34 -24.59 41.02
C TYR A 1129 -32.12 -23.93 41.66
N ALA A 1130 -30.97 -24.12 41.02
CA ALA A 1130 -29.79 -23.30 41.24
C ALA A 1130 -29.35 -22.68 39.91
N VAL A 1131 -29.04 -21.38 39.93
CA VAL A 1131 -28.52 -20.67 38.76
C VAL A 1131 -27.26 -19.90 39.14
N GLU A 1132 -26.37 -19.77 38.18
CA GLU A 1132 -25.16 -18.98 38.26
C GLU A 1132 -25.17 -17.91 37.17
N ILE A 1133 -24.76 -16.70 37.51
CA ILE A 1133 -24.55 -15.64 36.53
C ILE A 1133 -23.13 -15.77 36.01
N GLU A 1134 -23.03 -16.23 34.76
CA GLU A 1134 -21.77 -16.43 34.07
C GLU A 1134 -21.31 -15.11 33.46
N THR A 1135 -20.12 -14.67 33.85
CA THR A 1135 -19.48 -13.49 33.25
C THR A 1135 -18.86 -13.89 31.91
N ILE A 1136 -19.43 -13.40 30.82
CA ILE A 1136 -18.90 -13.60 29.47
C ILE A 1136 -17.84 -12.55 29.14
N ASN A 1137 -18.07 -11.30 29.55
CA ASN A 1137 -17.08 -10.23 29.53
C ASN A 1137 -17.23 -9.39 30.81
N GLN A 1138 -16.13 -9.22 31.54
CA GLN A 1138 -16.14 -8.46 32.79
C GLN A 1138 -16.19 -6.94 32.56
N GLY A 1139 -15.73 -6.42 31.43
CA GLY A 1139 -15.51 -4.98 31.28
C GLY A 1139 -14.57 -4.42 32.37
N LEU A 1140 -14.68 -3.13 32.67
CA LEU A 1140 -13.84 -2.41 33.64
C LEU A 1140 -14.47 -2.29 35.04
N GLY A 1141 -15.70 -2.80 35.23
CA GLY A 1141 -16.47 -2.67 36.46
C GLY A 1141 -16.28 -3.81 37.48
N ASN A 1142 -16.86 -3.62 38.67
CA ASN A 1142 -16.89 -4.60 39.76
C ASN A 1142 -18.34 -4.90 40.14
N TYR A 1143 -18.76 -6.16 40.13
CA TYR A 1143 -20.19 -6.48 40.11
C TYR A 1143 -20.70 -7.21 41.35
N VAL A 1144 -21.94 -6.87 41.73
CA VAL A 1144 -22.75 -7.59 42.72
C VAL A 1144 -24.11 -7.96 42.13
N TYR A 1145 -24.73 -9.01 42.65
CA TYR A 1145 -25.88 -9.66 42.03
C TYR A 1145 -27.09 -9.64 42.97
N SER A 1146 -28.30 -9.44 42.42
CA SER A 1146 -29.57 -9.53 43.16
C SER A 1146 -30.61 -10.28 42.34
N LEU A 1147 -31.42 -11.13 42.99
CA LEU A 1147 -32.55 -11.84 42.40
C LEU A 1147 -33.87 -11.21 42.86
N GLU A 1148 -34.78 -10.87 41.94
CA GLU A 1148 -36.16 -10.40 42.24
C GLU A 1148 -36.23 -9.23 43.22
N ASN A 1149 -35.31 -8.27 43.11
CA ASN A 1149 -35.17 -7.12 44.02
C ASN A 1149 -34.76 -7.48 45.46
N GLY A 1150 -34.15 -8.65 45.68
CA GLY A 1150 -33.52 -9.03 46.94
C GLY A 1150 -32.28 -8.21 47.30
N PRO A 1151 -31.66 -8.46 48.46
CA PRO A 1151 -30.37 -7.82 48.80
C PRO A 1151 -29.29 -8.24 47.80
N PHE A 1152 -28.42 -7.31 47.44
CA PHE A 1152 -27.25 -7.61 46.62
C PHE A 1152 -26.27 -8.50 47.39
N GLN A 1153 -25.68 -9.46 46.68
CA GLN A 1153 -24.66 -10.39 47.17
C GLN A 1153 -23.45 -10.41 46.23
N ASP A 1154 -22.27 -10.71 46.76
CA ASP A 1154 -21.04 -10.84 45.97
C ASP A 1154 -21.03 -12.14 45.15
N SER A 1155 -21.68 -13.18 45.65
CA SER A 1155 -21.78 -14.45 44.94
C SER A 1155 -22.70 -14.32 43.72
N ASN A 1156 -22.22 -14.77 42.58
CA ASN A 1156 -22.99 -14.90 41.34
C ASN A 1156 -23.93 -16.12 41.32
N VAL A 1157 -24.02 -16.89 42.41
CA VAL A 1157 -24.82 -18.12 42.50
C VAL A 1157 -26.05 -17.91 43.38
N PHE A 1158 -27.22 -18.30 42.87
CA PHE A 1158 -28.49 -18.31 43.59
C PHE A 1158 -29.01 -19.74 43.73
N LEU A 1159 -29.34 -20.13 44.96
CA LEU A 1159 -29.77 -21.49 45.31
C LEU A 1159 -31.22 -21.50 45.80
N ASN A 1160 -31.86 -22.68 45.76
CA ASN A 1160 -33.22 -22.92 46.26
C ASN A 1160 -34.30 -22.05 45.60
N ILE A 1161 -34.12 -21.74 44.31
CA ILE A 1161 -35.09 -20.98 43.52
C ILE A 1161 -36.28 -21.88 43.22
N LYS A 1162 -37.50 -21.41 43.45
CA LYS A 1162 -38.70 -22.17 43.09
C LYS A 1162 -38.97 -22.04 41.60
N PRO A 1163 -39.74 -22.93 40.97
CA PRO A 1163 -40.15 -22.72 39.59
C PRO A 1163 -40.97 -21.42 39.41
N GLY A 1164 -40.70 -20.67 38.34
CA GLY A 1164 -41.26 -19.34 38.07
C GLY A 1164 -40.41 -18.50 37.12
N THR A 1165 -40.85 -17.28 36.82
CA THR A 1165 -40.09 -16.27 36.08
C THR A 1165 -39.30 -15.40 37.05
N TYR A 1166 -38.04 -15.12 36.72
CA TYR A 1166 -37.13 -14.38 37.58
C TYR A 1166 -36.28 -13.39 36.78
N THR A 1167 -35.94 -12.26 37.39
CA THR A 1167 -34.99 -11.25 36.91
C THR A 1167 -33.81 -11.18 37.87
N VAL A 1168 -32.60 -11.26 37.32
CA VAL A 1168 -31.36 -10.94 38.04
C VAL A 1168 -30.89 -9.55 37.66
N THR A 1169 -30.56 -8.75 38.67
CA THR A 1169 -29.89 -7.45 38.48
C THR A 1169 -28.42 -7.59 38.84
N VAL A 1170 -27.55 -7.30 37.87
CA VAL A 1170 -26.10 -7.16 38.04
C VAL A 1170 -25.80 -5.67 38.18
N LYS A 1171 -25.24 -5.26 39.31
CA LYS A 1171 -24.92 -3.88 39.61
C LYS A 1171 -23.41 -3.67 39.62
N ASP A 1172 -22.94 -2.70 38.86
CA ASP A 1172 -21.56 -2.22 38.91
C ASP A 1172 -21.34 -1.29 40.12
N LEU A 1173 -20.38 -1.61 40.96
CA LEU A 1173 -19.96 -0.83 42.12
C LEU A 1173 -19.00 0.30 41.76
N THR A 1174 -18.34 0.23 40.60
CA THR A 1174 -17.47 1.31 40.11
C THR A 1174 -18.25 2.49 39.53
N GLY A 1175 -19.52 2.25 39.15
CA GLY A 1175 -20.40 3.26 38.58
C GLY A 1175 -20.11 3.57 37.11
N ILE A 1176 -19.23 2.80 36.45
CA ILE A 1176 -18.94 2.95 35.02
C ILE A 1176 -20.18 2.55 34.22
N CYS A 1177 -20.77 1.39 34.53
CA CYS A 1177 -21.96 0.87 33.84
C CYS A 1177 -23.23 0.96 34.69
N ASN A 1178 -24.36 1.20 34.02
CA ASN A 1178 -25.69 1.09 34.63
C ASN A 1178 -26.01 -0.37 35.00
N ASN A 1179 -27.01 -0.58 35.86
CA ASN A 1179 -27.45 -1.92 36.24
C ASN A 1179 -27.90 -2.73 35.01
N ILE A 1180 -27.44 -3.98 34.91
CA ILE A 1180 -27.79 -4.91 33.84
C ILE A 1180 -28.83 -5.89 34.38
N THR A 1181 -29.91 -6.12 33.63
CA THR A 1181 -30.99 -7.05 34.02
C THR A 1181 -31.01 -8.27 33.09
N LEU A 1182 -31.07 -9.46 33.67
CA LEU A 1182 -31.17 -10.73 32.97
C LEU A 1182 -32.45 -11.46 33.38
N ASP A 1183 -33.34 -11.74 32.43
CA ASP A 1183 -34.58 -12.48 32.67
C ASP A 1183 -34.41 -13.97 32.36
N PHE A 1184 -34.92 -14.83 33.24
CA PHE A 1184 -34.92 -16.28 33.03
C PHE A 1184 -36.19 -16.95 33.57
N VAL A 1185 -36.49 -18.16 33.07
CA VAL A 1185 -37.67 -18.94 33.47
C VAL A 1185 -37.24 -20.31 34.00
N ALA A 1186 -37.56 -20.60 35.26
CA ALA A 1186 -37.43 -21.91 35.88
C ALA A 1186 -38.72 -22.72 35.65
N LEU A 1187 -38.68 -23.68 34.72
CA LEU A 1187 -39.85 -24.44 34.23
C LEU A 1187 -40.53 -25.33 35.30
N ASN A 1188 -41.87 -25.40 35.27
CA ASN A 1188 -42.67 -26.27 36.14
C ASN A 1188 -43.72 -27.08 35.35
N TYR A 1189 -44.39 -28.02 36.03
CA TYR A 1189 -45.64 -28.62 35.57
C TYR A 1189 -46.62 -28.85 36.75
N PRO A 1190 -47.95 -28.75 36.54
CA PRO A 1190 -48.91 -29.03 37.60
C PRO A 1190 -48.89 -30.52 38.00
N LYS A 1191 -48.68 -30.82 39.28
CA LYS A 1191 -48.68 -32.22 39.79
C LYS A 1191 -50.08 -32.82 39.91
N PHE A 1192 -51.12 -31.99 39.93
CA PHE A 1192 -52.52 -32.42 39.93
C PHE A 1192 -53.43 -31.34 39.34
N PHE A 1193 -54.64 -31.72 38.92
CA PHE A 1193 -55.68 -30.76 38.53
C PHE A 1193 -57.09 -31.28 38.81
N ASN A 1194 -58.04 -30.34 38.93
CA ASN A 1194 -59.47 -30.62 39.02
C ASN A 1194 -60.18 -30.18 37.72
N PRO A 1195 -60.67 -31.12 36.90
CA PRO A 1195 -61.28 -30.82 35.60
C PRO A 1195 -62.61 -30.05 35.68
N ASN A 1196 -63.23 -29.91 36.86
CA ASN A 1196 -64.43 -29.11 37.03
C ASN A 1196 -64.16 -27.60 37.03
N ASN A 1197 -62.93 -27.20 37.39
CA ASN A 1197 -62.57 -25.79 37.56
C ASN A 1197 -61.45 -25.36 36.58
N ASN A 1198 -60.46 -26.23 36.33
CA ASN A 1198 -59.29 -25.90 35.52
C ASN A 1198 -58.95 -27.01 34.52
N GLN A 1199 -58.18 -26.67 33.48
CA GLN A 1199 -57.57 -27.61 32.52
C GLN A 1199 -56.08 -27.80 32.87
N TRP A 1200 -55.53 -28.98 32.59
CA TRP A 1200 -54.12 -29.29 32.84
C TRP A 1200 -53.25 -28.92 31.65
N ASN A 1201 -52.23 -28.08 31.85
CA ASN A 1201 -51.26 -27.69 30.83
C ASN A 1201 -49.92 -27.27 31.45
N ILE A 1202 -48.87 -27.14 30.63
CA ILE A 1202 -47.56 -26.60 31.00
C ILE A 1202 -47.38 -25.24 30.32
N TYR A 1203 -47.95 -24.18 30.90
CA TYR A 1203 -48.00 -22.85 30.28
C TYR A 1203 -46.65 -22.14 30.20
N ASP A 1204 -45.66 -22.56 30.99
CA ASP A 1204 -44.30 -21.99 30.95
C ASP A 1204 -43.64 -22.14 29.56
N LEU A 1205 -44.17 -23.03 28.71
CA LEU A 1205 -43.74 -23.27 27.34
C LEU A 1205 -44.72 -22.73 26.28
N LYS A 1206 -45.64 -21.83 26.64
CA LYS A 1206 -46.67 -21.29 25.71
C LYS A 1206 -46.08 -20.69 24.44
N ASN A 1207 -44.88 -20.12 24.53
CA ASN A 1207 -44.17 -19.46 23.42
C ASN A 1207 -43.33 -20.43 22.58
N ASP A 1208 -43.13 -21.68 23.03
CA ASP A 1208 -42.50 -22.72 22.20
C ASP A 1208 -43.56 -23.37 21.32
N LEU A 1209 -43.72 -22.83 20.09
CA LEU A 1209 -44.73 -23.28 19.13
C LEU A 1209 -44.54 -24.73 18.66
N LYS A 1210 -43.35 -25.31 18.87
CA LYS A 1210 -43.04 -26.73 18.55
C LYS A 1210 -43.32 -27.67 19.72
N ALA A 1211 -43.57 -27.14 20.92
CA ALA A 1211 -43.79 -27.97 22.08
C ALA A 1211 -45.11 -28.75 22.01
N THR A 1212 -45.07 -30.04 22.36
CA THR A 1212 -46.24 -30.93 22.39
C THR A 1212 -46.23 -31.79 23.64
N ILE A 1213 -47.41 -31.98 24.25
CA ILE A 1213 -47.59 -32.82 25.44
C ILE A 1213 -48.49 -33.99 25.09
N HIS A 1214 -47.94 -35.19 25.21
CA HIS A 1214 -48.66 -36.45 25.00
C HIS A 1214 -49.08 -37.00 26.35
N ILE A 1215 -50.37 -37.24 26.59
CA ILE A 1215 -50.91 -37.71 27.88
C ILE A 1215 -51.37 -39.17 27.74
N PHE A 1216 -50.99 -40.00 28.70
CA PHE A 1216 -51.18 -41.46 28.73
C PHE A 1216 -51.89 -41.90 30.01
N ASP A 1217 -52.64 -43.01 29.92
CA ASP A 1217 -53.15 -43.70 31.11
C ASP A 1217 -52.05 -44.52 31.82
N ARG A 1218 -52.40 -45.14 32.96
CA ARG A 1218 -51.51 -46.00 33.76
C ARG A 1218 -51.00 -47.26 33.07
N TYR A 1219 -51.54 -47.60 31.90
CA TYR A 1219 -51.14 -48.75 31.10
C TYR A 1219 -50.32 -48.34 29.87
N GLY A 1220 -50.01 -47.04 29.73
CA GLY A 1220 -49.22 -46.49 28.62
C GLY A 1220 -50.04 -46.22 27.35
N LYS A 1221 -51.38 -46.24 27.42
CA LYS A 1221 -52.22 -45.91 26.27
C LYS A 1221 -52.35 -44.40 26.11
N LEU A 1222 -52.04 -43.88 24.92
CA LEU A 1222 -52.18 -42.46 24.59
C LEU A 1222 -53.66 -42.04 24.63
N LEU A 1223 -53.96 -40.99 25.40
CA LEU A 1223 -55.31 -40.47 25.61
C LEU A 1223 -55.56 -39.17 24.84
N LYS A 1224 -54.57 -38.27 24.85
CA LYS A 1224 -54.67 -36.92 24.29
C LYS A 1224 -53.29 -36.38 23.92
N ILE A 1225 -53.23 -35.54 22.89
CA ILE A 1225 -52.09 -34.67 22.59
C ILE A 1225 -52.60 -33.24 22.71
N ILE A 1226 -51.89 -32.40 23.46
CA ILE A 1226 -52.18 -30.97 23.63
C ILE A 1226 -50.92 -30.16 23.34
N LYS A 1227 -51.09 -28.85 23.11
CA LYS A 1227 -49.97 -27.91 23.04
C LYS A 1227 -49.97 -26.95 24.25
N PRO A 1228 -48.78 -26.58 24.77
CA PRO A 1228 -48.64 -25.51 25.76
C PRO A 1228 -49.30 -24.18 25.39
N SER A 1229 -49.40 -23.88 24.08
CA SER A 1229 -50.03 -22.67 23.55
C SER A 1229 -51.57 -22.67 23.60
N GLU A 1230 -52.19 -23.84 23.82
CA GLU A 1230 -53.64 -24.05 23.81
C GLU A 1230 -54.23 -24.11 25.24
N THR A 1231 -55.55 -24.30 25.36
CA THR A 1231 -56.27 -24.24 26.64
C THR A 1231 -55.97 -25.40 27.61
N GLY A 1232 -55.37 -26.50 27.12
CA GLY A 1232 -54.95 -27.64 27.95
C GLY A 1232 -55.93 -28.81 27.96
N TRP A 1233 -55.70 -29.78 28.84
CA TRP A 1233 -56.50 -31.00 28.95
C TRP A 1233 -57.59 -30.91 30.01
N ASP A 1234 -58.82 -31.24 29.64
CA ASP A 1234 -60.03 -31.19 30.47
C ASP A 1234 -60.39 -32.53 31.14
N GLY A 1235 -59.55 -33.56 30.98
CA GLY A 1235 -59.80 -34.89 31.53
C GLY A 1235 -60.73 -35.77 30.68
N PHE A 1236 -60.94 -35.44 29.42
CA PHE A 1236 -61.62 -36.28 28.43
C PHE A 1236 -60.63 -36.82 27.39
N ASN A 1237 -60.79 -38.07 26.95
CA ASN A 1237 -59.98 -38.60 25.85
C ASN A 1237 -60.49 -38.13 24.47
N ASN A 1238 -59.76 -38.44 23.40
CA ASN A 1238 -60.14 -38.09 22.02
C ASN A 1238 -61.53 -38.59 21.57
N ASN A 1239 -62.11 -39.58 22.25
CA ASN A 1239 -63.43 -40.12 21.95
C ASN A 1239 -64.53 -39.49 22.83
N GLY A 1240 -64.21 -38.43 23.60
CA GLY A 1240 -65.16 -37.76 24.49
C GLY A 1240 -65.48 -38.54 25.78
N ASN A 1241 -64.71 -39.58 26.11
CA ASN A 1241 -64.94 -40.33 27.35
C ASN A 1241 -64.27 -39.65 28.55
N LYS A 1242 -65.01 -39.60 29.66
CA LYS A 1242 -64.56 -39.03 30.94
C LYS A 1242 -63.52 -39.94 31.60
N MET A 1243 -62.32 -39.43 31.86
CA MET A 1243 -61.22 -40.23 32.44
C MET A 1243 -61.31 -40.35 33.98
N PRO A 1244 -60.94 -41.48 34.61
CA PRO A 1244 -61.08 -41.71 36.06
C PRO A 1244 -60.19 -40.83 36.95
N ASN A 1245 -60.53 -40.70 38.24
CA ASN A 1245 -59.70 -40.02 39.25
C ASN A 1245 -58.51 -40.94 39.62
N THR A 1246 -57.36 -40.70 38.97
CA THR A 1246 -56.13 -41.49 39.12
C THR A 1246 -54.94 -40.71 38.55
N ASP A 1247 -53.76 -41.33 38.53
CA ASP A 1247 -52.55 -40.76 37.95
C ASP A 1247 -52.48 -40.99 36.43
N TYR A 1248 -51.94 -39.99 35.74
CA TYR A 1248 -51.70 -39.98 34.31
C TYR A 1248 -50.25 -39.64 34.04
N TRP A 1249 -49.68 -40.20 32.99
CA TRP A 1249 -48.31 -39.95 32.57
C TRP A 1249 -48.32 -39.00 31.39
N PHE A 1250 -47.27 -38.21 31.24
CA PHE A 1250 -47.10 -37.40 30.05
C PHE A 1250 -45.67 -37.46 29.52
N VAL A 1251 -45.57 -37.23 28.21
CA VAL A 1251 -44.31 -37.00 27.50
C VAL A 1251 -44.40 -35.62 26.85
N LEU A 1252 -43.63 -34.69 27.39
CA LEU A 1252 -43.43 -33.35 26.83
C LEU A 1252 -42.26 -33.41 25.86
N LYS A 1253 -42.48 -32.98 24.62
CA LYS A 1253 -41.43 -32.66 23.64
C LYS A 1253 -41.35 -31.14 23.53
N TYR A 1254 -40.17 -30.56 23.68
CA TYR A 1254 -39.94 -29.11 23.67
C TYR A 1254 -38.52 -28.79 23.20
N THR A 1255 -38.23 -27.52 22.95
CA THR A 1255 -36.92 -27.07 22.51
C THR A 1255 -36.11 -26.59 23.73
N LYS A 1256 -34.93 -27.17 23.96
CA LYS A 1256 -33.95 -26.71 24.96
C LYS A 1256 -32.68 -26.27 24.23
N GLU A 1257 -32.28 -25.00 24.38
CA GLU A 1257 -31.07 -24.45 23.75
C GLU A 1257 -31.01 -24.71 22.23
N GLY A 1258 -32.14 -24.54 21.54
CA GLY A 1258 -32.25 -24.76 20.09
C GLY A 1258 -32.30 -26.23 19.64
N LYS A 1259 -32.24 -27.21 20.55
CA LYS A 1259 -32.32 -28.65 20.25
C LYS A 1259 -33.60 -29.28 20.79
N GLU A 1260 -34.09 -30.34 20.13
CA GLU A 1260 -35.25 -31.09 20.63
C GLU A 1260 -34.90 -31.84 21.93
N ALA A 1261 -35.73 -31.65 22.96
CA ALA A 1261 -35.64 -32.29 24.26
C ALA A 1261 -36.96 -32.98 24.63
N THR A 1262 -36.87 -34.01 25.47
CA THR A 1262 -38.05 -34.75 25.96
C THR A 1262 -38.04 -34.84 27.48
N PHE A 1263 -39.17 -34.53 28.11
CA PHE A 1263 -39.39 -34.70 29.55
C PHE A 1263 -40.57 -35.65 29.79
N LYS A 1264 -40.44 -36.53 30.79
CA LYS A 1264 -41.48 -37.51 31.14
C LYS A 1264 -41.77 -37.43 32.63
N SER A 1265 -43.04 -37.29 32.99
CA SER A 1265 -43.48 -37.35 34.39
C SER A 1265 -44.94 -37.79 34.47
N HIS A 1266 -45.54 -37.67 35.66
CA HIS A 1266 -46.94 -37.96 35.92
C HIS A 1266 -47.63 -36.83 36.70
N PHE A 1267 -48.96 -36.82 36.66
CA PHE A 1267 -49.82 -35.93 37.44
C PHE A 1267 -51.13 -36.62 37.81
N SER A 1268 -51.80 -36.15 38.85
CA SER A 1268 -53.07 -36.72 39.31
C SER A 1268 -54.27 -35.92 38.82
N LEU A 1269 -55.27 -36.60 38.23
CA LEU A 1269 -56.58 -36.00 37.98
C LEU A 1269 -57.46 -36.23 39.21
N ILE A 1270 -57.86 -35.18 39.91
CA ILE A 1270 -58.66 -35.27 41.13
C ILE A 1270 -60.07 -34.73 40.86
N ARG A 1271 -61.10 -35.55 41.13
CA ARG A 1271 -62.49 -35.10 41.17
C ARG A 1271 -62.99 -35.19 42.60
N SER A 1272 -63.39 -34.05 43.14
CA SER A 1272 -64.17 -33.93 44.37
C SER A 1272 -65.59 -34.42 44.18
#